data_AF-A0A0K0XZI5-F1
#
_entry.id   AF-A0A0K0XZI5-F1
#
_cell.length_a   1.000
_cell.length_b   1.000
_cell.length_c   1.000
_cell.angle_alpha   90.00
_cell.angle_beta   90.00
_cell.angle_gamma   90.00
#
_symmetry.space_group_name_H-M   'P 1'
#
loop_
_entity.id
_entity.type
_entity.pdbx_description
1 polymer ?
#
loop_
_entity_poly.entity_id
_entity_poly.type
_entity_poly.pdbx_seq_one_letter_code
_entity_poly.pdbx_strand_id
1 'polypeptide(L)'
;MSYNSDRSRMARLSFLLLLLVSASSLAQLSPGHGQSEVRNHSPRDYGSQPQNWAVVSDPRGVMYFGNTSGPLEFDGERWRQLFTEQRTGVRSMALGEDGRVYIGGQGEIGYLAPDSTGQMAFVSLNPLIPEAERDFADVWWTHALDGGVYFQSLARVFFFDGEKLRSWQISTQMIRSFVYRGQLLVNDGTLGLHRLADGRFEPWTEAGALNGLRLTTILHAPLPERPGRALVGTQDGGLFEFENGELTPLELPEGHPLRGTRIYNARAIGEGVFGVATLSHGLLLIDGQARILQHVDQNRGLAGNQVLSFGLGPSGGLWMGLGNGIARVRTLPQLTRFGSELGMDGMVLSLARHQGQLFVGSTAGLHRFDPANGRFEALSDAAGQVWSLLSLDEGLLVGMSTRLMLLDENTELRLLHETAAPYMAFYRTDEQPDRVWMGHNLGISTLVRREGQWQYESPRIRTRSFIRSFAADEGGALLAGGDQDGLLRFDPRLADAHGEYPDSDVLHFGPEQGLASNHRVVAMDSPDGPLIWNDSLFYRLDADSARLDPDPRFHDFLNDPEHLSANAAAGIDREGRLLIGEQRQSLPDRVVLLGLDASGQFQVEGPQALSLLPSRNLFASLFEADGRGWLGGDEGLFLLDPSGPTQPDTRFRVLIRSFGSNDAPILHGDGLATAAPVEPDRFDYSTEAWRLRYVAPWFEAPEQLFYQTRLVGQDEDWSAWSQETYRDYTNLREGAYRFEVRARNVFGELSPVAGYEFDILPPWYRSVWAWIAYALAGALALLLLIHWRTRADRAERQRLEALVEERTHQLRKAAEDAESATRAKSAFLASMSHEIRTPINAIIGFSYLGESSEDLKEGRDYMRKVGRAGRTLLGLVNDVLDFSRIEAGELMIESVDFHLLHLIEELEDLFSVQAREKGLSLTLELDEDLPRIVRGDPLRVKQVLINLLANAIKFTPRGAVRLRVHRLNGDRLAFEVNDTGIGIDAARLGDLFKPFTQAEAGTARRYGGTGLGLSIARELSERLGGSLEATSVPDQGSSFVFTVPLPEGQEVKGRIAGLQTDLSGVRVLVVEDNPVNQEVVRRLLTRQNVQVECAEDGPRALTLIERQRFDAILMDLHMPGMDGLELTARIRAGKHSPGIPIIALTAQALAGLRDQCLAGGMDDFLNKPFDPRQLIETLARHLDRAMVEAPAGIDSEGGSEADEAIDLESLIERLRRHLEFGEPDSEALWRRLRRHPNCDWAQSDLDDIERRIERFEFQAAAERLDALTGQGKAG
;
A
#
# COMPACT_ATOMS: atom_id res chain seq x y z
N MET A 1 -5.14 -72.59 40.69
CA MET A 1 -4.59 -71.88 41.87
C MET A 1 -3.08 -72.03 41.88
N SER A 2 -2.38 -70.92 42.15
CA SER A 2 -0.91 -70.72 42.12
C SER A 2 -0.24 -70.62 40.73
N TYR A 3 -0.53 -69.51 40.04
CA TYR A 3 0.24 -68.99 38.89
C TYR A 3 0.51 -67.49 39.14
N ASN A 4 0.98 -67.17 40.36
CA ASN A 4 0.97 -65.79 40.88
C ASN A 4 2.28 -65.33 41.54
N SER A 5 3.45 -65.84 41.14
CA SER A 5 4.74 -65.27 41.59
C SER A 5 5.63 -64.69 40.48
N ASP A 6 5.49 -65.08 39.21
CA ASP A 6 6.36 -64.56 38.14
C ASP A 6 5.86 -63.31 37.40
N ARG A 7 4.56 -62.98 37.48
CA ARG A 7 4.02 -61.76 36.84
C ARG A 7 4.48 -60.45 37.50
N SER A 8 4.94 -60.48 38.75
CA SER A 8 5.31 -59.25 39.48
C SER A 8 6.71 -58.70 39.14
N ARG A 9 7.62 -59.54 38.62
CA ARG A 9 8.98 -59.13 38.23
C ARG A 9 9.08 -58.67 36.77
N MET A 10 8.36 -59.32 35.86
CA MET A 10 8.27 -58.88 34.45
C MET A 10 7.45 -57.59 34.31
N ALA A 11 6.36 -57.43 35.06
CA ALA A 11 5.55 -56.20 35.00
C ALA A 11 6.32 -54.97 35.48
N ARG A 12 7.25 -55.10 36.45
CA ARG A 12 8.05 -53.95 36.94
C ARG A 12 9.21 -53.58 36.01
N LEU A 13 9.75 -54.52 35.23
CA LEU A 13 10.80 -54.21 34.25
C LEU A 13 10.21 -53.56 32.98
N SER A 14 9.03 -54.00 32.54
CA SER A 14 8.32 -53.38 31.40
C SER A 14 7.76 -52.00 31.74
N PHE A 15 7.34 -51.76 32.98
CA PHE A 15 6.83 -50.45 33.42
C PHE A 15 7.94 -49.39 33.55
N LEU A 16 9.18 -49.78 33.91
CA LEU A 16 10.32 -48.86 34.00
C LEU A 16 10.99 -48.57 32.65
N LEU A 17 10.95 -49.49 31.67
CA LEU A 17 11.45 -49.22 30.31
C LEU A 17 10.44 -48.43 29.45
N LEU A 18 9.13 -48.60 29.65
CA LEU A 18 8.12 -47.75 28.99
C LEU A 18 8.05 -46.33 29.58
N LEU A 19 8.51 -46.10 30.82
CA LEU A 19 8.58 -44.75 31.39
C LEU A 19 9.82 -43.95 30.93
N LEU A 20 10.79 -44.59 30.27
CA LEU A 20 12.05 -43.95 29.83
C LEU A 20 12.19 -43.78 28.30
N VAL A 21 11.26 -44.31 27.50
CA VAL A 21 11.32 -44.22 26.02
C VAL A 21 10.21 -43.35 25.41
N SER A 22 9.10 -43.08 26.11
CA SER A 22 8.01 -42.22 25.58
C SER A 22 8.00 -40.79 26.13
N ALA A 23 8.83 -40.46 27.11
CA ALA A 23 8.99 -39.09 27.60
C ALA A 23 10.07 -38.27 26.84
N SER A 24 10.79 -38.93 25.92
CA SER A 24 12.02 -38.38 25.31
C SER A 24 11.84 -37.86 23.87
N SER A 25 10.66 -38.08 23.27
CA SER A 25 10.33 -37.65 21.90
C SER A 25 9.12 -36.72 21.82
N LEU A 26 8.44 -36.47 22.95
CA LEU A 26 7.32 -35.51 23.06
C LEU A 26 7.75 -34.13 23.60
N ALA A 27 9.01 -33.98 24.06
CA ALA A 27 9.52 -32.76 24.69
C ALA A 27 10.56 -31.99 23.85
N GLN A 28 10.71 -32.31 22.56
CA GLN A 28 11.81 -31.80 21.71
C GLN A 28 11.46 -30.64 20.76
N LEU A 29 10.28 -30.04 20.89
CA LEU A 29 10.08 -28.70 20.36
C LEU A 29 10.45 -27.71 21.47
N SER A 30 11.75 -27.46 21.65
CA SER A 30 12.20 -26.30 22.43
C SER A 30 11.57 -25.03 21.85
N PRO A 31 11.08 -24.10 22.69
CA PRO A 31 10.66 -22.78 22.24
C PRO A 31 11.85 -22.14 21.52
N GLY A 32 11.75 -21.92 20.20
CA GLY A 32 12.89 -21.44 19.41
C GLY A 32 12.92 -21.87 17.94
N HIS A 33 12.00 -22.71 17.49
CA HIS A 33 11.84 -23.05 16.08
C HIS A 33 10.74 -22.17 15.47
N GLY A 34 11.10 -21.37 14.46
CA GLY A 34 10.24 -20.38 13.80
C GLY A 34 10.78 -18.95 13.90
N GLN A 35 10.29 -18.03 13.06
CA GLN A 35 10.72 -16.64 13.07
C GLN A 35 9.85 -15.80 14.00
N SER A 36 10.51 -15.14 14.94
CA SER A 36 9.92 -13.96 15.56
C SER A 36 9.91 -12.83 14.53
N GLU A 37 8.88 -12.00 14.55
CA GLU A 37 8.78 -10.87 13.63
C GLU A 37 9.97 -9.91 13.86
N VAL A 38 10.95 -9.94 12.95
CA VAL A 38 12.14 -9.06 12.98
C VAL A 38 11.92 -7.92 12.00
N ARG A 39 11.83 -6.69 12.52
CA ARG A 39 11.81 -5.48 11.71
C ARG A 39 13.20 -4.87 11.70
N ASN A 40 13.85 -4.86 10.53
CA ASN A 40 15.16 -4.25 10.35
C ASN A 40 15.00 -2.82 9.81
N HIS A 41 15.80 -1.92 10.35
CA HIS A 41 15.96 -0.55 9.88
C HIS A 41 17.38 -0.36 9.34
N SER A 42 17.47 -0.12 8.04
CA SER A 42 18.73 0.07 7.33
C SER A 42 19.31 1.46 7.59
N PRO A 43 20.62 1.67 7.36
CA PRO A 43 21.23 3.01 7.43
C PRO A 43 20.58 4.04 6.50
N ARG A 44 19.96 3.58 5.40
CA ARG A 44 19.20 4.44 4.49
C ARG A 44 17.92 4.96 5.15
N ASP A 45 17.28 4.15 5.99
CA ASP A 45 15.98 4.46 6.60
C ASP A 45 16.11 5.62 7.61
N TYR A 46 17.19 5.62 8.40
CA TYR A 46 17.46 6.66 9.40
C TYR A 46 18.48 7.71 8.94
N GLY A 47 18.99 7.62 7.71
CA GLY A 47 19.86 8.62 7.10
C GLY A 47 21.18 8.87 7.83
N SER A 48 21.78 7.84 8.44
CA SER A 48 23.03 7.98 9.23
C SER A 48 23.99 6.80 9.05
N GLN A 49 25.06 6.76 9.85
CA GLN A 49 26.12 5.73 9.76
C GLN A 49 25.62 4.35 10.22
N PRO A 50 26.20 3.24 9.73
CA PRO A 50 25.63 1.90 9.96
C PRO A 50 25.73 1.36 11.39
N GLN A 51 26.70 1.81 12.18
CA GLN A 51 27.00 1.25 13.50
C GLN A 51 26.23 1.95 14.62
N ASN A 52 25.46 1.16 15.37
CA ASN A 52 24.63 1.61 16.49
C ASN A 52 25.07 0.93 17.80
N TRP A 53 25.64 1.73 18.71
CA TRP A 53 26.36 1.30 19.91
C TRP A 53 25.52 1.23 21.17
N ALA A 54 24.40 1.97 21.21
CA ALA A 54 23.50 2.01 22.36
C ALA A 54 22.04 2.05 21.92
N VAL A 55 21.15 1.57 22.79
CA VAL A 55 19.69 1.56 22.62
C VAL A 55 19.07 1.92 23.96
N VAL A 56 18.15 2.88 23.98
CA VAL A 56 17.37 3.25 25.18
C VAL A 56 16.02 3.83 24.75
N SER A 57 14.98 3.65 25.56
CA SER A 57 13.70 4.36 25.40
C SER A 57 13.50 5.35 26.54
N ASP A 58 12.85 6.47 26.27
CA ASP A 58 12.42 7.40 27.31
C ASP A 58 11.02 7.03 27.87
N PRO A 59 10.53 7.70 28.93
CA PRO A 59 9.20 7.43 29.48
C PRO A 59 8.05 7.77 28.53
N ARG A 60 8.26 8.64 27.52
CA ARG A 60 7.26 8.96 26.50
C ARG A 60 7.06 7.80 25.52
N GLY A 61 8.04 6.92 25.42
CA GLY A 61 8.09 5.77 24.55
C GLY A 61 8.94 5.97 23.30
N VAL A 62 9.64 7.10 23.20
CA VAL A 62 10.52 7.41 22.07
C VAL A 62 11.81 6.61 22.21
N MET A 63 12.26 6.01 21.12
CA MET A 63 13.49 5.23 21.07
C MET A 63 14.68 6.13 20.72
N TYR A 64 15.81 5.89 21.37
CA TYR A 64 17.07 6.57 21.13
C TYR A 64 18.20 5.58 20.88
N PHE A 65 19.07 5.91 19.93
CA PHE A 65 20.19 5.07 19.53
C PHE A 65 21.50 5.84 19.52
N GLY A 66 22.55 5.26 20.10
CA GLY A 66 23.90 5.81 20.01
C GLY A 66 24.51 5.47 18.67
N ASN A 67 24.65 6.44 17.77
CA ASN A 67 25.21 6.24 16.44
C ASN A 67 26.60 6.86 16.32
N THR A 68 27.39 6.38 15.37
CA THR A 68 28.72 6.93 15.06
C THR A 68 28.68 8.40 14.63
N SER A 69 27.53 8.91 14.17
CA SER A 69 27.32 10.34 13.85
C SER A 69 26.69 11.17 14.97
N GLY A 70 26.34 10.57 16.12
CA GLY A 70 25.60 11.22 17.20
C GLY A 70 24.37 10.42 17.64
N PRO A 71 23.50 10.97 18.52
CA PRO A 71 22.26 10.31 18.91
C PRO A 71 21.23 10.27 17.75
N LEU A 72 20.54 9.16 17.58
CA LEU A 72 19.34 9.06 16.74
C LEU A 72 18.10 8.99 17.64
N GLU A 73 17.03 9.64 17.20
CA GLU A 73 15.69 9.58 17.81
C GLU A 73 14.73 8.91 16.82
N PHE A 74 13.85 8.03 17.34
CA PHE A 74 12.78 7.39 16.58
C PHE A 74 11.49 7.37 17.39
N ASP A 75 10.43 8.00 16.88
CA ASP A 75 9.15 8.16 17.56
C ASP A 75 8.06 7.17 17.11
N GLY A 76 8.40 6.19 16.27
CA GLY A 76 7.46 5.22 15.68
C GLY A 76 7.26 5.42 14.18
N GLU A 77 7.39 6.67 13.72
CA GLU A 77 7.16 7.05 12.33
C GLU A 77 8.41 7.70 11.72
N ARG A 78 9.07 8.59 12.47
CA ARG A 78 10.16 9.42 11.93
C ARG A 78 11.46 9.19 12.65
N TRP A 79 12.53 9.13 11.85
CA TRP A 79 13.90 9.18 12.31
C TRP A 79 14.40 10.62 12.35
N ARG A 80 15.11 10.98 13.41
CA ARG A 80 15.75 12.29 13.55
C ARG A 80 17.17 12.13 14.09
N GLN A 81 18.15 12.65 13.36
CA GLN A 81 19.52 12.76 13.84
C GLN A 81 19.63 13.95 14.78
N LEU A 82 20.07 13.69 16.01
CA LEU A 82 20.49 14.70 16.97
C LEU A 82 22.02 14.82 16.93
N PHE A 83 22.55 15.92 17.45
CA PHE A 83 23.98 16.18 17.48
C PHE A 83 24.43 16.51 18.90
N THR A 84 25.59 16.01 19.29
CA THR A 84 26.29 16.51 20.48
C THR A 84 26.94 17.87 20.17
N GLU A 85 27.41 18.60 21.18
CA GLU A 85 28.03 19.93 20.97
C GLU A 85 29.27 19.81 20.07
N GLN A 86 30.05 18.74 20.24
CA GLN A 86 31.23 18.45 19.42
C GLN A 86 30.94 17.67 18.13
N ARG A 87 29.67 17.30 17.88
CA ARG A 87 29.24 16.46 16.75
C ARG A 87 30.00 15.13 16.66
N THR A 88 30.23 14.49 17.80
CA THR A 88 30.97 13.23 17.88
C THR A 88 30.03 12.02 17.95
N GLY A 89 30.61 10.84 17.70
CA GLY A 89 29.88 9.58 17.83
C GLY A 89 29.50 9.28 19.28
N VAL A 90 28.34 8.65 19.47
CA VAL A 90 27.82 8.25 20.78
C VAL A 90 28.01 6.75 20.97
N ARG A 91 28.71 6.39 22.04
CA ARG A 91 29.07 4.99 22.36
C ARG A 91 28.17 4.38 23.41
N SER A 92 27.65 5.19 24.33
CA SER A 92 26.83 4.71 25.44
C SER A 92 25.70 5.66 25.79
N MET A 93 24.61 5.08 26.31
CA MET A 93 23.43 5.81 26.77
C MET A 93 22.82 5.12 27.99
N ALA A 94 22.17 5.87 28.86
CA ALA A 94 21.36 5.34 29.96
C ALA A 94 20.15 6.23 30.24
N LEU A 95 19.04 5.63 30.68
CA LEU A 95 17.88 6.36 31.19
C LEU A 95 18.10 6.65 32.68
N GLY A 96 18.07 7.92 33.07
CA GLY A 96 18.13 8.33 34.48
C GLY A 96 16.78 8.25 35.18
N GLU A 97 16.79 8.28 36.52
CA GLU A 97 15.57 8.29 37.36
C GLU A 97 14.70 9.55 37.13
N ASP A 98 15.32 10.63 36.66
CA ASP A 98 14.66 11.87 36.25
C ASP A 98 13.93 11.76 34.89
N GLY A 99 13.97 10.59 34.25
CA GLY A 99 13.36 10.32 32.95
C GLY A 99 14.17 10.84 31.75
N ARG A 100 15.38 11.37 31.96
CA ARG A 100 16.24 11.88 30.88
C ARG A 100 17.17 10.81 30.34
N VAL A 101 17.48 10.93 29.06
CA VAL A 101 18.47 10.07 28.40
C VAL A 101 19.84 10.71 28.51
N TYR A 102 20.74 10.07 29.26
CA TYR A 102 22.14 10.46 29.42
C TYR A 102 23.01 9.81 28.35
N ILE A 103 24.00 10.56 27.86
CA ILE A 103 24.80 10.22 26.68
C ILE A 103 26.29 10.32 27.00
N GLY A 104 27.04 9.28 26.63
CA GLY A 104 28.49 9.27 26.57
C GLY A 104 29.00 9.23 25.13
N GLY A 105 29.69 10.28 24.70
CA GLY A 105 30.31 10.41 23.39
C GLY A 105 31.84 10.41 23.45
N GLN A 106 32.47 10.82 22.35
CA GLN A 106 33.91 11.03 22.30
C GLN A 106 34.25 12.43 22.84
N GLY A 107 34.97 12.48 23.97
CA GLY A 107 35.39 13.73 24.62
C GLY A 107 34.24 14.55 25.22
N GLU A 108 33.06 13.96 25.34
CA GLU A 108 31.84 14.67 25.72
C GLU A 108 30.85 13.78 26.48
N ILE A 109 30.25 14.33 27.53
CA ILE A 109 29.17 13.73 28.31
C ILE A 109 28.02 14.71 28.50
N GLY A 110 26.79 14.21 28.57
CA GLY A 110 25.61 15.06 28.68
C GLY A 110 24.31 14.30 28.79
N TYR A 111 23.20 14.99 28.57
CA TYR A 111 21.86 14.41 28.53
C TYR A 111 20.98 15.09 27.48
N LEU A 112 19.90 14.42 27.09
CA LEU A 112 18.88 14.99 26.21
C LEU A 112 17.83 15.74 27.02
N ALA A 113 17.55 16.98 26.62
CA ALA A 113 16.44 17.78 27.13
C ALA A 113 15.86 18.67 26.03
N PRO A 114 14.59 19.11 26.14
CA PRO A 114 14.04 20.12 25.24
C PRO A 114 14.84 21.41 25.29
N ASP A 115 15.14 21.99 24.13
CA ASP A 115 15.71 23.32 24.01
C ASP A 115 14.65 24.42 24.19
N SER A 116 15.03 25.69 23.95
CA SER A 116 14.10 26.83 24.04
C SER A 116 12.97 26.79 23.02
N THR A 117 13.05 25.91 22.01
CA THR A 117 12.00 25.67 21.02
C THR A 117 11.22 24.37 21.30
N GLY A 118 11.54 23.66 22.39
CA GLY A 118 10.87 22.41 22.77
C GLY A 118 11.40 21.19 22.05
N GLN A 119 12.38 21.35 21.16
CA GLN A 119 13.01 20.22 20.49
C GLN A 119 13.99 19.53 21.42
N MET A 120 13.92 18.20 21.48
CA MET A 120 14.97 17.43 22.17
C MET A 120 16.33 17.75 21.55
N ALA A 121 17.24 18.21 22.39
CA ALA A 121 18.61 18.56 22.05
C ALA A 121 19.56 18.02 23.12
N PHE A 122 20.84 17.91 22.75
CA PHE A 122 21.89 17.51 23.68
C PHE A 122 22.33 18.69 24.55
N VAL A 123 22.39 18.46 25.86
CA VAL A 123 22.91 19.40 26.87
C VAL A 123 24.24 18.87 27.39
N SER A 124 25.33 19.60 27.10
CA SER A 124 26.68 19.20 27.49
C SER A 124 26.93 19.44 28.98
N LEU A 125 27.49 18.44 29.66
CA LEU A 125 27.98 18.53 31.04
C LEU A 125 29.47 18.89 31.10
N ASN A 126 30.17 18.95 29.96
CA ASN A 126 31.59 19.31 29.88
C ASN A 126 31.94 20.64 30.58
N PRO A 127 31.09 21.69 30.57
CA PRO A 127 31.36 22.92 31.32
C PRO A 127 31.58 22.70 32.84
N LEU A 128 30.99 21.64 33.41
CA LEU A 128 31.15 21.26 34.82
C LEU A 128 32.45 20.47 35.09
N ILE A 129 33.13 20.01 34.04
CA ILE A 129 34.41 19.29 34.13
C ILE A 129 35.55 20.32 34.13
N PRO A 130 36.53 20.22 35.05
CA PRO A 130 37.74 21.05 35.01
C PRO A 130 38.46 20.95 33.66
N GLU A 131 38.94 22.07 33.12
CA GLU A 131 39.51 22.13 31.76
C GLU A 131 40.63 21.11 31.51
N ALA A 132 41.50 20.89 32.50
CA ALA A 132 42.58 19.90 32.45
C ALA A 132 42.12 18.43 32.38
N GLU A 133 40.85 18.16 32.66
CA GLU A 133 40.26 16.82 32.69
C GLU A 133 39.33 16.54 31.52
N ARG A 134 39.12 17.49 30.59
CA ARG A 134 38.16 17.37 29.47
C ARG A 134 38.63 16.48 28.33
N ASP A 135 39.92 16.14 28.26
CA ASP A 135 40.45 15.19 27.28
C ASP A 135 40.38 13.75 27.82
N PHE A 136 39.19 13.13 27.70
CA PHE A 136 38.93 11.78 28.22
C PHE A 136 38.53 10.77 27.14
N ALA A 137 38.68 11.08 25.86
CA ALA A 137 38.36 10.20 24.72
C ALA A 137 36.93 9.60 24.78
N ASP A 138 36.71 8.41 24.21
CA ASP A 138 35.41 7.74 24.16
C ASP A 138 34.88 7.36 25.56
N VAL A 139 33.62 7.69 25.81
CA VAL A 139 32.85 7.23 26.97
C VAL A 139 32.09 5.95 26.60
N TRP A 140 32.76 4.82 26.82
CA TRP A 140 32.30 3.50 26.40
C TRP A 140 31.09 2.97 27.18
N TRP A 141 30.89 3.41 28.43
CA TRP A 141 29.79 2.92 29.26
C TRP A 141 29.17 4.06 30.07
N THR A 142 27.84 4.05 30.14
CA THR A 142 27.05 4.97 30.96
C THR A 142 26.09 4.14 31.80
N HIS A 143 26.06 4.37 33.11
CA HIS A 143 25.22 3.63 34.06
C HIS A 143 24.43 4.62 34.92
N ALA A 144 23.10 4.50 34.90
CA ALA A 144 22.23 5.21 35.83
C ALA A 144 22.01 4.34 37.07
N LEU A 145 22.27 4.89 38.26
CA LEU A 145 22.10 4.25 39.56
C LEU A 145 21.32 5.18 40.49
N ASP A 146 20.83 4.64 41.61
CA ASP A 146 20.18 5.42 42.66
C ASP A 146 21.07 6.61 43.06
N GLY A 147 20.56 7.83 42.85
CA GLY A 147 21.24 9.07 43.20
C GLY A 147 22.18 9.67 42.14
N GLY A 148 22.33 9.09 40.95
CA GLY A 148 23.00 9.77 39.83
C GLY A 148 23.50 8.90 38.68
N VAL A 149 24.23 9.51 37.75
CA VAL A 149 24.68 8.88 36.51
C VAL A 149 26.20 8.82 36.44
N TYR A 150 26.72 7.64 36.14
CA TYR A 150 28.14 7.38 35.96
C TYR A 150 28.50 7.29 34.47
N PHE A 151 29.57 7.98 34.08
CA PHE A 151 30.14 7.92 32.73
C PHE A 151 31.55 7.38 32.81
N GLN A 152 31.85 6.37 31.99
CA GLN A 152 33.11 5.66 32.02
C GLN A 152 33.87 5.82 30.71
N SER A 153 35.04 6.46 30.78
CA SER A 153 36.03 6.42 29.71
C SER A 153 37.11 5.37 29.99
N LEU A 154 38.14 5.30 29.15
CA LEU A 154 39.26 4.37 29.36
C LEU A 154 40.14 4.72 30.57
N ALA A 155 40.19 5.98 30.99
CA ALA A 155 41.09 6.45 32.04
C ALA A 155 40.36 7.13 33.22
N ARG A 156 39.08 7.47 33.05
CA ARG A 156 38.31 8.23 34.05
C ARG A 156 36.90 7.67 34.22
N VAL A 157 36.37 7.84 35.42
CA VAL A 157 34.95 7.72 35.74
C VAL A 157 34.45 9.10 36.15
N PHE A 158 33.31 9.53 35.61
CA PHE A 158 32.58 10.71 36.03
C PHE A 158 31.28 10.29 36.70
N PHE A 159 30.82 11.08 37.68
CA PHE A 159 29.53 10.91 38.33
C PHE A 159 28.82 12.25 38.39
N PHE A 160 27.55 12.26 37.99
CA PHE A 160 26.68 13.42 38.01
C PHE A 160 25.46 13.13 38.90
N ASP A 161 25.27 13.96 39.93
CA ASP A 161 24.17 13.82 40.91
C ASP A 161 22.92 14.64 40.56
N GLY A 162 22.89 15.26 39.37
CA GLY A 162 21.84 16.19 38.93
C GLY A 162 22.25 17.66 39.01
N GLU A 163 23.25 18.00 39.82
CA GLU A 163 23.76 19.37 39.95
C GLU A 163 25.28 19.46 39.81
N LYS A 164 26.00 18.51 40.41
CA LYS A 164 27.45 18.52 40.53
C LYS A 164 28.06 17.32 39.84
N LEU A 165 29.25 17.55 39.29
CA LEU A 165 30.03 16.55 38.61
C LEU A 165 31.30 16.23 39.40
N ARG A 166 31.53 14.94 39.66
CA ARG A 166 32.74 14.41 40.28
C ARG A 166 33.46 13.50 39.29
N SER A 167 34.78 13.42 39.39
CA SER A 167 35.58 12.57 38.52
C SER A 167 36.66 11.83 39.32
N TRP A 168 37.00 10.63 38.88
CA TRP A 168 38.10 9.84 39.41
C TRP A 168 38.99 9.40 38.25
N GLN A 169 40.29 9.63 38.38
CA GLN A 169 41.29 9.07 37.48
C GLN A 169 41.69 7.69 37.97
N ILE A 170 41.68 6.71 37.07
CA ILE A 170 42.19 5.38 37.35
C ILE A 170 43.62 5.30 36.80
N SER A 171 44.53 4.75 37.60
CA SER A 171 45.98 4.78 37.33
C SER A 171 46.40 3.89 36.15
N THR A 172 45.53 3.00 35.69
CA THR A 172 45.76 2.16 34.52
C THR A 172 44.58 2.28 33.53
N GLN A 173 44.61 1.49 32.46
CA GLN A 173 43.54 1.46 31.46
C GLN A 173 42.38 0.57 31.93
N MET A 174 41.20 1.17 32.05
CA MET A 174 39.95 0.47 32.34
C MET A 174 39.43 -0.25 31.10
N ILE A 175 39.01 -1.50 31.28
CA ILE A 175 38.46 -2.32 30.20
C ILE A 175 36.95 -2.11 30.09
N ARG A 176 36.23 -2.25 31.21
CA ARG A 176 34.76 -2.20 31.27
C ARG A 176 34.29 -1.92 32.70
N SER A 177 33.08 -1.40 32.84
CA SER A 177 32.39 -1.23 34.12
C SER A 177 31.07 -2.02 34.13
N PHE A 178 30.65 -2.42 35.33
CA PHE A 178 29.46 -3.22 35.55
C PHE A 178 28.66 -2.65 36.72
N VAL A 179 27.36 -2.95 36.76
CA VAL A 179 26.52 -2.71 37.92
C VAL A 179 26.26 -4.04 38.61
N TYR A 180 26.62 -4.13 39.89
CA TYR A 180 26.38 -5.31 40.71
C TYR A 180 25.78 -4.88 42.05
N ARG A 181 24.58 -5.37 42.37
CA ARG A 181 23.85 -5.01 43.60
C ARG A 181 23.76 -3.48 43.85
N GLY A 182 23.48 -2.72 42.79
CA GLY A 182 23.37 -1.25 42.85
C GLY A 182 24.71 -0.50 43.00
N GLN A 183 25.84 -1.20 42.96
CA GLN A 183 27.18 -0.59 43.04
C GLN A 183 27.88 -0.64 41.69
N LEU A 184 28.62 0.43 41.38
CA LEU A 184 29.49 0.48 40.21
C LEU A 184 30.78 -0.31 40.49
N LEU A 185 31.03 -1.30 39.63
CA LEU A 185 32.28 -2.04 39.56
C LEU A 185 33.07 -1.60 38.33
N VAL A 186 34.37 -1.47 38.48
CA VAL A 186 35.30 -1.14 37.39
C VAL A 186 36.32 -2.26 37.25
N ASN A 187 36.48 -2.77 36.02
CA ASN A 187 37.51 -3.73 35.69
C ASN A 187 38.76 -3.01 35.18
N ASP A 188 39.77 -2.93 36.04
CA ASP A 188 41.10 -2.43 35.71
C ASP A 188 41.90 -3.56 35.04
N GLY A 189 42.46 -3.28 33.85
CA GLY A 189 43.13 -4.31 33.04
C GLY A 189 44.39 -4.91 33.68
N THR A 190 44.93 -4.29 34.73
CA THR A 190 46.13 -4.76 35.44
C THR A 190 45.82 -5.18 36.88
N LEU A 191 44.89 -4.49 37.54
CA LEU A 191 44.61 -4.59 38.97
C LEU A 191 43.31 -5.37 39.28
N GLY A 192 42.51 -5.73 38.27
CA GLY A 192 41.28 -6.50 38.44
C GLY A 192 40.06 -5.66 38.84
N LEU A 193 39.05 -6.29 39.44
CA LEU A 193 37.79 -5.62 39.79
C LEU A 193 37.94 -4.71 41.02
N HIS A 194 37.46 -3.47 40.88
CA HIS A 194 37.38 -2.47 41.94
C HIS A 194 35.92 -2.05 42.14
N ARG A 195 35.53 -1.78 43.38
CA ARG A 195 34.22 -1.21 43.72
C ARG A 195 34.39 0.23 44.20
N LEU A 196 33.38 1.05 43.95
CA LEU A 196 33.31 2.38 44.55
C LEU A 196 32.75 2.27 45.98
N ALA A 197 33.59 2.48 46.99
CA ALA A 197 33.22 2.52 48.40
C ALA A 197 33.74 3.80 49.05
N ASP A 198 32.91 4.50 49.82
CA ASP A 198 33.25 5.76 50.50
C ASP A 198 33.92 6.82 49.59
N GLY A 199 33.50 6.87 48.31
CA GLY A 199 34.01 7.83 47.32
C GLY A 199 35.41 7.52 46.78
N ARG A 200 35.92 6.31 47.00
CA ARG A 200 37.19 5.82 46.41
C ARG A 200 37.00 4.43 45.79
N PHE A 201 37.76 4.17 44.73
CA PHE A 201 37.82 2.82 44.17
C PHE A 201 38.76 1.95 45.00
N GLU A 202 38.24 0.86 45.54
CA GLU A 202 39.00 -0.13 46.29
C GLU A 202 38.90 -1.52 45.64
N PRO A 203 39.93 -2.39 45.76
CA PRO A 203 39.88 -3.74 45.20
C PRO A 203 38.71 -4.55 45.78
N TRP A 204 37.96 -5.22 44.91
CA TRP A 204 36.86 -6.08 45.33
C TRP A 204 37.37 -7.49 45.66
N THR A 205 37.88 -7.67 46.88
CA THR A 205 38.57 -8.90 47.31
C THR A 205 37.67 -10.14 47.35
N GLU A 206 36.37 -9.97 47.59
CA GLU A 206 35.38 -11.06 47.63
C GLU A 206 35.14 -11.70 46.24
N ALA A 207 35.50 -10.99 45.16
CA ALA A 207 35.39 -11.47 43.79
C ALA A 207 36.75 -11.90 43.20
N GLY A 208 37.67 -12.37 44.05
CA GLY A 208 39.00 -12.81 43.63
C GLY A 208 38.99 -13.83 42.48
N ALA A 209 37.97 -14.70 42.41
CA ALA A 209 37.81 -15.69 41.34
C ALA A 209 37.53 -15.06 39.96
N LEU A 210 37.10 -13.80 39.90
CA LEU A 210 36.87 -13.06 38.66
C LEU A 210 38.13 -12.32 38.17
N ASN A 211 39.14 -12.16 39.02
CA ASN A 211 40.35 -11.41 38.67
C ASN A 211 41.18 -12.15 37.62
N GLY A 212 41.66 -11.41 36.61
CA GLY A 212 42.42 -11.96 35.48
C GLY A 212 41.56 -12.52 34.34
N LEU A 213 40.25 -12.65 34.53
CA LEU A 213 39.32 -12.98 33.44
C LEU A 213 39.00 -11.75 32.60
N ARG A 214 38.88 -11.95 31.28
CA ARG A 214 38.39 -10.92 30.36
C ARG A 214 36.87 -10.85 30.41
N LEU A 215 36.35 -10.21 31.45
CA LEU A 215 34.92 -10.13 31.72
C LEU A 215 34.19 -9.30 30.67
N THR A 216 33.11 -9.84 30.12
CA THR A 216 32.23 -9.13 29.20
C THR A 216 30.88 -8.82 29.84
N THR A 217 30.40 -9.59 30.79
CA THR A 217 29.17 -9.24 31.51
C THR A 217 29.19 -9.81 32.92
N ILE A 218 28.56 -9.09 33.84
CA ILE A 218 28.24 -9.56 35.19
C ILE A 218 26.77 -9.23 35.39
N LEU A 219 25.91 -10.23 35.36
CA LEU A 219 24.47 -10.08 35.52
C LEU A 219 24.07 -10.41 36.95
N HIS A 220 23.71 -9.39 37.70
CA HIS A 220 22.98 -9.57 38.94
C HIS A 220 21.48 -9.57 38.64
N ALA A 221 20.89 -10.75 38.55
CA ALA A 221 19.44 -10.91 38.64
C ALA A 221 19.18 -11.98 39.69
N PRO A 222 18.20 -11.81 40.59
CA PRO A 222 17.76 -12.91 41.41
C PRO A 222 17.28 -14.02 40.46
N LEU A 223 18.02 -15.12 40.37
CA LEU A 223 17.44 -16.34 39.84
C LEU A 223 16.28 -16.66 40.81
N PRO A 224 15.03 -16.85 40.34
CA PRO A 224 13.87 -17.07 41.21
C PRO A 224 14.11 -18.18 42.24
N GLU A 225 14.93 -19.17 41.90
CA GLU A 225 15.29 -20.27 42.78
C GLU A 225 16.53 -20.01 43.66
N ARG A 226 17.40 -19.05 43.32
CA ARG A 226 18.69 -18.77 43.99
C ARG A 226 19.07 -17.27 43.95
N PRO A 227 18.55 -16.44 44.86
CA PRO A 227 18.74 -14.98 44.85
C PRO A 227 20.19 -14.49 45.11
N GLY A 228 21.14 -15.38 45.45
CA GLY A 228 22.55 -15.06 45.69
C GLY A 228 23.47 -15.14 44.47
N ARG A 229 22.97 -15.65 43.34
CA ARG A 229 23.76 -16.05 42.16
C ARG A 229 23.84 -14.93 41.12
N ALA A 230 24.93 -14.91 40.36
CA ALA A 230 25.12 -14.00 39.22
C ALA A 230 25.65 -14.76 38.01
N LEU A 231 25.20 -14.38 36.81
CA LEU A 231 25.72 -14.95 35.56
C LEU A 231 26.86 -14.08 35.05
N VAL A 232 28.01 -14.70 34.78
CA VAL A 232 29.22 -14.02 34.32
C VAL A 232 29.58 -14.52 32.94
N GLY A 233 29.69 -13.61 31.98
CA GLY A 233 30.18 -13.90 30.64
C GLY A 233 31.61 -13.40 30.45
N THR A 234 32.39 -14.16 29.68
CA THR A 234 33.79 -13.86 29.39
C THR A 234 34.02 -13.72 27.88
N GLN A 235 35.11 -13.04 27.52
CA GLN A 235 35.51 -12.83 26.14
C GLN A 235 35.95 -14.11 25.45
N ASP A 236 36.51 -15.06 26.20
CA ASP A 236 37.07 -16.32 25.68
C ASP A 236 36.00 -17.42 25.52
N GLY A 237 34.71 -17.07 25.66
CA GLY A 237 33.58 -17.91 25.25
C GLY A 237 32.96 -18.78 26.34
N GLY A 238 33.19 -18.47 27.62
CA GLY A 238 32.57 -19.15 28.76
C GLY A 238 31.49 -18.33 29.46
N LEU A 239 30.36 -18.99 29.76
CA LEU A 239 29.36 -18.58 30.75
C LEU A 239 29.68 -19.27 32.07
N PHE A 240 29.65 -18.49 33.15
CA PHE A 240 29.94 -18.94 34.49
C PHE A 240 28.85 -18.46 35.43
N GLU A 241 28.68 -19.19 36.50
CA GLU A 241 27.84 -18.82 37.62
C GLU A 241 28.74 -18.38 38.78
N PHE A 242 28.48 -17.20 39.31
CA PHE A 242 29.22 -16.60 40.41
C PHE A 242 28.33 -16.51 41.64
N GLU A 243 28.74 -17.16 42.73
CA GLU A 243 28.00 -17.20 43.99
C GLU A 243 28.97 -17.30 45.16
N ASN A 244 28.80 -16.45 46.18
CA ASN A 244 29.62 -16.43 47.40
C ASN A 244 31.15 -16.40 47.18
N GLY A 245 31.60 -15.76 46.09
CA GLY A 245 33.03 -15.65 45.75
C GLY A 245 33.58 -16.82 44.93
N GLU A 246 32.78 -17.86 44.68
CA GLU A 246 33.14 -18.99 43.82
C GLU A 246 32.60 -18.82 42.40
N LEU A 247 33.35 -19.33 41.43
CA LEU A 247 33.01 -19.28 40.00
C LEU A 247 32.90 -20.71 39.45
N THR A 248 31.71 -21.10 39.01
CA THR A 248 31.44 -22.42 38.42
C THR A 248 31.07 -22.29 36.94
N PRO A 249 31.74 -22.99 36.01
CA PRO A 249 31.35 -22.99 34.59
C PRO A 249 29.93 -23.52 34.42
N LEU A 250 29.15 -22.90 33.53
CA LEU A 250 27.83 -23.41 33.14
C LEU A 250 27.99 -24.41 31.99
N GLU A 251 27.57 -25.66 32.20
CA GLU A 251 27.67 -26.70 31.17
C GLU A 251 26.64 -26.47 30.06
N LEU A 252 27.12 -26.20 28.84
CA LEU A 252 26.29 -26.04 27.66
C LEU A 252 26.24 -27.36 26.85
N PRO A 253 25.05 -27.82 26.42
CA PRO A 253 24.91 -29.00 25.56
C PRO A 253 25.76 -28.94 24.29
N GLU A 254 26.06 -30.11 23.72
CA GLU A 254 26.68 -30.18 22.39
C GLU A 254 25.75 -29.53 21.35
N GLY A 255 26.30 -28.70 20.45
CA GLY A 255 25.52 -27.92 19.48
C GLY A 255 24.95 -26.59 20.00
N HIS A 256 25.10 -26.25 21.29
CA HIS A 256 24.60 -24.98 21.82
C HIS A 256 25.35 -23.76 21.21
N PRO A 257 24.67 -22.74 20.65
CA PRO A 257 25.31 -21.63 19.92
C PRO A 257 26.25 -20.75 20.76
N LEU A 258 26.04 -20.67 22.08
CA LEU A 258 26.94 -19.94 22.98
C LEU A 258 28.23 -20.69 23.32
N ARG A 259 28.33 -21.99 23.00
CA ARG A 259 29.50 -22.80 23.35
C ARG A 259 30.72 -22.36 22.54
N GLY A 260 31.73 -21.78 23.20
CA GLY A 260 32.92 -21.25 22.54
C GLY A 260 32.69 -19.94 21.77
N THR A 261 31.51 -19.33 21.92
CA THR A 261 31.16 -18.05 21.28
C THR A 261 31.50 -16.87 22.18
N ARG A 262 32.19 -15.88 21.64
CA ARG A 262 32.51 -14.64 22.35
C ARG A 262 31.24 -13.81 22.63
N ILE A 263 30.91 -13.67 23.92
CA ILE A 263 29.81 -12.84 24.39
C ILE A 263 30.24 -11.37 24.36
N TYR A 264 29.45 -10.51 23.72
CA TYR A 264 29.75 -9.09 23.63
C TYR A 264 29.10 -8.29 24.77
N ASN A 265 27.81 -8.54 24.99
CA ASN A 265 27.00 -7.90 26.02
C ASN A 265 25.91 -8.89 26.47
N ALA A 266 25.44 -8.75 27.70
CA ALA A 266 24.26 -9.46 28.16
C ALA A 266 23.50 -8.59 29.15
N ARG A 267 22.21 -8.84 29.32
CA ARG A 267 21.34 -8.09 30.23
C ARG A 267 20.15 -8.96 30.65
N ALA A 268 19.69 -8.80 31.89
CA ALA A 268 18.38 -9.33 32.27
C ALA A 268 17.27 -8.58 31.52
N ILE A 269 16.35 -9.33 30.90
CA ILE A 269 15.20 -8.80 30.17
C ILE A 269 13.92 -8.90 31.01
N GLY A 270 13.84 -9.90 31.88
CA GLY A 270 12.74 -10.09 32.83
C GLY A 270 13.19 -10.99 33.97
N GLU A 271 12.25 -11.41 34.82
CA GLU A 271 12.54 -12.35 35.90
C GLU A 271 13.02 -13.70 35.33
N GLY A 272 14.27 -14.06 35.59
CA GLY A 272 14.88 -15.32 35.14
C GLY A 272 15.21 -15.41 33.65
N VAL A 273 15.00 -14.34 32.86
CA VAL A 273 15.29 -14.31 31.41
C VAL A 273 16.43 -13.34 31.10
N PHE A 274 17.45 -13.84 30.39
CA PHE A 274 18.66 -13.12 30.05
C PHE A 274 18.84 -13.02 28.55
N GLY A 275 19.03 -11.81 28.03
CA GLY A 275 19.49 -11.59 26.67
C GLY A 275 21.02 -11.65 26.61
N VAL A 276 21.57 -12.34 25.63
CA VAL A 276 23.00 -12.50 25.38
C VAL A 276 23.29 -12.10 23.94
N ALA A 277 23.91 -10.94 23.76
CA ALA A 277 24.33 -10.42 22.48
C ALA A 277 25.72 -10.92 22.11
N THR A 278 25.86 -11.35 20.87
CA THR A 278 27.10 -11.87 20.30
C THR A 278 27.47 -11.11 19.04
N LEU A 279 28.72 -11.28 18.59
CA LEU A 279 29.17 -10.67 17.33
C LEU A 279 28.97 -11.60 16.11
N SER A 280 28.67 -12.88 16.33
CA SER A 280 28.65 -13.91 15.28
C SER A 280 27.37 -14.74 15.20
N HIS A 281 26.57 -14.79 16.27
CA HIS A 281 25.34 -15.60 16.36
C HIS A 281 24.10 -14.75 16.70
N GLY A 282 24.16 -13.43 16.52
CA GLY A 282 23.04 -12.55 16.83
C GLY A 282 22.79 -12.44 18.34
N LEU A 283 21.52 -12.47 18.73
CA LEU A 283 21.05 -12.37 20.10
C LEU A 283 20.32 -13.64 20.53
N LEU A 284 20.62 -14.13 21.74
CA LEU A 284 19.93 -15.25 22.37
C LEU A 284 19.23 -14.81 23.65
N LEU A 285 17.97 -15.17 23.82
CA LEU A 285 17.29 -15.13 25.11
C LEU A 285 17.41 -16.50 25.75
N ILE A 286 17.94 -16.54 26.97
CA ILE A 286 18.15 -17.76 27.74
C ILE A 286 17.54 -17.66 29.13
N ASP A 287 17.22 -18.79 29.73
CA ASP A 287 16.86 -18.85 31.15
C ASP A 287 18.10 -18.97 32.06
N GLY A 288 17.87 -19.09 33.38
CA GLY A 288 18.92 -19.24 34.38
C GLY A 288 19.77 -20.52 34.26
N GLN A 289 19.35 -21.49 33.45
CA GLN A 289 20.05 -22.73 33.18
C GLN A 289 20.69 -22.72 31.77
N ALA A 290 20.71 -21.56 31.11
CA ALA A 290 21.13 -21.37 29.72
C ALA A 290 20.36 -22.20 28.69
N ARG A 291 19.09 -22.54 28.96
CA ARG A 291 18.20 -23.05 27.91
C ARG A 291 17.80 -21.89 27.01
N ILE A 292 17.89 -22.10 25.70
CA ILE A 292 17.49 -21.10 24.70
C ILE A 292 15.96 -21.01 24.71
N LEU A 293 15.46 -19.81 25.01
CA LEU A 293 14.05 -19.46 24.93
C LEU A 293 13.71 -18.81 23.59
N GLN A 294 14.67 -18.08 23.01
CA GLN A 294 14.54 -17.43 21.71
C GLN A 294 15.93 -17.18 21.12
N HIS A 295 16.09 -17.40 19.81
CA HIS A 295 17.35 -17.11 19.10
C HIS A 295 17.05 -16.26 17.87
N VAL A 296 17.67 -15.08 17.80
CA VAL A 296 17.51 -14.12 16.70
C VAL A 296 18.84 -13.91 16.02
N ASP A 297 18.96 -14.37 14.78
CA ASP A 297 20.15 -14.28 13.94
C ASP A 297 19.78 -13.99 12.48
N GLN A 298 20.80 -13.92 11.62
CA GLN A 298 20.63 -13.58 10.21
C GLN A 298 19.83 -14.62 9.43
N ASN A 299 19.88 -15.89 9.83
CA ASN A 299 19.07 -16.94 9.21
C ASN A 299 17.61 -16.87 9.66
N ARG A 300 17.34 -16.13 10.74
CA ARG A 300 16.00 -15.88 11.31
C ARG A 300 15.56 -14.42 11.17
N GLY A 301 16.04 -13.73 10.13
CA GLY A 301 15.54 -12.43 9.72
C GLY A 301 16.35 -11.22 10.17
N LEU A 302 17.41 -11.36 10.97
CA LEU A 302 18.25 -10.22 11.36
C LEU A 302 19.12 -9.71 10.20
N ALA A 303 19.28 -8.40 10.03
CA ALA A 303 20.12 -7.84 8.96
C ALA A 303 21.61 -8.24 9.06
N GLY A 304 22.07 -8.60 10.27
CA GLY A 304 23.40 -9.16 10.48
C GLY A 304 23.61 -9.62 11.92
N ASN A 305 24.50 -10.60 12.11
CA ASN A 305 24.72 -11.24 13.41
C ASN A 305 25.46 -10.39 14.44
N GLN A 306 25.97 -9.22 14.07
CA GLN A 306 26.74 -8.36 14.95
C GLN A 306 25.83 -7.49 15.81
N VAL A 307 25.44 -7.98 16.99
CA VAL A 307 24.61 -7.23 17.96
C VAL A 307 25.52 -6.51 18.95
N LEU A 308 25.53 -5.17 18.90
CA LEU A 308 26.39 -4.33 19.74
C LEU A 308 25.66 -3.89 21.03
N SER A 309 24.37 -3.63 20.94
CA SER A 309 23.55 -3.27 22.10
C SER A 309 22.13 -3.73 21.90
N PHE A 310 21.41 -3.86 23.01
CA PHE A 310 19.99 -4.16 22.97
C PHE A 310 19.30 -3.64 24.23
N GLY A 311 18.00 -3.39 24.13
CA GLY A 311 17.16 -2.88 25.21
C GLY A 311 15.69 -3.10 24.91
N LEU A 312 14.88 -3.11 25.96
CA LEU A 312 13.43 -3.17 25.82
C LEU A 312 12.90 -1.82 25.35
N GLY A 313 11.94 -1.88 24.43
CA GLY A 313 11.07 -0.77 24.10
C GLY A 313 9.83 -0.72 25.01
N PRO A 314 8.95 0.27 24.81
CA PRO A 314 7.83 0.54 25.71
C PRO A 314 6.78 -0.57 25.78
N SER A 315 6.55 -1.28 24.66
CA SER A 315 5.60 -2.39 24.56
C SER A 315 6.22 -3.77 24.81
N GLY A 316 7.43 -3.83 25.39
CA GLY A 316 8.15 -5.08 25.66
C GLY A 316 8.88 -5.71 24.47
N GLY A 317 8.77 -5.12 23.27
CA GLY A 317 9.58 -5.50 22.11
C GLY A 317 11.06 -5.18 22.33
N LEU A 318 11.95 -6.04 21.85
CA LEU A 318 13.38 -5.90 22.02
C LEU A 318 14.02 -5.18 20.84
N TRP A 319 14.70 -4.07 21.12
CA TRP A 319 15.43 -3.27 20.16
C TRP A 319 16.91 -3.57 20.23
N MET A 320 17.57 -3.60 19.08
CA MET A 320 18.97 -3.96 18.92
C MET A 320 19.70 -2.93 18.06
N GLY A 321 20.82 -2.43 18.58
CA GLY A 321 21.82 -1.71 17.81
C GLY A 321 22.76 -2.72 17.17
N LEU A 322 22.78 -2.76 15.84
CA LEU A 322 23.63 -3.67 15.08
C LEU A 322 24.89 -2.98 14.61
N GLY A 323 25.87 -3.78 14.21
CA GLY A 323 27.04 -3.29 13.46
C GLY A 323 26.66 -2.70 12.10
N ASN A 324 25.50 -3.09 11.56
CA ASN A 324 24.94 -2.53 10.34
C ASN A 324 23.41 -2.45 10.44
N GLY A 325 22.90 -1.32 10.93
CA GLY A 325 21.48 -1.06 11.09
C GLY A 325 20.97 -1.15 12.52
N ILE A 326 19.65 -1.12 12.64
CA ILE A 326 18.91 -1.30 13.89
C ILE A 326 17.88 -2.40 13.62
N ALA A 327 17.56 -3.20 14.62
CA ALA A 327 16.50 -4.19 14.48
C ALA A 327 15.60 -4.19 15.71
N ARG A 328 14.34 -4.53 15.49
CA ARG A 328 13.38 -4.81 16.54
C ARG A 328 12.85 -6.22 16.38
N VAL A 329 12.69 -6.93 17.50
CA VAL A 329 12.08 -8.26 17.55
C VAL A 329 11.09 -8.35 18.70
N ARG A 330 9.99 -9.07 18.53
CA ARG A 330 9.07 -9.37 19.63
C ARG A 330 9.74 -10.34 20.60
N THR A 331 9.69 -10.03 21.90
CA THR A 331 10.28 -10.86 22.96
C THR A 331 9.33 -12.01 23.31
N LEU A 332 9.79 -13.25 23.25
CA LEU A 332 9.03 -14.47 23.61
C LEU A 332 7.59 -14.48 23.05
N PRO A 333 7.43 -14.41 21.72
CA PRO A 333 6.11 -14.25 21.13
C PRO A 333 5.26 -15.51 21.35
N GLN A 334 4.00 -15.34 21.75
CA GLN A 334 3.02 -16.42 21.73
C GLN A 334 2.68 -16.87 20.31
N LEU A 335 2.98 -16.05 19.29
CA LEU A 335 2.71 -16.37 17.89
C LEU A 335 4.01 -16.30 17.09
N THR A 336 4.38 -17.42 16.46
CA THR A 336 5.61 -17.54 15.66
C THR A 336 5.25 -17.85 14.20
N ARG A 337 5.87 -17.15 13.24
CA ARG A 337 5.61 -17.34 11.80
C ARG A 337 6.63 -18.27 11.16
N PHE A 338 6.19 -19.04 10.17
CA PHE A 338 7.03 -19.84 9.27
C PHE A 338 6.78 -19.43 7.82
N GLY A 339 7.75 -18.72 7.24
CA GLY A 339 7.72 -18.31 5.83
C GLY A 339 8.64 -19.12 4.92
N SER A 340 8.83 -18.61 3.70
CA SER A 340 9.61 -19.22 2.62
C SER A 340 11.04 -19.57 3.02
N GLU A 341 11.66 -18.74 3.84
CA GLU A 341 13.01 -18.89 4.36
C GLU A 341 13.14 -20.11 5.30
N LEU A 342 12.06 -20.45 5.99
CA LEU A 342 11.94 -21.67 6.77
C LEU A 342 11.36 -22.84 5.96
N GLY A 343 11.25 -22.71 4.64
CA GLY A 343 10.80 -23.78 3.74
C GLY A 343 9.28 -23.94 3.63
N MET A 344 8.53 -22.92 4.07
CA MET A 344 7.07 -22.84 3.93
C MET A 344 6.69 -21.84 2.86
N ASP A 345 6.32 -22.34 1.68
CA ASP A 345 5.90 -21.53 0.53
C ASP A 345 4.40 -21.66 0.26
N GLY A 346 3.77 -20.55 -0.06
CA GLY A 346 2.35 -20.49 -0.45
C GLY A 346 1.36 -20.52 0.71
N MET A 347 0.07 -20.51 0.35
CA MET A 347 -1.03 -20.56 1.33
C MET A 347 -1.12 -21.96 1.94
N VAL A 348 -1.36 -22.05 3.25
CA VAL A 348 -1.52 -23.32 3.95
C VAL A 348 -2.98 -23.72 3.95
N LEU A 349 -3.27 -24.91 3.41
CA LEU A 349 -4.64 -25.37 3.17
C LEU A 349 -5.03 -26.56 4.05
N SER A 350 -4.06 -27.37 4.47
CA SER A 350 -4.31 -28.53 5.32
C SER A 350 -3.12 -28.85 6.23
N LEU A 351 -3.42 -29.40 7.41
CA LEU A 351 -2.44 -29.79 8.41
C LEU A 351 -2.78 -31.19 8.92
N ALA A 352 -1.77 -32.04 9.07
CA ALA A 352 -1.96 -33.35 9.67
C ALA A 352 -0.72 -33.80 10.44
N ARG A 353 -0.96 -34.58 11.49
CA ARG A 353 0.10 -35.30 12.20
C ARG A 353 0.04 -36.78 11.83
N HIS A 354 1.16 -37.33 11.38
CA HIS A 354 1.27 -38.75 11.06
C HIS A 354 2.54 -39.31 11.71
N GLN A 355 2.38 -40.33 12.54
CA GLN A 355 3.48 -40.95 13.31
C GLN A 355 4.32 -39.95 14.14
N GLY A 356 3.68 -38.90 14.68
CA GLY A 356 4.34 -37.85 15.45
C GLY A 356 4.98 -36.73 14.61
N GLN A 357 5.08 -36.90 13.29
CA GLN A 357 5.59 -35.91 12.36
C GLN A 357 4.49 -34.96 11.90
N LEU A 358 4.81 -33.67 11.78
CA LEU A 358 3.92 -32.66 11.21
C LEU A 358 4.08 -32.57 9.69
N PHE A 359 2.95 -32.64 8.98
CA PHE A 359 2.84 -32.42 7.55
C PHE A 359 1.92 -31.25 7.24
N VAL A 360 2.28 -30.48 6.22
CA VAL A 360 1.58 -29.27 5.79
C VAL A 360 1.30 -29.35 4.31
N GLY A 361 0.02 -29.31 3.95
CA GLY A 361 -0.42 -29.16 2.57
C GLY A 361 -0.58 -27.68 2.24
N SER A 362 0.11 -27.22 1.20
CA SER A 362 0.09 -25.84 0.75
C SER A 362 -0.30 -25.74 -0.73
N THR A 363 -0.40 -24.51 -1.24
CA THR A 363 -0.50 -24.27 -2.69
C THR A 363 0.78 -24.65 -3.45
N ALA A 364 1.92 -24.75 -2.77
CA ALA A 364 3.20 -25.11 -3.37
C ALA A 364 3.45 -26.63 -3.38
N GLY A 365 2.87 -27.38 -2.42
CA GLY A 365 3.07 -28.82 -2.33
C GLY A 365 2.81 -29.39 -0.94
N LEU A 366 3.33 -30.60 -0.73
CA LEU A 366 3.40 -31.23 0.58
C LEU A 366 4.73 -30.92 1.25
N HIS A 367 4.68 -30.43 2.50
CA HIS A 367 5.85 -30.12 3.30
C HIS A 367 5.88 -30.96 4.57
N ARG A 368 7.08 -31.33 5.02
CA ARG A 368 7.33 -32.04 6.28
C ARG A 368 8.17 -31.17 7.20
N PHE A 369 7.77 -31.03 8.46
CA PHE A 369 8.55 -30.27 9.44
C PHE A 369 9.78 -31.06 9.89
N ASP A 370 10.97 -30.49 9.84
CA ASP A 370 12.19 -31.03 10.46
C ASP A 370 12.46 -30.35 11.81
N PRO A 371 12.23 -31.05 12.94
CA PRO A 371 12.44 -30.48 14.27
C PRO A 371 13.90 -30.16 14.58
N ALA A 372 14.87 -30.83 13.95
CA ALA A 372 16.29 -30.63 14.26
C ALA A 372 16.79 -29.27 13.77
N ASN A 373 16.28 -28.81 12.63
CA ASN A 373 16.65 -27.54 12.02
C ASN A 373 15.57 -26.45 12.17
N GLY A 374 14.35 -26.82 12.57
CA GLY A 374 13.21 -25.90 12.69
C GLY A 374 12.70 -25.38 11.36
N ARG A 375 12.77 -26.20 10.32
CA ARG A 375 12.43 -25.84 8.94
C ARG A 375 11.50 -26.87 8.34
N PHE A 376 10.85 -26.51 7.26
CA PHE A 376 10.02 -27.40 6.46
C PHE A 376 10.77 -27.84 5.20
N GLU A 377 10.65 -29.12 4.89
CA GLU A 377 11.20 -29.75 3.70
C GLU A 377 10.06 -30.06 2.73
N ALA A 378 10.14 -29.56 1.49
CA ALA A 378 9.19 -29.90 0.44
C ALA A 378 9.44 -31.32 -0.08
N LEU A 379 8.38 -32.11 -0.23
CA LEU A 379 8.42 -33.44 -0.85
C LEU A 379 8.19 -33.29 -2.36
N SER A 380 9.25 -33.43 -3.15
CA SER A 380 9.27 -33.13 -4.59
C SER A 380 8.20 -33.88 -5.40
N ASP A 381 7.84 -35.09 -4.97
CA ASP A 381 6.92 -35.96 -5.69
C ASP A 381 5.44 -35.56 -5.49
N ALA A 382 5.17 -34.61 -4.57
CA ALA A 382 3.88 -33.98 -4.34
C ALA A 382 3.92 -32.48 -4.65
N ALA A 383 4.51 -32.12 -5.81
CA ALA A 383 4.47 -30.75 -6.32
C ALA A 383 3.06 -30.36 -6.79
N GLY A 384 2.56 -29.21 -6.32
CA GLY A 384 1.23 -28.69 -6.65
C GLY A 384 0.27 -28.66 -5.45
N GLN A 385 -0.87 -28.01 -5.63
CA GLN A 385 -1.77 -27.67 -4.53
C GLN A 385 -2.31 -28.91 -3.80
N VAL A 386 -2.04 -28.98 -2.49
CA VAL A 386 -2.50 -30.02 -1.56
C VAL A 386 -3.64 -29.45 -0.72
N TRP A 387 -4.85 -29.94 -0.97
CA TRP A 387 -6.08 -29.42 -0.36
C TRP A 387 -6.45 -30.12 0.94
N SER A 388 -6.18 -31.42 1.06
CA SER A 388 -6.58 -32.20 2.23
C SER A 388 -5.55 -33.26 2.60
N LEU A 389 -5.44 -33.51 3.90
CA LEU A 389 -4.55 -34.50 4.49
C LEU A 389 -5.33 -35.32 5.51
N LEU A 390 -5.14 -36.65 5.50
CA LEU A 390 -5.74 -37.54 6.50
C LEU A 390 -4.75 -38.63 6.91
N SER A 391 -4.47 -38.74 8.21
CA SER A 391 -3.62 -39.81 8.75
C SER A 391 -4.39 -41.13 8.81
N LEU A 392 -3.85 -42.16 8.17
CA LEU A 392 -4.32 -43.54 8.21
C LEU A 392 -3.29 -44.41 8.93
N ASP A 393 -3.63 -45.66 9.24
CA ASP A 393 -2.71 -46.58 9.92
C ASP A 393 -1.49 -46.94 9.06
N GLU A 394 -1.67 -46.99 7.73
CA GLU A 394 -0.64 -47.42 6.76
C GLU A 394 0.17 -46.26 6.17
N GLY A 395 -0.24 -45.01 6.41
CA GLY A 395 0.34 -43.85 5.76
C GLY A 395 -0.50 -42.59 5.86
N LEU A 396 -0.03 -41.52 5.21
CA LEU A 396 -0.74 -40.25 5.11
C LEU A 396 -1.42 -40.14 3.74
N LEU A 397 -2.74 -40.00 3.73
CA LEU A 397 -3.52 -39.75 2.51
C LEU A 397 -3.41 -38.27 2.13
N VAL A 398 -3.10 -38.01 0.86
CA VAL A 398 -2.81 -36.67 0.32
C VAL A 398 -3.73 -36.38 -0.85
N GLY A 399 -4.63 -35.41 -0.67
CA GLY A 399 -5.57 -34.95 -1.67
C GLY A 399 -5.05 -33.72 -2.40
N MET A 400 -4.80 -33.85 -3.71
CA MET A 400 -4.31 -32.77 -4.56
C MET A 400 -5.38 -32.31 -5.56
N SER A 401 -5.04 -31.33 -6.40
CA SER A 401 -5.97 -30.82 -7.42
C SER A 401 -6.38 -31.84 -8.49
N THR A 402 -5.53 -32.82 -8.78
CA THR A 402 -5.82 -33.87 -9.78
C THR A 402 -5.46 -35.27 -9.31
N ARG A 403 -4.75 -35.41 -8.18
CA ARG A 403 -4.18 -36.68 -7.73
C ARG A 403 -4.57 -36.99 -6.30
N LEU A 404 -4.86 -38.25 -6.05
CA LEU A 404 -4.98 -38.83 -4.72
C LEU A 404 -3.75 -39.71 -4.50
N MET A 405 -2.94 -39.36 -3.50
CA MET A 405 -1.69 -40.04 -3.20
C MET A 405 -1.72 -40.60 -1.78
N LEU A 406 -0.93 -41.64 -1.53
CA LEU A 406 -0.66 -42.18 -0.20
C LEU A 406 0.85 -42.12 0.05
N LEU A 407 1.25 -41.39 1.09
CA LEU A 407 2.63 -41.40 1.59
C LEU A 407 2.77 -42.56 2.57
N ASP A 408 3.61 -43.53 2.25
CA ASP A 408 3.83 -44.71 3.09
C ASP A 408 4.86 -44.47 4.22
N GLU A 409 5.09 -45.49 5.04
CA GLU A 409 6.07 -45.45 6.14
C GLU A 409 7.52 -45.27 5.67
N ASN A 410 7.84 -45.61 4.41
CA ASN A 410 9.16 -45.42 3.82
C ASN A 410 9.34 -44.02 3.22
N THR A 411 8.37 -43.13 3.42
CA THR A 411 8.31 -41.78 2.85
C THR A 411 8.20 -41.76 1.32
N GLU A 412 7.71 -42.84 0.71
CA GLU A 412 7.43 -42.91 -0.72
C GLU A 412 5.97 -42.54 -1.00
N LEU A 413 5.76 -41.71 -2.02
CA LEU A 413 4.43 -41.28 -2.47
C LEU A 413 3.91 -42.21 -3.55
N ARG A 414 2.78 -42.87 -3.28
CA ARG A 414 2.09 -43.76 -4.22
C ARG A 414 0.80 -43.15 -4.74
N LEU A 415 0.62 -43.11 -6.07
CA LEU A 415 -0.64 -42.71 -6.69
C LEU A 415 -1.73 -43.77 -6.45
N LEU A 416 -2.86 -43.34 -5.88
CA LEU A 416 -4.07 -44.16 -5.71
C LEU A 416 -5.10 -43.89 -6.81
N HIS A 417 -5.26 -42.63 -7.21
CA HIS A 417 -6.20 -42.22 -8.25
C HIS A 417 -5.81 -40.88 -8.87
N GLU A 418 -6.19 -40.66 -10.13
CA GLU A 418 -6.04 -39.38 -10.84
C GLU A 418 -7.36 -38.99 -11.51
N THR A 419 -7.74 -37.73 -11.37
CA THR A 419 -9.02 -37.17 -11.82
C THR A 419 -8.84 -35.71 -12.26
N ALA A 420 -9.84 -35.14 -12.94
CA ALA A 420 -9.87 -33.72 -13.31
C ALA A 420 -10.36 -32.80 -12.18
N ALA A 421 -10.79 -33.38 -11.06
CA ALA A 421 -11.43 -32.70 -9.94
C ALA A 421 -10.52 -32.68 -8.70
N PRO A 422 -10.44 -31.57 -7.95
CA PRO A 422 -9.61 -31.51 -6.76
C PRO A 422 -10.27 -32.24 -5.58
N TYR A 423 -9.44 -32.92 -4.79
CA TYR A 423 -9.84 -33.61 -3.56
C TYR A 423 -9.88 -32.64 -2.38
N MET A 424 -11.04 -32.04 -2.12
CA MET A 424 -11.19 -30.90 -1.21
C MET A 424 -11.18 -31.28 0.27
N ALA A 425 -11.82 -32.39 0.61
CA ALA A 425 -12.02 -32.78 2.01
C ALA A 425 -12.03 -34.29 2.15
N PHE A 426 -11.43 -34.77 3.23
CA PHE A 426 -11.47 -36.16 3.64
C PHE A 426 -12.19 -36.30 4.97
N TYR A 427 -12.96 -37.39 5.11
CA TYR A 427 -13.65 -37.70 6.34
C TYR A 427 -13.65 -39.21 6.58
N ARG A 428 -13.42 -39.62 7.83
CA ARG A 428 -13.42 -41.03 8.23
C ARG A 428 -14.07 -41.14 9.60
N THR A 429 -14.96 -42.10 9.76
CA THR A 429 -15.60 -42.41 11.04
C THR A 429 -14.91 -43.58 11.72
N ASP A 430 -14.94 -43.61 13.06
CA ASP A 430 -14.39 -44.72 13.84
C ASP A 430 -15.17 -46.03 13.63
N GLU A 431 -16.44 -45.92 13.24
CA GLU A 431 -17.33 -47.06 12.95
C GLU A 431 -16.98 -47.77 11.64
N GLN A 432 -16.36 -47.05 10.68
CA GLN A 432 -15.97 -47.58 9.36
C GLN A 432 -14.51 -47.21 9.04
N PRO A 433 -13.53 -47.77 9.78
CA PRO A 433 -12.11 -47.39 9.63
C PRO A 433 -11.54 -47.77 8.24
N ASP A 434 -12.15 -48.73 7.57
CA ASP A 434 -11.81 -49.20 6.22
C ASP A 434 -12.48 -48.36 5.10
N ARG A 435 -13.06 -47.20 5.44
CA ARG A 435 -13.75 -46.31 4.49
C ARG A 435 -13.39 -44.85 4.73
N VAL A 436 -12.99 -44.14 3.68
CA VAL A 436 -12.75 -42.69 3.70
C VAL A 436 -13.68 -42.02 2.69
N TRP A 437 -14.45 -41.05 3.16
CA TRP A 437 -15.30 -40.19 2.35
C TRP A 437 -14.50 -39.02 1.81
N MET A 438 -14.73 -38.68 0.54
CA MET A 438 -13.95 -37.67 -0.16
C MET A 438 -14.88 -36.70 -0.90
N GLY A 439 -14.72 -35.41 -0.62
CA GLY A 439 -15.44 -34.33 -1.28
C GLY A 439 -14.70 -33.81 -2.50
N HIS A 440 -15.41 -33.59 -3.60
CA HIS A 440 -14.90 -32.99 -4.85
C HIS A 440 -16.00 -32.17 -5.54
N ASN A 441 -15.70 -31.47 -6.65
CA ASN A 441 -16.72 -30.72 -7.42
C ASN A 441 -17.77 -31.60 -8.11
N LEU A 442 -17.51 -32.89 -8.27
CA LEU A 442 -18.46 -33.85 -8.85
C LEU A 442 -19.38 -34.50 -7.80
N GLY A 443 -19.29 -34.10 -6.51
CA GLY A 443 -19.99 -34.76 -5.40
C GLY A 443 -19.12 -35.38 -4.31
N ILE A 444 -19.55 -36.55 -3.84
CA ILE A 444 -18.92 -37.31 -2.76
C ILE A 444 -18.53 -38.69 -3.29
N SER A 445 -17.24 -39.01 -3.23
CA SER A 445 -16.67 -40.33 -3.55
C SER A 445 -16.19 -41.04 -2.30
N THR A 446 -15.74 -42.28 -2.46
CA THR A 446 -15.28 -43.08 -1.33
C THR A 446 -14.03 -43.87 -1.67
N LEU A 447 -13.10 -43.95 -0.72
CA LEU A 447 -11.97 -44.84 -0.74
C LEU A 447 -12.25 -45.99 0.22
N VAL A 448 -12.26 -47.23 -0.27
CA VAL A 448 -12.59 -48.41 0.53
C VAL A 448 -11.39 -49.35 0.57
N ARG A 449 -11.09 -49.88 1.74
CA ARG A 449 -10.03 -50.88 1.92
C ARG A 449 -10.59 -52.28 1.64
N ARG A 450 -10.10 -52.91 0.58
CA ARG A 450 -10.44 -54.30 0.21
C ARG A 450 -9.17 -55.10 0.04
N GLU A 451 -9.10 -56.28 0.66
CA GLU A 451 -7.92 -57.16 0.60
C GLU A 451 -6.62 -56.46 1.04
N GLY A 452 -6.71 -55.50 1.97
CA GLY A 452 -5.56 -54.72 2.45
C GLY A 452 -5.06 -53.65 1.48
N GLN A 453 -5.82 -53.31 0.44
CA GLN A 453 -5.50 -52.21 -0.47
C GLN A 453 -6.64 -51.19 -0.54
N TRP A 454 -6.28 -49.91 -0.62
CA TRP A 454 -7.22 -48.83 -0.86
C TRP A 454 -7.67 -48.80 -2.32
N GLN A 455 -8.97 -48.83 -2.54
CA GLN A 455 -9.60 -48.78 -3.86
C GLN A 455 -10.53 -47.57 -3.93
N TYR A 456 -10.37 -46.77 -4.98
CA TYR A 456 -11.23 -45.63 -5.27
C TYR A 456 -12.57 -46.10 -5.84
N GLU A 457 -13.67 -45.60 -5.27
CA GLU A 457 -15.02 -45.76 -5.79
C GLU A 457 -15.54 -44.39 -6.25
N SER A 458 -16.04 -44.34 -7.50
CA SER A 458 -16.59 -43.13 -8.15
C SER A 458 -17.69 -42.44 -7.31
N PRO A 459 -18.01 -41.16 -7.62
CA PRO A 459 -18.97 -40.38 -6.84
C PRO A 459 -20.30 -41.11 -6.65
N ARG A 460 -20.67 -41.35 -5.39
CA ARG A 460 -21.91 -42.04 -5.01
C ARG A 460 -23.07 -41.07 -4.79
N ILE A 461 -22.76 -39.82 -4.50
CA ILE A 461 -23.71 -38.70 -4.39
C ILE A 461 -23.17 -37.59 -5.29
N ARG A 462 -23.96 -37.12 -6.26
CA ARG A 462 -23.56 -36.05 -7.20
C ARG A 462 -24.02 -34.69 -6.68
N THR A 463 -23.18 -33.68 -6.87
CA THR A 463 -23.47 -32.31 -6.43
C THR A 463 -23.18 -31.33 -7.58
N ARG A 464 -23.69 -30.09 -7.47
CA ARG A 464 -23.46 -29.04 -8.47
C ARG A 464 -22.12 -28.35 -8.28
N SER A 465 -21.56 -28.40 -7.07
CA SER A 465 -20.30 -27.73 -6.74
C SER A 465 -19.44 -28.50 -5.74
N PHE A 466 -18.32 -27.89 -5.33
CA PHE A 466 -17.34 -28.47 -4.41
C PHE A 466 -17.96 -28.80 -3.05
N ILE A 467 -17.79 -30.05 -2.62
CA ILE A 467 -17.95 -30.43 -1.22
C ILE A 467 -16.65 -30.18 -0.48
N ARG A 468 -16.69 -29.31 0.53
CA ARG A 468 -15.50 -28.78 1.23
C ARG A 468 -15.34 -29.25 2.67
N SER A 469 -16.39 -29.83 3.25
CA SER A 469 -16.39 -30.16 4.67
C SER A 469 -17.36 -31.30 4.96
N PHE A 470 -17.04 -32.06 5.99
CA PHE A 470 -17.88 -33.14 6.50
C PHE A 470 -17.95 -33.07 8.02
N ALA A 471 -19.05 -33.55 8.58
CA ALA A 471 -19.22 -33.82 10.00
C ALA A 471 -20.11 -35.05 10.19
N ALA A 472 -20.12 -35.63 11.38
CA ALA A 472 -21.04 -36.70 11.76
C ALA A 472 -22.06 -36.21 12.78
N ASP A 473 -23.31 -36.67 12.65
CA ASP A 473 -24.32 -36.53 13.70
C ASP A 473 -24.22 -37.67 14.74
N GLU A 474 -24.92 -37.52 15.87
CA GLU A 474 -24.94 -38.53 16.94
C GLU A 474 -25.52 -39.88 16.48
N GLY A 475 -26.32 -39.89 15.41
CA GLY A 475 -26.91 -41.09 14.83
C GLY A 475 -25.99 -41.84 13.86
N GLY A 476 -24.80 -41.30 13.59
CA GLY A 476 -23.83 -41.82 12.63
C GLY A 476 -24.09 -41.42 11.17
N ALA A 477 -25.06 -40.53 10.92
CA ALA A 477 -25.25 -39.96 9.58
C ALA A 477 -24.23 -38.86 9.32
N LEU A 478 -23.83 -38.72 8.05
CA LEU A 478 -22.85 -37.74 7.63
C LEU A 478 -23.52 -36.49 7.09
N LEU A 479 -22.96 -35.35 7.47
CA LEU A 479 -23.28 -34.03 6.98
C LEU A 479 -22.18 -33.60 6.02
N ALA A 480 -22.54 -33.08 4.85
CA ALA A 480 -21.59 -32.57 3.87
C ALA A 480 -21.97 -31.15 3.44
N GLY A 481 -21.03 -30.22 3.58
CA GLY A 481 -21.18 -28.81 3.22
C GLY A 481 -20.36 -28.45 1.98
N GLY A 482 -20.87 -27.53 1.17
CA GLY A 482 -20.24 -27.11 -0.08
C GLY A 482 -20.59 -25.70 -0.53
N ASP A 483 -20.18 -25.37 -1.75
CA ASP A 483 -20.25 -24.00 -2.27
C ASP A 483 -21.63 -23.58 -2.83
N GLN A 484 -22.48 -24.54 -3.25
CA GLN A 484 -23.77 -24.22 -3.92
C GLN A 484 -24.95 -25.16 -3.59
N ASP A 485 -24.72 -26.31 -2.95
CA ASP A 485 -25.74 -27.35 -2.76
C ASP A 485 -26.39 -27.31 -1.37
N GLY A 486 -26.12 -26.27 -0.57
CA GLY A 486 -26.56 -26.21 0.82
C GLY A 486 -25.83 -27.23 1.70
N LEU A 487 -26.54 -27.75 2.72
CA LEU A 487 -26.08 -28.86 3.55
C LEU A 487 -26.74 -30.16 3.08
N LEU A 488 -25.95 -31.22 2.93
CA LEU A 488 -26.43 -32.57 2.64
C LEU A 488 -26.36 -33.41 3.91
N ARG A 489 -27.34 -34.27 4.16
CA ARG A 489 -27.29 -35.30 5.20
C ARG A 489 -27.63 -36.66 4.62
N PHE A 490 -26.81 -37.67 4.87
CA PHE A 490 -27.06 -39.05 4.43
C PHE A 490 -26.53 -40.05 5.46
N ASP A 491 -27.21 -41.18 5.64
CA ASP A 491 -26.73 -42.24 6.55
C ASP A 491 -25.78 -43.18 5.81
N PRO A 492 -24.49 -43.27 6.19
CA PRO A 492 -23.50 -44.06 5.48
C PRO A 492 -23.77 -45.58 5.51
N ARG A 493 -24.75 -46.05 6.28
CA ARG A 493 -25.16 -47.47 6.37
C ARG A 493 -26.26 -47.85 5.40
N LEU A 494 -26.92 -46.87 4.76
CA LEU A 494 -28.07 -47.09 3.87
C LEU A 494 -27.70 -47.27 2.39
N ALA A 495 -26.40 -47.29 2.05
CA ALA A 495 -25.96 -47.57 0.70
C ALA A 495 -26.47 -48.94 0.21
N ASP A 496 -26.88 -49.01 -1.05
CA ASP A 496 -27.32 -50.27 -1.65
C ASP A 496 -26.16 -51.27 -1.83
N ALA A 497 -26.46 -52.47 -2.34
CA ALA A 497 -25.46 -53.52 -2.58
C ALA A 497 -24.37 -53.11 -3.60
N HIS A 498 -24.61 -52.06 -4.39
CA HIS A 498 -23.66 -51.48 -5.32
C HIS A 498 -22.91 -50.28 -4.73
N GLY A 499 -23.31 -49.77 -3.57
CA GLY A 499 -22.75 -48.61 -2.88
C GLY A 499 -23.37 -47.27 -3.30
N GLU A 500 -24.50 -47.27 -3.99
CA GLU A 500 -25.24 -46.06 -4.38
C GLU A 500 -26.29 -45.68 -3.33
N TYR A 501 -26.58 -44.38 -3.23
CA TYR A 501 -27.62 -43.84 -2.36
C TYR A 501 -28.83 -43.44 -3.20
N PRO A 502 -30.04 -43.95 -2.91
CA PRO A 502 -31.26 -43.40 -3.49
C PRO A 502 -31.39 -41.91 -3.16
N ASP A 503 -31.86 -41.09 -4.10
CA ASP A 503 -32.09 -39.65 -3.86
C ASP A 503 -33.04 -39.39 -2.66
N SER A 504 -33.90 -40.36 -2.30
CA SER A 504 -34.78 -40.29 -1.12
C SER A 504 -34.03 -40.33 0.22
N ASP A 505 -32.80 -40.82 0.21
CA ASP A 505 -32.02 -41.11 1.43
C ASP A 505 -30.94 -40.03 1.68
N VAL A 506 -30.83 -39.06 0.76
CA VAL A 506 -30.00 -37.85 0.90
C VAL A 506 -30.92 -36.66 1.17
N LEU A 507 -30.86 -36.13 2.38
CA LEU A 507 -31.62 -34.94 2.77
C LEU A 507 -30.84 -33.68 2.40
N HIS A 508 -31.52 -32.72 1.77
CA HIS A 508 -30.98 -31.42 1.41
C HIS A 508 -31.56 -30.34 2.33
N PHE A 509 -30.69 -29.52 2.90
CA PHE A 509 -31.09 -28.34 3.66
C PHE A 509 -30.63 -27.09 2.91
N GLY A 510 -31.60 -26.23 2.60
CA GLY A 510 -31.40 -24.90 2.04
C GLY A 510 -32.18 -23.84 2.83
N PRO A 511 -32.45 -22.67 2.22
CA PRO A 511 -33.22 -21.59 2.87
C PRO A 511 -34.59 -22.00 3.38
N GLU A 512 -35.26 -22.93 2.69
CA GLU A 512 -36.57 -23.45 3.12
C GLU A 512 -36.48 -24.25 4.44
N GLN A 513 -35.31 -24.84 4.73
CA GLN A 513 -35.06 -25.63 5.93
C GLN A 513 -34.35 -24.83 7.04
N GLY A 514 -34.03 -23.55 6.81
CA GLY A 514 -33.53 -22.63 7.84
C GLY A 514 -32.14 -22.01 7.59
N LEU A 515 -31.42 -22.44 6.56
CA LEU A 515 -30.14 -21.80 6.19
C LEU A 515 -30.35 -20.36 5.69
N ALA A 516 -29.34 -19.51 5.82
CA ALA A 516 -29.36 -18.17 5.23
C ALA A 516 -29.25 -18.22 3.70
N SER A 517 -28.41 -19.12 3.17
CA SER A 517 -28.26 -19.36 1.73
C SER A 517 -27.83 -20.81 1.43
N ASN A 518 -27.85 -21.19 0.15
CA ASN A 518 -27.28 -22.46 -0.32
C ASN A 518 -25.75 -22.39 -0.53
N HIS A 519 -25.14 -21.24 -0.28
CA HIS A 519 -23.75 -20.98 -0.62
C HIS A 519 -22.84 -21.07 0.61
N ARG A 520 -21.61 -21.55 0.40
CA ARG A 520 -20.55 -21.56 1.44
C ARG A 520 -21.02 -22.19 2.75
N VAL A 521 -21.51 -23.42 2.69
CA VAL A 521 -21.90 -24.17 3.88
C VAL A 521 -20.71 -24.99 4.37
N VAL A 522 -20.37 -24.85 5.65
CA VAL A 522 -19.31 -25.63 6.31
C VAL A 522 -19.90 -26.43 7.45
N ALA A 523 -19.74 -27.74 7.41
CA ALA A 523 -20.09 -28.66 8.50
C ALA A 523 -18.81 -29.05 9.25
N MET A 524 -18.82 -28.96 10.57
CA MET A 524 -17.68 -29.32 11.41
C MET A 524 -18.11 -30.16 12.62
N ASP A 525 -17.28 -31.13 12.98
CA ASP A 525 -17.45 -31.86 14.23
C ASP A 525 -17.20 -30.94 15.42
N SER A 526 -18.02 -31.06 16.45
CA SER A 526 -17.93 -30.29 17.70
C SER A 526 -18.34 -31.18 18.87
N PRO A 527 -17.83 -30.94 20.11
CA PRO A 527 -18.13 -31.78 21.27
C PRO A 527 -19.62 -31.99 21.57
N ASP A 528 -20.47 -31.01 21.22
CA ASP A 528 -21.91 -31.05 21.47
C ASP A 528 -22.72 -31.54 20.24
N GLY A 529 -22.07 -32.22 19.31
CA GLY A 529 -22.63 -32.58 17.99
C GLY A 529 -22.28 -31.54 16.91
N PRO A 530 -22.61 -31.82 15.63
CA PRO A 530 -22.09 -31.08 14.50
C PRO A 530 -22.55 -29.62 14.50
N LEU A 531 -21.61 -28.72 14.21
CA LEU A 531 -21.83 -27.30 14.05
C LEU A 531 -21.84 -26.96 12.56
N ILE A 532 -22.79 -26.15 12.11
CA ILE A 532 -22.92 -25.75 10.71
C ILE A 532 -22.72 -24.25 10.62
N TRP A 533 -21.85 -23.80 9.74
CA TRP A 533 -21.66 -22.39 9.42
C TRP A 533 -22.19 -22.08 8.01
N ASN A 534 -22.93 -20.98 7.88
CA ASN A 534 -23.45 -20.48 6.61
C ASN A 534 -23.65 -18.95 6.68
N ASP A 535 -23.01 -18.21 5.77
CA ASP A 535 -23.10 -16.75 5.66
C ASP A 535 -23.00 -15.98 6.99
N SER A 536 -21.95 -16.26 7.77
CA SER A 536 -21.65 -15.63 9.08
C SER A 536 -22.52 -16.09 10.25
N LEU A 537 -23.47 -16.99 10.03
CA LEU A 537 -24.30 -17.58 11.08
C LEU A 537 -23.88 -19.01 11.39
N PHE A 538 -24.06 -19.39 12.65
CA PHE A 538 -23.82 -20.74 13.16
C PHE A 538 -25.15 -21.40 13.50
N TYR A 539 -25.31 -22.65 13.10
CA TYR A 539 -26.54 -23.42 13.18
C TYR A 539 -26.29 -24.78 13.83
N ARG A 540 -27.33 -25.33 14.45
CA ARG A 540 -27.38 -26.75 14.83
C ARG A 540 -28.54 -27.44 14.13
N LEU A 541 -28.31 -28.70 13.82
CA LEU A 541 -29.33 -29.57 13.27
C LEU A 541 -30.22 -30.07 14.41
N ASP A 542 -31.52 -29.77 14.32
CA ASP A 542 -32.51 -30.41 15.18
C ASP A 542 -32.82 -31.82 14.61
N ALA A 543 -32.43 -32.84 15.36
CA ALA A 543 -32.60 -34.24 15.00
C ALA A 543 -34.08 -34.64 14.82
N ASP A 544 -35.01 -33.94 15.48
CA ASP A 544 -36.43 -34.28 15.49
C ASP A 544 -37.25 -33.56 14.41
N SER A 545 -36.82 -32.35 13.98
CA SER A 545 -37.62 -31.50 13.09
C SER A 545 -37.11 -31.39 11.64
N ALA A 546 -35.92 -31.93 11.34
CA ALA A 546 -35.27 -31.77 10.04
C ALA A 546 -35.17 -30.29 9.60
N ARG A 547 -34.96 -29.39 10.56
CA ARG A 547 -34.71 -27.96 10.35
C ARG A 547 -33.37 -27.57 10.98
N LEU A 548 -32.80 -26.49 10.46
CA LEU A 548 -31.60 -25.85 11.00
C LEU A 548 -32.03 -24.56 11.71
N ASP A 549 -31.74 -24.49 13.00
CA ASP A 549 -31.97 -23.30 13.80
C ASP A 549 -30.63 -22.63 14.16
N PRO A 550 -30.54 -21.28 14.17
CA PRO A 550 -29.36 -20.58 14.63
C PRO A 550 -28.98 -21.00 16.06
N ASP A 551 -27.71 -21.30 16.30
CA ASP A 551 -27.22 -21.71 17.61
C ASP A 551 -27.31 -20.51 18.58
N PRO A 552 -28.18 -20.57 19.60
CA PRO A 552 -28.45 -19.42 20.48
C PRO A 552 -27.26 -19.06 21.37
N ARG A 553 -26.20 -19.89 21.42
CA ARG A 553 -24.98 -19.62 22.19
C ARG A 553 -24.10 -18.55 21.53
N PHE A 554 -24.34 -18.21 20.27
CA PHE A 554 -23.65 -17.11 19.58
C PHE A 554 -24.38 -15.78 19.67
N HIS A 555 -25.51 -15.70 20.39
CA HIS A 555 -26.36 -14.52 20.39
C HIS A 555 -25.62 -13.26 20.83
N ASP A 556 -24.87 -13.32 21.93
CA ASP A 556 -24.15 -12.14 22.44
C ASP A 556 -23.01 -11.72 21.51
N PHE A 557 -22.27 -12.70 20.96
CA PHE A 557 -21.17 -12.45 20.03
C PHE A 557 -21.65 -11.79 18.72
N LEU A 558 -22.71 -12.33 18.11
CA LEU A 558 -23.24 -11.84 16.83
C LEU A 558 -23.98 -10.49 16.97
N ASN A 559 -24.42 -10.13 18.18
CA ASN A 559 -25.07 -8.84 18.45
C ASN A 559 -24.12 -7.77 19.02
N ASP A 560 -22.81 -8.02 19.09
CA ASP A 560 -21.83 -6.96 19.34
C ASP A 560 -21.96 -5.88 18.24
N PRO A 561 -22.18 -4.59 18.58
CA PRO A 561 -22.33 -3.52 17.59
C PRO A 561 -21.14 -3.38 16.63
N GLU A 562 -19.96 -3.80 17.04
CA GLU A 562 -18.77 -3.78 16.20
C GLU A 562 -18.62 -5.03 15.33
N HIS A 563 -19.43 -6.08 15.52
CA HIS A 563 -19.40 -7.29 14.70
C HIS A 563 -20.01 -7.05 13.32
N LEU A 564 -19.30 -7.44 12.25
CA LEU A 564 -19.83 -7.42 10.89
C LEU A 564 -20.03 -8.83 10.32
N SER A 565 -19.01 -9.68 10.40
CA SER A 565 -19.09 -11.06 9.89
C SER A 565 -18.08 -11.97 10.59
N ALA A 566 -18.37 -13.26 10.58
CA ALA A 566 -17.46 -14.31 11.03
C ALA A 566 -17.25 -15.34 9.93
N ASN A 567 -16.00 -15.79 9.76
CA ASN A 567 -15.67 -16.95 8.95
C ASN A 567 -16.15 -18.24 9.63
N ALA A 568 -16.20 -19.34 8.87
CA ALA A 568 -16.28 -20.67 9.48
C ALA A 568 -15.13 -20.86 10.46
N ALA A 569 -15.35 -21.62 11.53
CA ALA A 569 -14.27 -21.95 12.44
C ALA A 569 -13.19 -22.73 11.68
N ALA A 570 -11.95 -22.25 11.74
CA ALA A 570 -10.79 -22.91 11.15
C ALA A 570 -10.34 -24.14 11.94
N GLY A 571 -10.89 -24.32 13.14
CA GLY A 571 -10.85 -25.54 13.92
C GLY A 571 -11.35 -25.33 15.33
N ILE A 572 -11.32 -26.43 16.09
CA ILE A 572 -11.78 -26.50 17.47
C ILE A 572 -10.63 -27.10 18.28
N ASP A 573 -10.29 -26.46 19.40
CA ASP A 573 -9.27 -27.00 20.30
C ASP A 573 -9.83 -28.11 21.21
N ARG A 574 -8.99 -28.64 22.09
CA ARG A 574 -9.36 -29.76 22.96
C ARG A 574 -10.33 -29.38 24.06
N GLU A 575 -10.38 -28.11 24.41
CA GLU A 575 -11.32 -27.53 25.38
C GLU A 575 -12.68 -27.22 24.73
N GLY A 576 -12.83 -27.44 23.42
CA GLY A 576 -14.06 -27.18 22.67
C GLY A 576 -14.21 -25.73 22.23
N ARG A 577 -13.15 -24.92 22.31
CA ARG A 577 -13.17 -23.52 21.91
C ARG A 577 -12.95 -23.39 20.40
N LEU A 578 -13.64 -22.42 19.79
CA LEU A 578 -13.69 -22.26 18.34
C LEU A 578 -12.70 -21.21 17.86
N LEU A 579 -11.84 -21.55 16.91
CA LEU A 579 -10.93 -20.58 16.29
C LEU A 579 -11.59 -19.95 15.06
N ILE A 580 -11.93 -18.66 15.13
CA ILE A 580 -12.74 -17.96 14.13
C ILE A 580 -12.06 -16.67 13.67
N GLY A 581 -12.12 -16.40 12.37
CA GLY A 581 -11.80 -15.09 11.81
C GLY A 581 -13.00 -14.15 11.87
N GLU A 582 -12.85 -12.98 12.48
CA GLU A 582 -13.90 -11.98 12.67
C GLU A 582 -13.57 -10.69 11.90
N GLN A 583 -14.56 -10.14 11.21
CA GLN A 583 -14.53 -8.78 10.65
C GLN A 583 -15.36 -7.84 11.51
N ARG A 584 -14.84 -6.63 11.71
CA ARG A 584 -15.47 -5.63 12.57
C ARG A 584 -15.69 -4.30 11.85
N GLN A 585 -16.69 -3.54 12.30
CA GLN A 585 -17.13 -2.33 11.60
C GLN A 585 -16.10 -1.22 11.68
N SER A 586 -15.67 -0.90 12.90
CA SER A 586 -14.73 0.18 13.13
C SER A 586 -13.38 -0.33 13.59
N LEU A 587 -13.10 -1.64 13.55
CA LEU A 587 -11.89 -2.26 14.09
C LEU A 587 -11.22 -3.18 13.05
N PRO A 588 -9.90 -3.41 13.14
CA PRO A 588 -9.22 -4.36 12.26
C PRO A 588 -9.85 -5.75 12.33
N ASP A 589 -9.82 -6.44 11.18
CA ASP A 589 -10.09 -7.88 11.12
C ASP A 589 -9.14 -8.61 12.07
N ARG A 590 -9.64 -9.64 12.75
CA ARG A 590 -8.86 -10.41 13.72
C ARG A 590 -9.22 -11.88 13.70
N VAL A 591 -8.35 -12.69 14.30
CA VAL A 591 -8.68 -14.07 14.68
C VAL A 591 -8.91 -14.12 16.18
N VAL A 592 -9.95 -14.83 16.60
CA VAL A 592 -10.32 -15.03 18.00
C VAL A 592 -10.54 -16.50 18.32
N LEU A 593 -10.33 -16.85 19.58
CA LEU A 593 -10.79 -18.10 20.16
C LEU A 593 -12.12 -17.81 20.87
N LEU A 594 -13.18 -18.56 20.60
CA LEU A 594 -14.46 -18.44 21.29
C LEU A 594 -14.63 -19.58 22.28
N GLY A 595 -14.73 -19.26 23.56
CA GLY A 595 -15.03 -20.20 24.64
C GLY A 595 -16.42 -19.94 25.22
N LEU A 596 -17.01 -20.98 25.82
CA LEU A 596 -18.29 -20.85 26.52
C LEU A 596 -18.06 -20.22 27.90
N ASP A 597 -18.75 -19.11 28.16
CA ASP A 597 -18.73 -18.48 29.47
C ASP A 597 -19.62 -19.22 30.49
N ALA A 598 -19.69 -18.72 31.73
CA ALA A 598 -20.50 -19.32 32.79
C ALA A 598 -22.02 -19.30 32.51
N SER A 599 -22.48 -18.48 31.56
CA SER A 599 -23.87 -18.41 31.11
C SER A 599 -24.17 -19.35 29.94
N GLY A 600 -23.14 -19.98 29.36
CA GLY A 600 -23.24 -20.84 28.19
C GLY A 600 -23.27 -20.06 26.87
N GLN A 601 -22.84 -18.79 26.86
CA GLN A 601 -22.68 -17.99 25.65
C GLN A 601 -21.22 -18.02 25.19
N PHE A 602 -21.00 -18.01 23.88
CA PHE A 602 -19.67 -17.87 23.31
C PHE A 602 -19.16 -16.44 23.53
N GLN A 603 -17.98 -16.34 24.13
CA GLN A 603 -17.27 -15.10 24.37
C GLN A 603 -15.84 -15.25 23.86
N VAL A 604 -15.22 -14.13 23.48
CA VAL A 604 -13.83 -14.11 23.07
C VAL A 604 -12.95 -14.50 24.26
N GLU A 605 -12.27 -15.63 24.13
CA GLU A 605 -11.32 -16.20 25.06
C GLU A 605 -9.95 -16.36 24.38
N GLY A 606 -8.89 -16.48 25.15
CA GLY A 606 -7.57 -16.83 24.63
C GLY A 606 -6.66 -15.65 24.36
N PRO A 607 -5.50 -15.92 23.72
CA PRO A 607 -4.40 -14.98 23.68
C PRO A 607 -4.67 -13.82 22.73
N GLN A 608 -4.47 -12.59 23.21
CA GLN A 608 -4.52 -11.38 22.38
C GLN A 608 -3.56 -11.43 21.18
N ALA A 609 -2.53 -12.30 21.25
CA ALA A 609 -1.59 -12.53 20.16
C ALA A 609 -2.26 -12.99 18.84
N LEU A 610 -3.47 -13.58 18.89
CA LEU A 610 -4.21 -13.94 17.68
C LEU A 610 -4.66 -12.71 16.86
N SER A 611 -4.86 -11.56 17.51
CA SER A 611 -5.12 -10.28 16.82
C SER A 611 -3.90 -9.77 16.03
N LEU A 612 -2.72 -10.35 16.24
CA LEU A 612 -1.50 -10.02 15.49
C LEU A 612 -1.36 -10.84 14.20
N LEU A 613 -2.29 -11.76 13.92
CA LEU A 613 -2.29 -12.45 12.64
C LEU A 613 -2.57 -11.42 11.52
N PRO A 614 -1.78 -11.44 10.43
CA PRO A 614 -1.92 -10.47 9.34
C PRO A 614 -3.22 -10.62 8.55
N SER A 615 -3.89 -11.76 8.67
CA SER A 615 -5.17 -12.05 8.01
C SER A 615 -6.08 -12.84 8.95
N ARG A 616 -7.39 -12.63 8.79
CA ARG A 616 -8.43 -13.43 9.45
C ARG A 616 -8.76 -14.73 8.73
N ASN A 617 -8.21 -14.95 7.53
CA ASN A 617 -8.52 -16.12 6.70
C ASN A 617 -7.62 -17.30 7.06
N LEU A 618 -8.07 -18.09 8.03
CA LEU A 618 -7.47 -19.38 8.34
C LEU A 618 -8.22 -20.50 7.61
N PHE A 619 -7.47 -21.42 7.03
CA PHE A 619 -8.00 -22.57 6.29
C PHE A 619 -7.78 -23.90 7.02
N ALA A 620 -6.75 -23.98 7.86
CA ALA A 620 -6.44 -25.18 8.62
C ALA A 620 -5.92 -24.84 10.01
N SER A 621 -6.21 -25.69 10.99
CA SER A 621 -5.56 -25.65 12.28
C SER A 621 -5.32 -27.04 12.85
N LEU A 622 -4.32 -27.17 13.73
CA LEU A 622 -4.00 -28.40 14.43
C LEU A 622 -3.52 -28.08 15.85
N PHE A 623 -4.31 -28.47 16.86
CA PHE A 623 -4.00 -28.27 18.27
C PHE A 623 -3.33 -29.51 18.90
N GLU A 624 -2.15 -29.29 19.47
CA GLU A 624 -1.30 -30.28 20.13
C GLU A 624 -1.79 -30.58 21.56
N ALA A 625 -1.28 -31.68 22.13
CA ALA A 625 -1.66 -32.11 23.48
C ALA A 625 -1.19 -31.18 24.61
N ASP A 626 -0.17 -30.37 24.34
CA ASP A 626 0.37 -29.38 25.27
C ASP A 626 -0.26 -27.99 25.11
N GLY A 627 -1.32 -27.88 24.29
CA GLY A 627 -2.05 -26.63 24.06
C GLY A 627 -1.49 -25.76 22.94
N ARG A 628 -0.38 -26.15 22.29
CA ARG A 628 0.13 -25.42 21.12
C ARG A 628 -0.78 -25.61 19.91
N GLY A 629 -0.95 -24.57 19.10
CA GLY A 629 -1.79 -24.61 17.90
C GLY A 629 -1.02 -24.24 16.64
N TRP A 630 -1.00 -25.12 15.64
CA TRP A 630 -0.55 -24.78 14.29
C TRP A 630 -1.72 -24.17 13.52
N LEU A 631 -1.53 -22.98 12.96
CA LEU A 631 -2.56 -22.19 12.28
C LEU A 631 -2.10 -21.91 10.85
N GLY A 632 -2.87 -22.37 9.86
CA GLY A 632 -2.57 -22.21 8.44
C GLY A 632 -3.60 -21.32 7.74
N GLY A 633 -3.12 -20.38 6.93
CA GLY A 633 -3.96 -19.45 6.18
C GLY A 633 -3.32 -18.95 4.89
N ASP A 634 -3.86 -17.85 4.37
CA ASP A 634 -3.35 -17.13 3.20
C ASP A 634 -1.91 -16.59 3.40
N GLU A 635 -1.58 -16.18 4.63
CA GLU A 635 -0.29 -15.59 4.99
C GLU A 635 0.77 -16.61 5.45
N GLY A 636 0.47 -17.90 5.30
CA GLY A 636 1.37 -19.02 5.59
C GLY A 636 1.02 -19.77 6.87
N LEU A 637 2.05 -20.26 7.57
CA LEU A 637 1.92 -21.08 8.78
C LEU A 637 2.36 -20.32 10.03
N PHE A 638 1.56 -20.43 11.08
CA PHE A 638 1.85 -19.86 12.38
C PHE A 638 1.78 -20.92 13.47
N LEU A 639 2.62 -20.79 14.49
CA LEU A 639 2.56 -21.58 15.72
C LEU A 639 2.13 -20.68 16.87
N LEU A 640 1.01 -21.02 17.49
CA LEU A 640 0.51 -20.45 18.72
C LEU A 640 1.08 -21.25 19.90
N ASP A 641 1.85 -20.60 20.76
CA ASP A 641 2.37 -21.14 22.02
C ASP A 641 1.67 -20.48 23.21
N PRO A 642 0.84 -21.23 23.98
CA PRO A 642 0.10 -20.68 25.11
C PRO A 642 0.98 -20.36 26.32
N SER A 643 2.24 -20.81 26.34
CA SER A 643 3.16 -20.60 27.47
C SER A 643 3.83 -19.23 27.51
N GLY A 644 3.68 -18.41 26.46
CA GLY A 644 4.17 -17.03 26.44
C GLY A 644 3.38 -16.09 27.38
N PRO A 645 3.91 -14.90 27.70
CA PRO A 645 3.25 -13.95 28.59
C PRO A 645 1.84 -13.61 28.10
N THR A 646 0.84 -13.80 28.97
CA THR A 646 -0.59 -13.79 28.63
C THR A 646 -1.16 -12.44 28.20
N GLN A 647 -0.54 -11.32 28.60
CA GLN A 647 -0.94 -9.97 28.20
C GLN A 647 0.30 -9.07 28.05
N PRO A 648 0.63 -8.58 26.84
CA PRO A 648 1.61 -7.51 26.69
C PRO A 648 1.13 -6.22 27.37
N ASP A 649 2.04 -5.32 27.78
CA ASP A 649 1.60 -3.96 28.17
C ASP A 649 1.14 -3.23 26.91
N THR A 650 -0.16 -3.14 26.79
CA THR A 650 -0.88 -2.59 25.65
C THR A 650 -1.12 -1.09 25.78
N ARG A 651 -0.82 -0.50 26.95
CA ARG A 651 -1.00 0.93 27.20
C ARG A 651 0.02 1.76 26.44
N PHE A 652 -0.45 2.86 25.87
CA PHE A 652 0.38 3.78 25.10
C PHE A 652 -0.22 5.19 25.11
N ARG A 653 0.54 6.16 24.60
CA ARG A 653 0.15 7.57 24.55
C ARG A 653 0.38 8.15 23.16
N VAL A 654 -0.37 9.19 22.81
CA VAL A 654 -0.10 9.99 21.61
C VAL A 654 0.76 11.19 22.01
N LEU A 655 1.73 11.52 21.17
CA LEU A 655 2.57 12.70 21.28
C LEU A 655 2.20 13.66 20.16
N ILE A 656 1.95 14.93 20.51
CA ILE A 656 1.75 15.99 19.52
C ILE A 656 3.13 16.62 19.26
N ARG A 657 3.59 16.59 18.01
CA ARG A 657 5.00 16.82 17.64
C ARG A 657 5.26 18.23 17.10
N SER A 658 4.37 18.74 16.24
CA SER A 658 4.53 20.07 15.63
C SER A 658 3.19 20.71 15.28
N PHE A 659 3.19 22.05 15.21
CA PHE A 659 2.07 22.86 14.76
C PHE A 659 2.53 24.03 13.87
N GLY A 660 1.85 24.24 12.74
CA GLY A 660 2.03 25.41 11.87
C GLY A 660 2.52 25.11 10.45
N SER A 661 2.58 26.13 9.59
CA SER A 661 2.95 25.98 8.17
C SER A 661 4.42 25.65 7.93
N ASN A 662 5.29 25.91 8.92
CA ASN A 662 6.74 25.63 8.87
C ASN A 662 7.17 24.42 9.72
N ASP A 663 6.24 23.57 10.16
CA ASP A 663 6.53 22.44 11.05
C ASP A 663 7.24 22.87 12.36
N ALA A 664 6.84 24.01 12.92
CA ALA A 664 7.43 24.48 14.17
C ALA A 664 7.17 23.45 15.30
N PRO A 665 8.20 23.08 16.06
CA PRO A 665 8.08 22.13 17.16
C PRO A 665 7.10 22.67 18.22
N ILE A 666 6.28 21.78 18.78
CA ILE A 666 5.41 22.16 19.89
C ILE A 666 6.22 22.12 21.19
N LEU A 667 6.12 23.20 21.96
CA LEU A 667 6.86 23.39 23.20
C LEU A 667 6.36 22.51 24.35
N HIS A 668 5.05 22.18 24.39
CA HIS A 668 4.39 21.66 25.59
C HIS A 668 3.33 20.56 25.37
N GLY A 669 3.32 19.88 24.21
CA GLY A 669 2.38 18.79 23.91
C GLY A 669 2.70 17.51 24.69
N ASP A 670 2.28 17.44 25.96
CA ASP A 670 2.21 16.26 26.84
C ASP A 670 3.42 15.28 26.86
N GLY A 671 4.64 15.79 26.65
CA GLY A 671 5.85 14.97 26.64
C GLY A 671 6.73 15.07 27.90
N LEU A 672 6.83 16.26 28.51
CA LEU A 672 7.59 16.47 29.74
C LEU A 672 6.81 17.49 30.57
N ALA A 673 6.32 17.06 31.73
CA ALA A 673 5.68 17.94 32.68
C ALA A 673 6.68 18.98 33.20
N THR A 674 6.83 20.09 32.49
CA THR A 674 7.28 21.33 33.13
C THR A 674 6.11 21.83 33.97
N ALA A 675 6.26 21.72 35.30
CA ALA A 675 5.26 22.01 36.33
C ALA A 675 4.82 23.49 36.43
N ALA A 676 4.95 24.28 35.38
CA ALA A 676 4.47 25.66 35.33
C ALA A 676 3.26 25.75 34.37
N PRO A 677 2.14 26.39 34.76
CA PRO A 677 1.11 26.76 33.80
C PRO A 677 1.70 27.75 32.79
N VAL A 678 1.87 27.31 31.54
CA VAL A 678 2.34 28.15 30.44
C VAL A 678 1.11 28.74 29.74
N GLU A 679 1.14 30.03 29.40
CA GLU A 679 0.07 30.64 28.60
C GLU A 679 -0.04 29.92 27.23
N PRO A 680 -1.25 29.78 26.64
CA PRO A 680 -1.40 29.18 25.32
C PRO A 680 -0.58 29.92 24.27
N ASP A 681 0.01 29.17 23.33
CA ASP A 681 0.74 29.76 22.22
C ASP A 681 -0.23 30.59 21.35
N ARG A 682 0.17 31.83 21.02
CA ARG A 682 -0.64 32.78 20.26
C ARG A 682 -0.10 32.95 18.86
N PHE A 683 -0.96 32.73 17.87
CA PHE A 683 -0.60 32.79 16.46
C PHE A 683 -1.34 33.91 15.75
N ASP A 684 -0.67 34.59 14.83
CA ASP A 684 -1.31 35.57 13.96
C ASP A 684 -2.30 34.88 13.01
N TYR A 685 -3.41 35.58 12.70
CA TYR A 685 -4.34 35.12 11.68
C TYR A 685 -3.63 34.84 10.36
N SER A 686 -3.80 33.64 9.82
CA SER A 686 -3.28 33.23 8.51
C SER A 686 -4.35 32.52 7.69
N THR A 687 -4.32 32.76 6.38
CA THR A 687 -5.13 32.02 5.40
C THR A 687 -4.45 30.73 4.93
N GLU A 688 -3.19 30.50 5.32
CA GLU A 688 -2.48 29.26 5.04
C GLU A 688 -3.05 28.08 5.86
N ALA A 689 -2.74 26.86 5.41
CA ALA A 689 -3.09 25.67 6.16
C ALA A 689 -2.21 25.52 7.40
N TRP A 690 -2.86 25.33 8.55
CA TRP A 690 -2.23 24.96 9.81
C TRP A 690 -2.15 23.44 9.89
N ARG A 691 -0.94 22.91 9.90
CA ARG A 691 -0.69 21.47 10.04
C ARG A 691 -0.34 21.12 11.48
N LEU A 692 -1.08 20.17 12.06
CA LEU A 692 -0.73 19.52 13.33
C LEU A 692 -0.17 18.14 13.03
N ARG A 693 0.95 17.78 13.64
CA ARG A 693 1.50 16.43 13.55
C ARG A 693 1.45 15.73 14.89
N TYR A 694 1.13 14.46 14.87
CA TYR A 694 1.02 13.63 16.07
C TYR A 694 1.42 12.19 15.76
N VAL A 695 1.93 11.49 16.77
CA VAL A 695 2.39 10.11 16.63
C VAL A 695 2.24 9.41 17.97
N ALA A 696 1.85 8.14 17.96
CA ALA A 696 1.96 7.28 19.12
C ALA A 696 3.23 6.42 18.99
N PRO A 697 4.15 6.42 19.97
CA PRO A 697 5.31 5.51 20.02
C PRO A 697 4.89 4.06 20.28
N TRP A 698 4.13 3.51 19.35
CA TRP A 698 3.60 2.16 19.35
C TRP A 698 4.17 1.42 18.16
N PHE A 699 4.77 0.26 18.41
CA PHE A 699 5.57 -0.41 17.40
C PHE A 699 4.99 -1.77 16.98
N GLU A 700 4.07 -2.38 17.74
CA GLU A 700 3.45 -3.67 17.39
C GLU A 700 2.37 -3.47 16.30
N ALA A 701 2.48 -4.13 15.14
CA ALA A 701 1.53 -3.96 14.03
C ALA A 701 1.18 -2.48 13.76
N PRO A 702 2.17 -1.61 13.45
CA PRO A 702 1.98 -0.17 13.32
C PRO A 702 1.01 0.21 12.19
N GLU A 703 0.86 -0.65 11.18
CA GLU A 703 -0.14 -0.56 10.13
C GLU A 703 -1.59 -0.74 10.62
N GLN A 704 -1.79 -1.17 11.87
CA GLN A 704 -3.09 -1.29 12.53
C GLN A 704 -3.28 -0.25 13.64
N LEU A 705 -2.48 0.82 13.63
CA LEU A 705 -2.59 1.96 14.54
C LEU A 705 -3.41 3.07 13.89
N PHE A 706 -4.55 3.41 14.49
CA PHE A 706 -5.47 4.41 13.95
C PHE A 706 -5.62 5.58 14.91
N TYR A 707 -5.84 6.77 14.37
CA TYR A 707 -6.00 8.03 15.08
C TYR A 707 -7.39 8.62 14.85
N GLN A 708 -7.91 9.30 15.86
CA GLN A 708 -9.04 10.22 15.76
C GLN A 708 -8.61 11.59 16.27
N THR A 709 -9.08 12.62 15.58
CA THR A 709 -8.77 14.01 15.88
C THR A 709 -10.02 14.84 15.99
N ARG A 710 -9.96 15.94 16.73
CA ARG A 710 -10.94 17.02 16.69
C ARG A 710 -10.31 18.33 17.13
N LEU A 711 -10.79 19.43 16.60
CA LEU A 711 -10.44 20.77 17.03
C LEU A 711 -11.61 21.39 17.79
N VAL A 712 -11.53 21.34 19.12
CA VAL A 712 -12.54 21.96 20.00
C VAL A 712 -12.53 23.47 19.75
N GLY A 713 -13.71 24.02 19.43
CA GLY A 713 -13.89 25.39 18.93
C GLY A 713 -14.26 25.46 17.44
N GLN A 714 -14.15 24.35 16.71
CA GLN A 714 -14.56 24.23 15.30
C GLN A 714 -15.32 22.92 15.02
N ASP A 715 -14.80 21.79 15.47
CA ASP A 715 -15.37 20.47 15.23
C ASP A 715 -16.38 20.11 16.35
N GLU A 716 -17.54 19.54 16.00
CA GLU A 716 -18.55 19.08 16.97
C GLU A 716 -18.23 17.65 17.48
N ASP A 717 -17.83 16.76 16.58
CA ASP A 717 -17.53 15.34 16.85
C ASP A 717 -16.08 14.97 16.50
N TRP A 718 -15.66 13.78 16.92
CA TRP A 718 -14.39 13.19 16.50
C TRP A 718 -14.39 12.87 15.00
N SER A 719 -13.23 12.98 14.35
CA SER A 719 -13.03 12.51 12.99
C SER A 719 -13.25 11.00 12.87
N ALA A 720 -13.42 10.50 11.64
CA ALA A 720 -13.26 9.08 11.37
C ALA A 720 -11.86 8.60 11.79
N TRP A 721 -11.74 7.30 12.08
CA TRP A 721 -10.46 6.65 12.32
C TRP A 721 -9.60 6.73 11.04
N SER A 722 -8.36 7.18 11.17
CA SER A 722 -7.41 7.35 10.07
C SER A 722 -6.01 6.95 10.50
N GLN A 723 -5.17 6.49 9.58
CA GLN A 723 -3.74 6.23 9.85
C GLN A 723 -2.87 7.49 9.69
N GLU A 724 -3.46 8.62 9.28
CA GLU A 724 -2.75 9.87 9.10
C GLU A 724 -2.17 10.37 10.43
N THR A 725 -0.86 10.63 10.43
CA THR A 725 -0.09 11.22 11.54
C THR A 725 -0.10 12.75 11.54
N TYR A 726 -1.01 13.35 10.78
CA TYR A 726 -1.19 14.79 10.72
C TYR A 726 -2.64 15.19 10.43
N ARG A 727 -2.99 16.42 10.77
CA ARG A 727 -4.28 17.04 10.45
C ARG A 727 -4.08 18.48 10.01
N ASP A 728 -4.71 18.85 8.91
CA ASP A 728 -4.65 20.21 8.37
C ASP A 728 -5.96 20.96 8.62
N TYR A 729 -5.83 22.19 9.13
CA TYR A 729 -6.94 23.14 9.31
C TYR A 729 -6.66 24.40 8.51
N THR A 730 -7.64 24.87 7.73
CA THR A 730 -7.51 26.10 6.94
C THR A 730 -8.47 27.16 7.47
N ASN A 731 -8.07 28.43 7.35
CA ASN A 731 -8.94 29.58 7.62
C ASN A 731 -9.56 29.60 9.04
N LEU A 732 -8.74 29.24 10.05
CA LEU A 732 -9.13 29.34 11.46
C LEU A 732 -9.47 30.80 11.80
N ARG A 733 -10.63 31.00 12.45
CA ARG A 733 -11.07 32.32 12.88
C ARG A 733 -10.34 32.73 14.16
N GLU A 734 -10.42 34.00 14.52
CA GLU A 734 -9.92 34.44 15.82
C GLU A 734 -10.65 33.74 16.97
N GLY A 735 -9.89 33.20 17.93
CA GLY A 735 -10.46 32.42 19.03
C GLY A 735 -9.46 31.50 19.72
N ALA A 736 -9.89 30.93 20.84
CA ALA A 736 -9.16 29.90 21.57
C ALA A 736 -9.57 28.52 21.04
N TYR A 737 -8.57 27.69 20.76
CA TYR A 737 -8.75 26.34 20.23
C TYR A 737 -8.01 25.31 21.08
N ARG A 738 -8.56 24.09 21.11
CA ARG A 738 -7.87 22.93 21.68
C ARG A 738 -7.93 21.78 20.68
N PHE A 739 -6.77 21.43 20.15
CA PHE A 739 -6.65 20.22 19.35
C PHE A 739 -6.58 19.00 20.25
N GLU A 740 -7.37 17.99 19.94
CA GLU A 740 -7.37 16.72 20.65
C GLU A 740 -7.12 15.58 19.69
N VAL A 741 -6.27 14.65 20.10
CA VAL A 741 -5.98 13.43 19.37
C VAL A 741 -5.96 12.24 20.31
N ARG A 742 -6.54 11.14 19.85
CA ARG A 742 -6.42 9.82 20.49
C ARG A 742 -6.08 8.79 19.44
N ALA A 743 -5.53 7.67 19.87
CA ALA A 743 -5.10 6.59 19.01
C ALA A 743 -5.65 5.27 19.52
N ARG A 744 -5.70 4.29 18.63
CA ARG A 744 -6.14 2.93 18.91
C ARG A 744 -5.18 1.93 18.29
N ASN A 745 -4.72 0.97 19.09
CA ASN A 745 -3.79 -0.06 18.65
C ASN A 745 -4.52 -1.29 18.07
N VAL A 746 -3.73 -2.27 17.59
CA VAL A 746 -4.18 -3.57 17.05
C VAL A 746 -5.06 -4.38 18.02
N PHE A 747 -4.91 -4.18 19.33
CA PHE A 747 -5.71 -4.86 20.34
C PHE A 747 -7.06 -4.17 20.61
N GLY A 748 -7.33 -3.04 19.93
CA GLY A 748 -8.53 -2.22 20.12
C GLY A 748 -8.46 -1.28 21.32
N GLU A 749 -7.32 -1.19 22.01
CA GLU A 749 -7.17 -0.30 23.16
C GLU A 749 -6.97 1.15 22.74
N LEU A 750 -7.65 2.04 23.46
CA LEU A 750 -7.59 3.48 23.23
C LEU A 750 -6.53 4.14 24.12
N SER A 751 -5.72 5.00 23.52
CA SER A 751 -4.83 5.86 24.27
C SER A 751 -5.61 6.97 25.00
N PRO A 752 -5.04 7.54 26.08
CA PRO A 752 -5.53 8.79 26.64
C PRO A 752 -5.54 9.90 25.57
N VAL A 753 -6.51 10.80 25.64
CA VAL A 753 -6.58 11.96 24.75
C VAL A 753 -5.41 12.90 25.03
N ALA A 754 -4.57 13.12 24.02
CA ALA A 754 -3.54 14.15 24.05
C ALA A 754 -4.14 15.47 23.55
N GLY A 755 -3.88 16.57 24.28
CA GLY A 755 -4.44 17.89 23.98
C GLY A 755 -3.36 18.94 23.73
N TYR A 756 -3.63 19.89 22.84
CA TYR A 756 -2.80 21.06 22.63
C TYR A 756 -3.67 22.32 22.49
N GLU A 757 -3.42 23.31 23.34
CA GLU A 757 -4.20 24.56 23.42
C GLU A 757 -3.44 25.72 22.76
N PHE A 758 -4.13 26.49 21.90
CA PHE A 758 -3.57 27.63 21.20
C PHE A 758 -4.63 28.69 20.86
N ASP A 759 -4.19 29.93 20.68
CA ASP A 759 -5.06 31.06 20.30
C ASP A 759 -4.72 31.58 18.90
N ILE A 760 -5.75 31.89 18.10
CA ILE A 760 -5.60 32.65 16.85
C ILE A 760 -5.99 34.12 17.12
N LEU A 761 -5.03 35.02 16.90
CA LEU A 761 -5.21 36.47 17.06
C LEU A 761 -6.03 37.04 15.89
N PRO A 762 -6.83 38.11 16.11
CA PRO A 762 -7.58 38.75 15.03
C PRO A 762 -6.64 39.42 14.00
N PRO A 763 -6.99 39.43 12.71
CA PRO A 763 -6.20 40.10 11.70
C PRO A 763 -6.14 41.62 11.95
N TRP A 764 -5.06 42.27 11.51
CA TRP A 764 -4.80 43.69 11.79
C TRP A 764 -5.97 44.62 11.45
N TYR A 765 -6.72 44.32 10.38
CA TYR A 765 -7.86 45.10 9.89
C TYR A 765 -9.15 44.93 10.72
N ARG A 766 -9.15 44.02 11.71
CA ARG A 766 -10.23 43.85 12.71
C ARG A 766 -9.74 44.21 14.13
N SER A 767 -8.54 44.75 14.26
CA SER A 767 -8.02 45.25 15.53
C SER A 767 -8.80 46.47 16.05
N VAL A 768 -8.73 46.73 17.36
CA VAL A 768 -9.33 47.94 17.97
C VAL A 768 -8.79 49.22 17.30
N TRP A 769 -7.51 49.24 16.93
CA TRP A 769 -6.90 50.36 16.21
C TRP A 769 -7.44 50.54 14.79
N ALA A 770 -7.72 49.45 14.08
CA ALA A 770 -8.38 49.51 12.78
C ALA A 770 -9.80 50.07 12.91
N TRP A 771 -10.57 49.65 13.92
CA TRP A 771 -11.90 50.23 14.19
C TRP A 771 -11.85 51.72 14.52
N ILE A 772 -10.86 52.17 15.30
CA ILE A 772 -10.61 53.60 15.55
C ILE A 772 -10.24 54.31 14.24
N ALA A 773 -9.38 53.73 13.41
CA ALA A 773 -9.00 54.29 12.11
C ALA A 773 -10.19 54.37 11.15
N TYR A 774 -11.06 53.36 11.11
CA TYR A 774 -12.30 53.36 10.32
C TYR A 774 -13.27 54.44 10.81
N ALA A 775 -13.41 54.60 12.13
CA ALA A 775 -14.23 55.66 12.70
C ALA A 775 -13.68 57.05 12.35
N LEU A 776 -12.36 57.25 12.42
CA LEU A 776 -11.68 58.49 12.03
C LEU A 776 -11.77 58.76 10.53
N ALA A 777 -11.58 57.75 9.69
CA ALA A 777 -11.72 57.84 8.24
C ALA A 777 -13.18 58.14 7.83
N GLY A 778 -14.15 57.52 8.51
CA GLY A 778 -15.57 57.81 8.35
C GLY A 778 -15.92 59.24 8.79
N ALA A 779 -15.40 59.70 9.93
CA ALA A 779 -15.56 61.07 10.38
C ALA A 779 -14.89 62.08 9.43
N LEU A 780 -13.70 61.77 8.90
CA LEU A 780 -13.01 62.58 7.91
C LEU A 780 -13.77 62.61 6.59
N ALA A 781 -14.27 61.47 6.10
CA ALA A 781 -15.12 61.40 4.92
C ALA A 781 -16.40 62.23 5.11
N LEU A 782 -17.03 62.16 6.28
CA LEU A 782 -18.19 62.98 6.63
C LEU A 782 -17.84 64.48 6.67
N LEU A 783 -16.71 64.86 7.28
CA LEU A 783 -16.21 66.24 7.30
C LEU A 783 -15.87 66.74 5.90
N LEU A 784 -15.24 65.91 5.07
CA LEU A 784 -14.94 66.20 3.67
C LEU A 784 -16.23 66.34 2.86
N LEU A 785 -17.26 65.55 3.15
CA LEU A 785 -18.56 65.61 2.48
C LEU A 785 -19.36 66.85 2.91
N ILE A 786 -19.28 67.26 4.18
CA ILE A 786 -19.82 68.52 4.69
C ILE A 786 -19.06 69.72 4.08
N HIS A 787 -17.73 69.65 4.01
CA HIS A 787 -16.88 70.68 3.41
C HIS A 787 -17.07 70.78 1.89
N TRP A 788 -17.30 69.65 1.23
CA TRP A 788 -17.64 69.55 -0.18
C TRP A 788 -19.02 70.16 -0.44
N ARG A 789 -20.03 69.86 0.39
CA ARG A 789 -21.38 70.41 0.28
C ARG A 789 -21.41 71.92 0.53
N THR A 790 -20.63 72.41 1.49
CA THR A 790 -20.53 73.85 1.80
C THR A 790 -19.67 74.63 0.80
N ARG A 791 -18.70 73.98 0.13
CA ARG A 791 -17.98 74.53 -1.03
C ARG A 791 -18.82 74.52 -2.32
N ALA A 792 -19.63 73.48 -2.53
CA ALA A 792 -20.54 73.36 -3.68
C ALA A 792 -21.57 74.50 -3.69
N ASP A 793 -22.22 74.79 -2.55
CA ASP A 793 -23.23 75.87 -2.44
C ASP A 793 -22.67 77.29 -2.70
N ARG A 794 -21.35 77.50 -2.51
CA ARG A 794 -20.69 78.81 -2.71
C ARG A 794 -20.02 78.94 -4.09
N ALA A 795 -19.71 77.84 -4.76
CA ALA A 795 -19.07 77.82 -6.07
C ALA A 795 -20.09 77.75 -7.24
N GLU A 796 -21.32 77.28 -6.97
CA GLU A 796 -22.41 77.09 -7.95
C GLU A 796 -22.90 78.40 -8.59
N ARG A 797 -22.71 79.57 -7.95
CA ARG A 797 -23.27 80.83 -8.48
C ARG A 797 -22.41 81.56 -9.51
N GLN A 798 -21.13 81.23 -9.68
CA GLN A 798 -20.23 82.08 -10.47
C GLN A 798 -19.25 81.33 -11.39
N ARG A 799 -19.25 80.00 -11.41
CA ARG A 799 -18.32 79.21 -12.25
C ARG A 799 -18.99 78.14 -13.10
N LEU A 800 -20.33 78.19 -13.20
CA LEU A 800 -21.20 77.21 -13.82
C LEU A 800 -21.32 77.35 -15.35
N GLU A 801 -20.92 78.49 -15.92
CA GLU A 801 -21.20 78.75 -17.35
C GLU A 801 -20.03 78.50 -18.31
N ALA A 802 -18.78 78.33 -17.85
CA ALA A 802 -17.63 78.33 -18.78
C ALA A 802 -16.60 77.20 -18.59
N LEU A 803 -16.74 76.32 -17.59
CA LEU A 803 -15.73 75.29 -17.30
C LEU A 803 -16.31 73.88 -17.11
N VAL A 804 -17.60 73.69 -17.43
CA VAL A 804 -18.33 72.43 -17.22
C VAL A 804 -18.18 71.48 -18.40
N GLU A 805 -18.04 71.97 -19.64
CA GLU A 805 -18.01 71.10 -20.83
C GLU A 805 -16.70 70.31 -21.02
N GLU A 806 -15.55 70.88 -20.66
CA GLU A 806 -14.25 70.25 -21.00
C GLU A 806 -13.81 69.16 -20.00
N ARG A 807 -14.19 69.28 -18.72
CA ARG A 807 -13.83 68.32 -17.67
C ARG A 807 -14.85 67.19 -17.46
N THR A 808 -16.10 67.35 -17.92
CA THR A 808 -17.10 66.28 -17.86
C THR A 808 -16.85 65.18 -18.89
N HIS A 809 -16.16 65.46 -19.99
CA HIS A 809 -15.87 64.44 -21.00
C HIS A 809 -14.72 63.50 -20.60
N GLN A 810 -13.67 64.00 -19.94
CA GLN A 810 -12.48 63.18 -19.63
C GLN A 810 -12.64 62.29 -18.38
N LEU A 811 -13.37 62.73 -17.35
CA LEU A 811 -13.61 61.91 -16.15
C LEU A 811 -14.68 60.82 -16.36
N ARG A 812 -15.65 61.07 -17.25
CA ARG A 812 -16.67 60.11 -17.62
C ARG A 812 -16.09 58.93 -18.40
N LYS A 813 -15.14 59.21 -19.30
CA LYS A 813 -14.43 58.19 -20.09
C LYS A 813 -13.57 57.25 -19.23
N ALA A 814 -12.76 57.77 -18.30
CA ALA A 814 -11.91 56.94 -17.45
C ALA A 814 -12.67 56.12 -16.39
N ALA A 815 -13.82 56.62 -15.91
CA ALA A 815 -14.69 55.88 -14.99
C ALA A 815 -15.51 54.78 -15.71
N GLU A 816 -15.99 55.06 -16.93
CA GLU A 816 -16.66 54.07 -17.79
C GLU A 816 -15.70 52.95 -18.22
N ASP A 817 -14.41 53.25 -18.46
CA ASP A 817 -13.37 52.27 -18.81
C ASP A 817 -13.01 51.33 -17.63
N ALA A 818 -12.90 51.85 -16.40
CA ALA A 818 -12.59 51.03 -15.21
C ALA A 818 -13.79 50.18 -14.75
N GLU A 819 -15.00 50.72 -14.87
CA GLU A 819 -16.23 50.01 -14.51
C GLU A 819 -16.60 48.93 -15.55
N SER A 820 -16.35 49.18 -16.83
CA SER A 820 -16.51 48.17 -17.89
C SER A 820 -15.50 47.02 -17.76
N ALA A 821 -14.23 47.30 -17.44
CA ALA A 821 -13.22 46.27 -17.17
C ALA A 821 -13.56 45.41 -15.94
N THR A 822 -14.07 46.01 -14.87
CA THR A 822 -14.47 45.29 -13.65
C THR A 822 -15.71 44.42 -13.86
N ARG A 823 -16.70 44.93 -14.63
CA ARG A 823 -17.89 44.15 -15.00
C ARG A 823 -17.56 43.01 -15.96
N ALA A 824 -16.66 43.23 -16.93
CA ALA A 824 -16.19 42.19 -17.84
C ALA A 824 -15.46 41.06 -17.09
N LYS A 825 -14.59 41.39 -16.13
CA LYS A 825 -13.87 40.40 -15.30
C LYS A 825 -14.79 39.60 -14.38
N SER A 826 -15.83 40.25 -13.84
CA SER A 826 -16.83 39.59 -12.99
C SER A 826 -17.75 38.68 -13.81
N ALA A 827 -18.15 39.11 -15.01
CA ALA A 827 -18.91 38.29 -15.96
C ALA A 827 -18.09 37.11 -16.49
N PHE A 828 -16.79 37.29 -16.74
CA PHE A 828 -15.83 36.25 -17.10
C PHE A 828 -15.78 35.12 -16.06
N LEU A 829 -15.55 35.46 -14.79
CA LEU A 829 -15.46 34.46 -13.71
C LEU A 829 -16.79 33.72 -13.49
N ALA A 830 -17.92 34.44 -13.61
CA ALA A 830 -19.24 33.85 -13.48
C ALA A 830 -19.56 32.89 -14.65
N SER A 831 -19.20 33.25 -15.88
CA SER A 831 -19.40 32.43 -17.08
C SER A 831 -18.50 31.19 -17.05
N MET A 832 -17.20 31.36 -16.77
CA MET A 832 -16.24 30.25 -16.66
C MET A 832 -16.61 29.28 -15.54
N SER A 833 -17.06 29.80 -14.39
CA SER A 833 -17.56 28.93 -13.32
C SER A 833 -18.75 28.09 -13.75
N HIS A 834 -19.64 28.62 -14.60
CA HIS A 834 -20.80 27.88 -15.10
C HIS A 834 -20.42 26.84 -16.16
N GLU A 835 -19.51 27.18 -17.07
CA GLU A 835 -19.07 26.26 -18.13
C GLU A 835 -18.13 25.16 -17.61
N ILE A 836 -17.38 25.40 -16.52
CA ILE A 836 -16.57 24.39 -15.83
C ILE A 836 -17.43 23.48 -14.94
N ARG A 837 -18.42 24.05 -14.22
CA ARG A 837 -19.28 23.28 -13.30
C ARG A 837 -20.13 22.23 -14.02
N THR A 838 -20.54 22.52 -15.25
CA THR A 838 -21.43 21.63 -16.03
C THR A 838 -20.78 20.27 -16.36
N PRO A 839 -19.58 20.19 -16.98
CA PRO A 839 -18.90 18.92 -17.20
C PRO A 839 -18.44 18.26 -15.90
N ILE A 840 -18.03 19.03 -14.87
CA ILE A 840 -17.67 18.46 -13.55
C ILE A 840 -18.86 17.75 -12.90
N ASN A 841 -20.04 18.37 -12.90
CA ASN A 841 -21.25 17.75 -12.35
C ASN A 841 -21.67 16.52 -13.15
N ALA A 842 -21.45 16.50 -14.47
CA ALA A 842 -21.66 15.32 -15.29
C ALA A 842 -20.65 14.19 -14.96
N ILE A 843 -19.38 14.53 -14.75
CA ILE A 843 -18.34 13.56 -14.33
C ILE A 843 -18.71 12.96 -12.97
N ILE A 844 -19.01 13.79 -11.97
CA ILE A 844 -19.38 13.33 -10.63
C ILE A 844 -20.67 12.52 -10.67
N GLY A 845 -21.70 13.02 -11.36
CA GLY A 845 -23.01 12.36 -11.45
C GLY A 845 -22.95 11.02 -12.17
N PHE A 846 -22.30 10.93 -13.33
CA PHE A 846 -22.18 9.66 -14.06
C PHE A 846 -21.16 8.72 -13.41
N SER A 847 -20.17 9.21 -12.66
CA SER A 847 -19.29 8.32 -11.88
C SER A 847 -20.05 7.66 -10.73
N TYR A 848 -20.85 8.43 -9.99
CA TYR A 848 -21.70 7.91 -8.91
C TYR A 848 -22.77 6.93 -9.43
N LEU A 849 -23.41 7.26 -10.55
CA LEU A 849 -24.38 6.36 -11.21
C LEU A 849 -23.71 5.10 -11.77
N GLY A 850 -22.45 5.19 -12.20
CA GLY A 850 -21.65 4.04 -12.63
C GLY A 850 -21.28 3.11 -11.47
N GLU A 851 -20.90 3.66 -10.31
CA GLU A 851 -20.60 2.88 -9.09
C GLU A 851 -21.84 2.23 -8.47
N SER A 852 -23.00 2.86 -8.60
CA SER A 852 -24.27 2.39 -8.02
C SER A 852 -25.08 1.50 -8.95
N SER A 853 -24.62 1.26 -10.19
CA SER A 853 -25.37 0.48 -11.18
C SER A 853 -25.01 -1.00 -11.12
N GLU A 854 -26.01 -1.86 -10.93
CA GLU A 854 -25.88 -3.31 -11.01
C GLU A 854 -25.84 -3.83 -12.47
N ASP A 855 -26.08 -2.94 -13.47
CA ASP A 855 -26.06 -3.26 -14.91
C ASP A 855 -24.77 -2.76 -15.60
N LEU A 856 -23.95 -3.72 -16.05
CA LEU A 856 -22.69 -3.49 -16.78
C LEU A 856 -22.86 -2.70 -18.10
N LYS A 857 -24.01 -2.74 -18.77
CA LYS A 857 -24.25 -1.92 -20.00
C LYS A 857 -24.47 -0.45 -19.64
N GLU A 858 -25.22 -0.19 -18.58
CA GLU A 858 -25.48 1.17 -18.08
C GLU A 858 -24.22 1.80 -17.49
N GLY A 859 -23.47 1.05 -16.65
CA GLY A 859 -22.19 1.48 -16.10
C GLY A 859 -21.17 1.87 -17.18
N ARG A 860 -21.08 1.11 -18.28
CA ARG A 860 -20.19 1.45 -19.41
C ARG A 860 -20.63 2.69 -20.19
N ASP A 861 -21.92 2.95 -20.31
CA ASP A 861 -22.43 4.17 -20.94
C ASP A 861 -22.15 5.41 -20.06
N TYR A 862 -22.30 5.26 -18.74
CA TYR A 862 -21.90 6.28 -17.77
C TYR A 862 -20.40 6.58 -17.82
N MET A 863 -19.54 5.55 -17.87
CA MET A 863 -18.09 5.74 -18.02
C MET A 863 -17.71 6.43 -19.35
N ARG A 864 -18.43 6.14 -20.45
CA ARG A 864 -18.24 6.88 -21.72
C ARG A 864 -18.66 8.35 -21.60
N LYS A 865 -19.76 8.64 -20.89
CA LYS A 865 -20.21 10.01 -20.60
C LYS A 865 -19.22 10.77 -19.71
N VAL A 866 -18.66 10.12 -18.69
CA VAL A 866 -17.55 10.65 -17.87
C VAL A 866 -16.36 11.01 -18.75
N GLY A 867 -15.92 10.08 -19.60
CA GLY A 867 -14.78 10.32 -20.51
C GLY A 867 -15.02 11.43 -21.54
N ARG A 868 -16.27 11.67 -21.97
CA ARG A 868 -16.62 12.79 -22.86
C ARG A 868 -16.63 14.13 -22.10
N ALA A 869 -17.23 14.17 -20.91
CA ALA A 869 -17.25 15.36 -20.07
C ALA A 869 -15.84 15.79 -19.61
N GLY A 870 -14.96 14.84 -19.30
CA GLY A 870 -13.56 15.10 -18.98
C GLY A 870 -12.78 15.77 -20.11
N ARG A 871 -12.97 15.32 -21.37
CA ARG A 871 -12.33 15.94 -22.55
C ARG A 871 -12.83 17.36 -22.79
N THR A 872 -14.13 17.60 -22.63
CA THR A 872 -14.71 18.96 -22.74
C THR A 872 -14.15 19.90 -21.68
N LEU A 873 -14.02 19.43 -20.43
CA LEU A 873 -13.42 20.21 -19.34
C LEU A 873 -11.95 20.56 -19.62
N LEU A 874 -11.16 19.59 -20.08
CA LEU A 874 -9.75 19.80 -20.39
C LEU A 874 -9.57 20.83 -21.52
N GLY A 875 -10.43 20.78 -22.55
CA GLY A 875 -10.46 21.78 -23.61
C GLY A 875 -10.76 23.19 -23.07
N LEU A 876 -11.79 23.34 -22.23
CA LEU A 876 -12.15 24.63 -21.61
C LEU A 876 -11.02 25.21 -20.76
N VAL A 877 -10.33 24.37 -19.99
CA VAL A 877 -9.20 24.78 -19.16
C VAL A 877 -8.04 25.26 -20.04
N ASN A 878 -7.70 24.49 -21.08
CA ASN A 878 -6.63 24.86 -22.00
C ASN A 878 -6.95 26.17 -22.74
N ASP A 879 -8.19 26.40 -23.18
CA ASP A 879 -8.60 27.64 -23.83
C ASP A 879 -8.46 28.87 -22.90
N VAL A 880 -8.79 28.73 -21.61
CA VAL A 880 -8.62 29.80 -20.61
C VAL A 880 -7.15 30.08 -20.33
N LEU A 881 -6.33 29.03 -20.24
CA LEU A 881 -4.89 29.14 -20.02
C LEU A 881 -4.20 29.78 -21.23
N ASP A 882 -4.53 29.37 -22.44
CA ASP A 882 -4.00 29.97 -23.67
C ASP A 882 -4.42 31.44 -23.78
N PHE A 883 -5.68 31.78 -23.46
CA PHE A 883 -6.14 33.19 -23.44
C PHE A 883 -5.38 34.03 -22.41
N SER A 884 -5.17 33.51 -21.20
CA SER A 884 -4.44 34.21 -20.14
C SER A 884 -2.96 34.42 -20.50
N ARG A 885 -2.31 33.42 -21.13
CA ARG A 885 -0.93 33.53 -21.63
C ARG A 885 -0.79 34.52 -22.77
N ILE A 886 -1.79 34.58 -23.65
CA ILE A 886 -1.89 35.57 -24.72
C ILE A 886 -1.98 36.99 -24.15
N GLU A 887 -2.89 37.23 -23.19
CA GLU A 887 -3.11 38.56 -22.57
C GLU A 887 -1.88 39.04 -21.79
N ALA A 888 -1.18 38.12 -21.11
CA ALA A 888 0.07 38.40 -20.42
C ALA A 888 1.28 38.62 -21.36
N GLY A 889 1.14 38.32 -22.65
CA GLY A 889 2.23 38.39 -23.63
C GLY A 889 3.28 37.29 -23.52
N GLU A 890 2.99 36.22 -22.77
CA GLU A 890 3.92 35.13 -22.43
C GLU A 890 3.90 33.97 -23.43
N LEU A 891 3.01 33.99 -24.44
CA LEU A 891 2.92 32.95 -25.46
C LEU A 891 4.06 33.06 -26.49
N MET A 892 4.97 32.10 -26.46
CA MET A 892 6.09 31.96 -27.41
C MET A 892 5.67 31.13 -28.63
N ILE A 893 6.00 31.60 -29.83
CA ILE A 893 5.77 30.90 -31.10
C ILE A 893 7.02 30.09 -31.45
N GLU A 894 6.85 28.79 -31.69
CA GLU A 894 7.94 27.92 -32.11
C GLU A 894 8.20 28.02 -33.63
N SER A 895 9.39 27.65 -34.07
CA SER A 895 9.73 27.63 -35.49
C SER A 895 10.48 26.35 -35.83
N VAL A 896 9.74 25.37 -36.35
CA VAL A 896 10.23 24.03 -36.68
C VAL A 896 9.83 23.64 -38.11
N ASP A 897 10.58 22.74 -38.74
CA ASP A 897 10.27 22.21 -40.07
C ASP A 897 9.19 21.10 -39.95
N PHE A 898 8.07 21.22 -40.68
CA PHE A 898 6.95 20.25 -40.65
C PHE A 898 6.33 20.01 -42.03
N HIS A 899 5.70 18.84 -42.22
CA HIS A 899 5.06 18.47 -43.49
C HIS A 899 3.66 19.09 -43.60
N LEU A 900 3.46 19.99 -44.56
CA LEU A 900 2.22 20.75 -44.70
C LEU A 900 1.03 19.85 -45.01
N LEU A 901 1.20 18.91 -45.94
CA LEU A 901 0.14 17.97 -46.32
C LEU A 901 -0.33 17.12 -45.14
N HIS A 902 0.59 16.73 -44.26
CA HIS A 902 0.26 15.87 -43.12
C HIS A 902 -0.59 16.63 -42.10
N LEU A 903 -0.27 17.91 -41.84
CA LEU A 903 -1.10 18.76 -40.99
C LEU A 903 -2.53 18.90 -41.55
N ILE A 904 -2.67 18.95 -42.88
CA ILE A 904 -3.97 19.03 -43.54
C ILE A 904 -4.73 17.70 -43.48
N GLU A 905 -4.07 16.56 -43.72
CA GLU A 905 -4.64 15.21 -43.58
C GLU A 905 -5.14 14.98 -42.14
N GLU A 906 -4.35 15.38 -41.13
CA GLU A 906 -4.76 15.30 -39.73
C GLU A 906 -6.02 16.12 -39.43
N LEU A 907 -6.23 17.25 -40.11
CA LEU A 907 -7.44 18.05 -39.99
C LEU A 907 -8.62 17.38 -40.72
N GLU A 908 -8.38 16.72 -41.86
CA GLU A 908 -9.38 15.94 -42.57
C GLU A 908 -9.92 14.81 -41.68
N ASP A 909 -9.01 14.03 -41.11
CA ASP A 909 -9.34 12.90 -40.24
C ASP A 909 -10.13 13.35 -39.01
N LEU A 910 -9.74 14.50 -38.43
CA LEU A 910 -10.38 15.03 -37.22
C LEU A 910 -11.83 15.46 -37.47
N PHE A 911 -12.14 16.00 -38.65
CA PHE A 911 -13.43 16.64 -38.93
C PHE A 911 -14.32 15.87 -39.90
N SER A 912 -13.81 14.88 -40.64
CA SER A 912 -14.56 14.05 -41.59
C SER A 912 -15.73 13.33 -40.92
N VAL A 913 -15.51 12.75 -39.75
CA VAL A 913 -16.54 12.04 -38.96
C VAL A 913 -17.63 13.02 -38.50
N GLN A 914 -17.25 14.18 -37.96
CA GLN A 914 -18.19 15.20 -37.48
C GLN A 914 -19.04 15.79 -38.62
N ALA A 915 -18.43 16.00 -39.78
CA ALA A 915 -19.13 16.45 -40.99
C ALA A 915 -20.12 15.38 -41.49
N ARG A 916 -19.70 14.10 -41.51
CA ARG A 916 -20.54 12.96 -41.93
C ARG A 916 -21.74 12.74 -41.01
N GLU A 917 -21.57 12.85 -39.69
CA GLU A 917 -22.67 12.77 -38.71
C GLU A 917 -23.73 13.85 -38.93
N LYS A 918 -23.32 15.05 -39.41
CA LYS A 918 -24.23 16.14 -39.78
C LYS A 918 -24.72 16.09 -41.23
N GLY A 919 -24.25 15.15 -42.04
CA GLY A 919 -24.56 15.07 -43.47
C GLY A 919 -23.99 16.23 -44.29
N LEU A 920 -22.85 16.79 -43.89
CA LEU A 920 -22.12 17.85 -44.60
C LEU A 920 -21.03 17.26 -45.51
N SER A 921 -20.81 17.87 -46.66
CA SER A 921 -19.66 17.57 -47.52
C SER A 921 -18.45 18.39 -47.07
N LEU A 922 -17.41 17.74 -46.54
CA LEU A 922 -16.12 18.37 -46.27
C LEU A 922 -15.19 18.15 -47.47
N THR A 923 -14.61 19.21 -48.02
CA THR A 923 -13.70 19.13 -49.17
C THR A 923 -12.42 19.90 -48.92
N LEU A 924 -11.28 19.26 -49.14
CA LEU A 924 -9.96 19.88 -49.04
C LEU A 924 -9.40 20.14 -50.44
N GLU A 925 -9.05 21.39 -50.72
CA GLU A 925 -8.48 21.82 -52.01
C GLU A 925 -7.07 22.37 -51.78
N LEU A 926 -6.07 21.74 -52.39
CA LEU A 926 -4.66 22.12 -52.28
C LEU A 926 -4.12 22.52 -53.65
N ASP A 927 -3.53 23.71 -53.77
CA ASP A 927 -2.89 24.15 -55.03
C ASP A 927 -1.56 23.36 -55.27
N GLU A 928 -1.23 23.07 -56.54
CA GLU A 928 -0.10 22.19 -56.91
C GLU A 928 1.29 22.74 -56.57
N ASP A 929 1.42 24.06 -56.36
CA ASP A 929 2.68 24.77 -56.12
C ASP A 929 3.03 24.96 -54.63
N LEU A 930 2.30 24.28 -53.73
CA LEU A 930 2.56 24.34 -52.30
C LEU A 930 3.87 23.61 -51.91
N PRO A 931 4.68 24.19 -51.00
CA PRO A 931 5.87 23.53 -50.49
C PRO A 931 5.47 22.35 -49.60
N ARG A 932 6.11 21.19 -49.78
CA ARG A 932 5.81 19.98 -49.00
C ARG A 932 6.18 20.13 -47.53
N ILE A 933 7.31 20.78 -47.27
CA ILE A 933 7.83 21.03 -45.93
C ILE A 933 7.93 22.54 -45.74
N VAL A 934 7.39 23.00 -44.63
CA VAL A 934 7.37 24.41 -44.24
C VAL A 934 7.95 24.59 -42.85
N ARG A 935 8.53 25.76 -42.58
CA ARG A 935 9.03 26.14 -41.27
C ARG A 935 8.04 27.06 -40.56
N GLY A 936 7.61 26.67 -39.37
CA GLY A 936 6.66 27.44 -38.55
C GLY A 936 6.25 26.68 -37.30
N ASP A 937 5.16 27.11 -36.67
CA ASP A 937 4.59 26.44 -35.51
C ASP A 937 3.40 25.57 -35.93
N PRO A 938 3.57 24.25 -36.15
CA PRO A 938 2.49 23.38 -36.61
C PRO A 938 1.35 23.30 -35.59
N LEU A 939 1.65 23.38 -34.30
CA LEU A 939 0.64 23.29 -33.23
C LEU A 939 -0.30 24.49 -33.28
N ARG A 940 0.27 25.71 -33.39
CA ARG A 940 -0.54 26.95 -33.40
C ARG A 940 -1.27 27.14 -34.73
N VAL A 941 -0.67 26.76 -35.86
CA VAL A 941 -1.36 26.73 -37.16
C VAL A 941 -2.55 25.76 -37.11
N LYS A 942 -2.35 24.54 -36.60
CA LYS A 942 -3.43 23.55 -36.41
C LYS A 942 -4.53 24.07 -35.48
N GLN A 943 -4.17 24.75 -34.39
CA GLN A 943 -5.13 25.33 -33.43
C GLN A 943 -6.02 26.40 -34.07
N VAL A 944 -5.46 27.28 -34.91
CA VAL A 944 -6.25 28.27 -35.67
C VAL A 944 -7.24 27.55 -36.59
N LEU A 945 -6.77 26.54 -37.34
CA LEU A 945 -7.61 25.81 -38.30
C LEU A 945 -8.71 24.97 -37.64
N ILE A 946 -8.43 24.32 -36.51
CA ILE A 946 -9.43 23.61 -35.69
C ILE A 946 -10.55 24.57 -35.28
N ASN A 947 -10.21 25.77 -34.80
CA ASN A 947 -11.21 26.76 -34.38
C ASN A 947 -12.08 27.25 -35.55
N LEU A 948 -11.53 27.37 -36.75
CA LEU A 948 -12.29 27.78 -37.93
C LEU A 948 -13.17 26.64 -38.47
N LEU A 949 -12.62 25.44 -38.64
CA LEU A 949 -13.34 24.26 -39.15
C LEU A 949 -14.46 23.80 -38.20
N ALA A 950 -14.19 23.78 -36.89
CA ALA A 950 -15.20 23.45 -35.89
C ALA A 950 -16.38 24.42 -35.97
N ASN A 951 -16.12 25.73 -36.16
CA ASN A 951 -17.19 26.73 -36.32
C ASN A 951 -17.94 26.55 -37.65
N ALA A 952 -17.25 26.30 -38.76
CA ALA A 952 -17.89 26.04 -40.05
C ALA A 952 -18.86 24.85 -39.96
N ILE A 953 -18.41 23.69 -39.46
CA ILE A 953 -19.26 22.49 -39.28
C ILE A 953 -20.37 22.73 -38.27
N LYS A 954 -20.12 23.53 -37.24
CA LYS A 954 -21.11 23.88 -36.23
C LYS A 954 -22.28 24.69 -36.80
N PHE A 955 -21.98 25.70 -37.60
CA PHE A 955 -22.95 26.70 -38.10
C PHE A 955 -23.47 26.42 -39.51
N THR A 956 -23.04 25.33 -40.15
CA THR A 956 -23.68 24.77 -41.35
C THR A 956 -24.60 23.61 -40.98
N PRO A 957 -25.94 23.76 -41.02
CA PRO A 957 -26.86 22.66 -40.71
C PRO A 957 -26.95 21.62 -41.83
N ARG A 958 -26.82 22.06 -43.10
CA ARG A 958 -26.81 21.26 -44.33
C ARG A 958 -25.99 21.98 -45.39
N GLY A 959 -25.27 21.25 -46.24
CA GLY A 959 -24.46 21.82 -47.31
C GLY A 959 -23.01 21.36 -47.26
N ALA A 960 -22.07 22.25 -47.52
CA ALA A 960 -20.65 21.91 -47.63
C ALA A 960 -19.76 22.85 -46.81
N VAL A 961 -18.64 22.31 -46.33
CA VAL A 961 -17.53 23.05 -45.77
C VAL A 961 -16.31 22.74 -46.62
N ARG A 962 -15.57 23.77 -47.02
CA ARG A 962 -14.38 23.65 -47.86
C ARG A 962 -13.20 24.30 -47.17
N LEU A 963 -12.08 23.61 -47.10
CA LEU A 963 -10.79 24.22 -46.74
C LEU A 963 -9.91 24.24 -47.99
N ARG A 964 -9.55 25.44 -48.45
CA ARG A 964 -8.61 25.63 -49.56
C ARG A 964 -7.29 26.17 -49.05
N VAL A 965 -6.18 25.56 -49.46
CA VAL A 965 -4.83 26.03 -49.13
C VAL A 965 -4.13 26.43 -50.43
N HIS A 966 -3.61 27.65 -50.47
CA HIS A 966 -2.91 28.17 -51.64
C HIS A 966 -1.82 29.17 -51.26
N ARG A 967 -0.85 29.37 -52.16
CA ARG A 967 0.27 30.30 -51.96
C ARG A 967 -0.12 31.71 -52.40
N LEU A 968 0.04 32.72 -51.53
CA LEU A 968 -0.26 34.12 -51.87
C LEU A 968 0.94 34.81 -52.52
N ASN A 969 2.12 34.75 -51.88
CA ASN A 969 3.38 35.28 -52.39
C ASN A 969 4.56 34.72 -51.59
N GLY A 970 5.67 34.39 -52.28
CA GLY A 970 6.91 33.95 -51.61
C GLY A 970 6.68 32.79 -50.63
N ASP A 971 6.86 33.09 -49.35
CA ASP A 971 6.71 32.21 -48.19
C ASP A 971 5.33 32.29 -47.49
N ARG A 972 4.38 33.11 -47.95
CA ARG A 972 3.06 33.23 -47.32
C ARG A 972 2.02 32.29 -47.93
N LEU A 973 1.37 31.52 -47.07
CA LEU A 973 0.27 30.63 -47.42
C LEU A 973 -1.06 31.18 -46.86
N ALA A 974 -2.14 30.92 -47.59
CA ALA A 974 -3.50 31.23 -47.19
C ALA A 974 -4.32 29.95 -47.03
N PHE A 975 -5.02 29.86 -45.91
CA PHE A 975 -5.97 28.81 -45.56
C PHE A 975 -7.37 29.43 -45.54
N GLU A 976 -8.20 29.09 -46.53
CA GLU A 976 -9.57 29.59 -46.67
C GLU A 976 -10.57 28.54 -46.21
N VAL A 977 -11.30 28.81 -45.13
CA VAL A 977 -12.40 27.96 -44.66
C VAL A 977 -13.73 28.58 -45.09
N ASN A 978 -14.39 27.93 -46.04
CA ASN A 978 -15.65 28.37 -46.63
C ASN A 978 -16.77 27.42 -46.20
N ASP A 979 -17.86 27.97 -45.66
CA ASP A 979 -19.04 27.23 -45.24
C ASP A 979 -20.28 27.71 -46.00
N THR A 980 -21.28 26.85 -46.20
CA THR A 980 -22.57 27.23 -46.84
C THR A 980 -23.70 27.36 -45.81
N GLY A 981 -23.35 27.70 -44.57
CA GLY A 981 -24.26 27.75 -43.44
C GLY A 981 -25.06 29.04 -43.33
N ILE A 982 -25.45 29.37 -42.10
CA ILE A 982 -26.38 30.47 -41.80
C ILE A 982 -25.86 31.87 -42.16
N GLY A 983 -24.56 32.02 -42.38
CA GLY A 983 -23.91 33.31 -42.60
C GLY A 983 -24.01 34.29 -41.41
N ILE A 984 -23.34 35.43 -41.53
CA ILE A 984 -23.19 36.45 -40.49
C ILE A 984 -23.56 37.82 -41.08
N ASP A 985 -24.37 38.58 -40.33
CA ASP A 985 -24.78 39.94 -40.72
C ASP A 985 -23.58 40.90 -40.79
N ALA A 986 -23.54 41.76 -41.81
CA ALA A 986 -22.43 42.69 -42.06
C ALA A 986 -22.17 43.65 -40.89
N ALA A 987 -23.18 44.01 -40.10
CA ALA A 987 -23.01 44.86 -38.92
C ALA A 987 -22.27 44.15 -37.77
N ARG A 988 -22.18 42.80 -37.79
CA ARG A 988 -21.59 41.98 -36.72
C ARG A 988 -20.21 41.44 -37.03
N LEU A 989 -19.75 41.53 -38.29
CA LEU A 989 -18.41 41.08 -38.69
C LEU A 989 -17.30 41.78 -37.88
N GLY A 990 -17.48 43.05 -37.51
CA GLY A 990 -16.52 43.81 -36.70
C GLY A 990 -16.42 43.39 -35.23
N ASP A 991 -17.44 42.70 -34.70
CA ASP A 991 -17.48 42.26 -33.29
C ASP A 991 -17.15 40.76 -33.14
N LEU A 992 -17.00 40.02 -34.25
CA LEU A 992 -16.83 38.56 -34.27
C LEU A 992 -15.55 38.08 -33.58
N PHE A 993 -14.51 38.89 -33.61
CA PHE A 993 -13.21 38.58 -33.00
C PHE A 993 -13.06 39.19 -31.60
N LYS A 994 -14.08 39.90 -31.09
CA LYS A 994 -14.06 40.41 -29.72
C LYS A 994 -14.30 39.25 -28.75
N PRO A 995 -13.44 39.07 -27.72
CA PRO A 995 -13.61 38.01 -26.74
C PRO A 995 -15.02 38.00 -26.14
N PHE A 996 -15.60 36.81 -25.95
CA PHE A 996 -16.89 36.58 -25.28
C PHE A 996 -18.14 37.13 -26.00
N THR A 997 -18.04 37.46 -27.29
CA THR A 997 -19.19 37.90 -28.07
C THR A 997 -19.93 36.70 -28.66
N GLN A 998 -21.16 36.43 -28.19
CA GLN A 998 -22.05 35.38 -28.73
C GLN A 998 -23.24 35.99 -29.46
N ALA A 999 -23.65 35.42 -30.60
CA ALA A 999 -24.77 35.92 -31.41
C ALA A 999 -26.14 35.50 -30.82
N GLU A 1000 -26.81 36.42 -30.11
CA GLU A 1000 -28.19 36.36 -29.56
C GLU A 1000 -28.61 35.13 -28.72
N ALA A 1001 -29.46 35.39 -27.71
CA ALA A 1001 -29.97 34.41 -26.76
C ALA A 1001 -30.76 33.23 -27.38
N GLY A 1002 -31.23 33.35 -28.63
CA GLY A 1002 -31.92 32.30 -29.37
C GLY A 1002 -30.99 31.29 -30.05
N THR A 1003 -29.82 31.73 -30.53
CA THR A 1003 -28.81 30.88 -31.20
C THR A 1003 -27.87 30.23 -30.18
N ALA A 1004 -27.61 30.92 -29.06
CA ALA A 1004 -26.78 30.47 -27.94
C ALA A 1004 -27.30 29.16 -27.29
N ARG A 1005 -28.63 28.97 -27.19
CA ARG A 1005 -29.22 27.71 -26.67
C ARG A 1005 -29.10 26.51 -27.61
N ARG A 1006 -28.96 26.75 -28.91
CA ARG A 1006 -29.03 25.68 -29.92
C ARG A 1006 -27.66 25.14 -30.32
N TYR A 1007 -26.60 25.94 -30.20
CA TYR A 1007 -25.27 25.55 -30.67
C TYR A 1007 -24.13 25.69 -29.65
N GLY A 1008 -24.27 26.40 -28.51
CA GLY A 1008 -23.37 26.39 -27.34
C GLY A 1008 -21.84 26.56 -27.55
N GLY A 1009 -21.18 27.53 -26.91
CA GLY A 1009 -19.70 27.60 -26.91
C GLY A 1009 -19.13 28.87 -26.28
N THR A 1010 -17.90 28.83 -25.79
CA THR A 1010 -17.26 29.85 -24.95
C THR A 1010 -17.18 31.27 -25.55
N GLY A 1011 -17.25 31.40 -26.88
CA GLY A 1011 -17.02 32.67 -27.58
C GLY A 1011 -15.54 33.11 -27.59
N LEU A 1012 -14.61 32.21 -27.21
CA LEU A 1012 -13.18 32.48 -27.16
C LEU A 1012 -12.42 32.00 -28.42
N GLY A 1013 -12.90 30.96 -29.10
CA GLY A 1013 -12.15 30.30 -30.18
C GLY A 1013 -11.76 31.23 -31.35
N LEU A 1014 -12.64 32.14 -31.77
CA LEU A 1014 -12.34 33.08 -32.86
C LEU A 1014 -11.43 34.23 -32.43
N SER A 1015 -11.55 34.71 -31.18
CA SER A 1015 -10.61 35.71 -30.64
C SER A 1015 -9.21 35.12 -30.45
N ILE A 1016 -9.10 33.87 -29.99
CA ILE A 1016 -7.82 33.16 -29.88
C ILE A 1016 -7.22 32.92 -31.28
N ALA A 1017 -8.03 32.48 -32.25
CA ALA A 1017 -7.59 32.29 -33.62
C ALA A 1017 -7.02 33.58 -34.24
N ARG A 1018 -7.64 34.74 -33.95
CA ARG A 1018 -7.14 36.04 -34.42
C ARG A 1018 -5.81 36.41 -33.79
N GLU A 1019 -5.70 36.35 -32.46
CA GLU A 1019 -4.43 36.69 -31.82
C GLU A 1019 -3.29 35.75 -32.26
N LEU A 1020 -3.55 34.44 -32.32
CA LEU A 1020 -2.56 33.47 -32.80
C LEU A 1020 -2.14 33.77 -34.24
N SER A 1021 -3.07 34.16 -35.12
CA SER A 1021 -2.75 34.55 -36.49
C SER A 1021 -1.82 35.77 -36.54
N GLU A 1022 -2.06 36.78 -35.71
CA GLU A 1022 -1.25 38.00 -35.66
C GLU A 1022 0.15 37.70 -35.08
N ARG A 1023 0.25 36.84 -34.06
CA ARG A 1023 1.53 36.40 -33.46
C ARG A 1023 2.36 35.50 -34.36
N LEU A 1024 1.71 34.71 -35.21
CA LEU A 1024 2.38 33.94 -36.28
C LEU A 1024 2.89 34.84 -37.41
N GLY A 1025 2.73 36.17 -37.33
CA GLY A 1025 3.13 37.12 -38.38
C GLY A 1025 2.16 37.17 -39.57
N GLY A 1026 0.95 36.69 -39.35
CA GLY A 1026 -0.13 36.52 -40.31
C GLY A 1026 -1.33 37.44 -40.09
N SER A 1027 -2.46 37.10 -40.71
CA SER A 1027 -3.75 37.79 -40.49
C SER A 1027 -4.93 36.82 -40.62
N LEU A 1028 -6.05 37.16 -39.98
CA LEU A 1028 -7.31 36.43 -40.10
C LEU A 1028 -8.43 37.40 -40.50
N GLU A 1029 -9.04 37.14 -41.65
CA GLU A 1029 -10.14 37.95 -42.20
C GLU A 1029 -11.40 37.10 -42.37
N ALA A 1030 -12.56 37.74 -42.32
CA ALA A 1030 -13.85 37.07 -42.49
C ALA A 1030 -14.76 37.87 -43.44
N THR A 1031 -15.36 37.17 -44.39
CA THR A 1031 -16.46 37.68 -45.21
C THR A 1031 -17.65 36.75 -45.08
N SER A 1032 -18.86 37.29 -45.03
CA SER A 1032 -20.05 36.45 -44.90
C SER A 1032 -21.27 37.17 -45.43
N VAL A 1033 -22.22 36.38 -45.93
CA VAL A 1033 -23.52 36.85 -46.38
C VAL A 1033 -24.58 35.99 -45.68
N PRO A 1034 -25.57 36.59 -45.01
CA PRO A 1034 -26.64 35.84 -44.36
C PRO A 1034 -27.29 34.82 -45.30
N ASP A 1035 -27.54 33.61 -44.79
CA ASP A 1035 -28.09 32.43 -45.46
C ASP A 1035 -27.31 31.92 -46.69
N GLN A 1036 -26.10 32.44 -46.92
CA GLN A 1036 -25.19 31.98 -47.99
C GLN A 1036 -23.84 31.48 -47.45
N GLY A 1037 -23.64 31.54 -46.13
CA GLY A 1037 -22.46 31.04 -45.44
C GLY A 1037 -21.34 32.07 -45.21
N SER A 1038 -20.20 31.60 -44.73
CA SER A 1038 -19.07 32.45 -44.32
C SER A 1038 -17.76 31.94 -44.92
N SER A 1039 -16.82 32.86 -45.09
CA SER A 1039 -15.48 32.59 -45.58
C SER A 1039 -14.48 33.23 -44.62
N PHE A 1040 -13.63 32.40 -44.02
CA PHE A 1040 -12.54 32.82 -43.15
C PHE A 1040 -11.20 32.57 -43.83
N VAL A 1041 -10.39 33.61 -43.96
CA VAL A 1041 -9.09 33.55 -44.63
C VAL A 1041 -7.99 33.78 -43.60
N PHE A 1042 -7.25 32.72 -43.28
CA PHE A 1042 -6.07 32.78 -42.42
C PHE A 1042 -4.81 32.81 -43.28
N THR A 1043 -4.00 33.86 -43.15
CA THR A 1043 -2.72 33.99 -43.84
C THR A 1043 -1.57 33.88 -42.86
N VAL A 1044 -0.49 33.20 -43.23
CA VAL A 1044 0.69 33.01 -42.36
C VAL A 1044 1.98 32.84 -43.17
N PRO A 1045 3.12 33.46 -42.77
CA PRO A 1045 4.43 33.16 -43.35
C PRO A 1045 4.91 31.77 -42.92
N LEU A 1046 5.05 30.88 -43.90
CA LEU A 1046 5.51 29.50 -43.79
C LEU A 1046 6.59 29.24 -44.86
N PRO A 1047 7.84 29.71 -44.64
CA PRO A 1047 8.94 29.51 -45.59
C PRO A 1047 9.25 28.02 -45.78
N GLU A 1048 9.80 27.67 -46.93
CA GLU A 1048 10.14 26.29 -47.27
C GLU A 1048 11.19 25.72 -46.31
N GLY A 1049 10.87 24.59 -45.68
CA GLY A 1049 11.70 23.93 -44.68
C GLY A 1049 12.65 22.88 -45.27
N GLN A 1050 13.59 22.39 -44.46
CA GLN A 1050 14.52 21.35 -44.90
C GLN A 1050 13.92 19.95 -44.71
N GLU A 1051 14.25 19.03 -45.63
CA GLU A 1051 13.79 17.64 -45.58
C GLU A 1051 14.41 16.90 -44.40
N VAL A 1052 13.64 16.75 -43.33
CA VAL A 1052 13.96 15.89 -42.20
C VAL A 1052 13.57 14.46 -42.58
N LYS A 1053 14.55 13.54 -42.60
CA LYS A 1053 14.27 12.12 -42.86
C LYS A 1053 13.35 11.56 -41.77
N GLY A 1054 12.10 11.34 -42.13
CA GLY A 1054 11.19 10.42 -41.45
C GLY A 1054 9.84 11.01 -41.10
N ARG A 1055 8.82 10.73 -41.92
CA ARG A 1055 7.47 10.31 -41.49
C ARG A 1055 6.59 10.03 -42.72
N ILE A 1056 6.04 8.82 -42.79
CA ILE A 1056 4.81 8.50 -43.52
C ILE A 1056 3.84 7.96 -42.47
N ALA A 1057 2.65 8.55 -42.40
CA ALA A 1057 1.56 8.15 -41.52
C ALA A 1057 0.93 6.83 -41.99
N GLY A 1058 0.54 5.96 -41.05
CA GLY A 1058 -0.26 4.75 -41.32
C GLY A 1058 0.40 3.39 -41.06
N LEU A 1059 1.48 3.31 -40.27
CA LEU A 1059 2.22 2.06 -40.03
C LEU A 1059 2.14 1.65 -38.55
N GLN A 1060 1.64 0.45 -38.25
CA GLN A 1060 1.77 -0.14 -36.90
C GLN A 1060 3.21 -0.60 -36.69
N THR A 1061 3.81 -0.21 -35.56
CA THR A 1061 5.17 -0.63 -35.20
C THR A 1061 5.11 -1.84 -34.27
N ASP A 1062 5.76 -2.94 -34.64
CA ASP A 1062 5.91 -4.10 -33.76
C ASP A 1062 7.00 -3.83 -32.71
N LEU A 1063 6.56 -3.60 -31.46
CA LEU A 1063 7.43 -3.48 -30.28
C LEU A 1063 7.46 -4.78 -29.45
N SER A 1064 6.99 -5.90 -30.00
CA SER A 1064 6.92 -7.16 -29.26
C SER A 1064 8.30 -7.61 -28.79
N GLY A 1065 8.39 -7.92 -27.49
CA GLY A 1065 9.63 -8.41 -26.86
C GLY A 1065 10.65 -7.32 -26.50
N VAL A 1066 10.33 -6.04 -26.73
CA VAL A 1066 11.14 -4.90 -26.23
C VAL A 1066 11.00 -4.81 -24.71
N ARG A 1067 12.11 -4.54 -24.01
CA ARG A 1067 12.15 -4.28 -22.57
C ARG A 1067 12.34 -2.80 -22.28
N VAL A 1068 11.33 -2.18 -21.67
CA VAL A 1068 11.36 -0.75 -21.31
C VAL A 1068 11.36 -0.60 -19.80
N LEU A 1069 12.31 0.19 -19.28
CA LEU A 1069 12.30 0.64 -17.89
C LEU A 1069 11.55 1.97 -17.79
N VAL A 1070 10.56 2.06 -16.91
CA VAL A 1070 9.80 3.28 -16.62
C VAL A 1070 10.24 3.78 -15.24
N VAL A 1071 10.87 4.95 -15.19
CA VAL A 1071 11.32 5.58 -13.94
C VAL A 1071 10.40 6.77 -13.65
N GLU A 1072 9.55 6.62 -12.65
CA GLU A 1072 8.44 7.54 -12.34
C GLU A 1072 8.08 7.40 -10.85
N ASP A 1073 7.91 8.49 -10.10
CA ASP A 1073 7.61 8.45 -8.66
C ASP A 1073 6.11 8.25 -8.36
N ASN A 1074 5.23 8.58 -9.31
CA ASN A 1074 3.79 8.45 -9.16
C ASN A 1074 3.26 7.07 -9.62
N PRO A 1075 2.69 6.24 -8.72
CA PRO A 1075 2.23 4.89 -9.03
C PRO A 1075 1.08 4.85 -10.05
N VAL A 1076 0.27 5.93 -10.14
CA VAL A 1076 -0.80 6.03 -11.14
C VAL A 1076 -0.21 6.22 -12.53
N ASN A 1077 0.82 7.06 -12.67
CA ASN A 1077 1.49 7.30 -13.94
C ASN A 1077 2.26 6.04 -14.40
N GLN A 1078 2.92 5.35 -13.48
CA GLN A 1078 3.53 4.04 -13.74
C GLN A 1078 2.51 3.06 -14.32
N GLU A 1079 1.34 2.95 -13.68
CA GLU A 1079 0.28 2.03 -14.09
C GLU A 1079 -0.28 2.38 -15.48
N VAL A 1080 -0.44 3.67 -15.80
CA VAL A 1080 -0.89 4.13 -17.11
C VAL A 1080 0.12 3.74 -18.19
N VAL A 1081 1.41 4.08 -18.03
CA VAL A 1081 2.46 3.75 -19.01
C VAL A 1081 2.58 2.23 -19.18
N ARG A 1082 2.57 1.50 -18.05
CA ARG A 1082 2.64 0.03 -18.04
C ARG A 1082 1.49 -0.57 -18.84
N ARG A 1083 0.25 -0.14 -18.62
CA ARG A 1083 -0.91 -0.65 -19.39
C ARG A 1083 -0.84 -0.31 -20.87
N LEU A 1084 -0.37 0.89 -21.23
CA LEU A 1084 -0.25 1.30 -22.63
C LEU A 1084 0.78 0.47 -23.39
N LEU A 1085 1.94 0.23 -22.78
CA LEU A 1085 3.03 -0.54 -23.40
C LEU A 1085 2.79 -2.06 -23.37
N THR A 1086 2.17 -2.59 -22.30
CA THR A 1086 1.84 -4.02 -22.20
C THR A 1086 0.86 -4.45 -23.31
N ARG A 1087 -0.06 -3.56 -23.72
CA ARG A 1087 -0.97 -3.80 -24.86
C ARG A 1087 -0.25 -3.94 -26.21
N GLN A 1088 1.01 -3.55 -26.29
CA GLN A 1088 1.88 -3.67 -27.47
C GLN A 1088 2.91 -4.80 -27.32
N ASN A 1089 2.70 -5.74 -26.39
CA ASN A 1089 3.63 -6.83 -26.05
C ASN A 1089 5.04 -6.37 -25.63
N VAL A 1090 5.15 -5.15 -25.10
CA VAL A 1090 6.37 -4.63 -24.49
C VAL A 1090 6.47 -5.13 -23.05
N GLN A 1091 7.64 -5.63 -22.66
CA GLN A 1091 7.95 -5.98 -21.28
C GLN A 1091 8.32 -4.70 -20.53
N VAL A 1092 7.47 -4.31 -19.58
CA VAL A 1092 7.65 -3.07 -18.83
C VAL A 1092 8.05 -3.39 -17.41
N GLU A 1093 9.12 -2.76 -16.94
CA GLU A 1093 9.48 -2.75 -15.53
C GLU A 1093 9.50 -1.33 -15.00
N CYS A 1094 9.00 -1.12 -13.79
CA CYS A 1094 8.89 0.21 -13.19
C CYS A 1094 9.92 0.38 -12.07
N ALA A 1095 10.43 1.60 -11.93
CA ALA A 1095 11.23 2.04 -10.81
C ALA A 1095 10.62 3.32 -10.24
N GLU A 1096 10.38 3.31 -8.93
CA GLU A 1096 9.81 4.42 -8.16
C GLU A 1096 10.82 5.54 -7.86
N ASP A 1097 12.12 5.26 -7.98
CA ASP A 1097 13.19 6.23 -7.74
C ASP A 1097 14.46 5.92 -8.56
N GLY A 1098 15.39 6.88 -8.58
CA GLY A 1098 16.67 6.72 -9.30
C GLY A 1098 17.59 5.62 -8.78
N PRO A 1099 17.77 5.42 -7.46
CA PRO A 1099 18.52 4.28 -6.91
C PRO A 1099 17.98 2.91 -7.34
N ARG A 1100 16.66 2.74 -7.38
CA ARG A 1100 16.00 1.52 -7.86
C ARG A 1100 16.26 1.34 -9.35
N ALA A 1101 16.13 2.40 -10.15
CA ALA A 1101 16.44 2.35 -11.58
C ALA A 1101 17.89 1.91 -11.84
N LEU A 1102 18.87 2.45 -11.10
CA LEU A 1102 20.28 2.01 -11.20
C LEU A 1102 20.45 0.54 -10.84
N THR A 1103 19.82 0.08 -9.76
CA THR A 1103 19.85 -1.32 -9.34
C THR A 1103 19.28 -2.25 -10.42
N LEU A 1104 18.21 -1.84 -11.09
CA LEU A 1104 17.58 -2.61 -12.16
C LEU A 1104 18.47 -2.64 -13.41
N ILE A 1105 19.04 -1.51 -13.81
CA ILE A 1105 19.97 -1.41 -14.96
C ILE A 1105 21.24 -2.24 -14.73
N GLU A 1106 21.69 -2.40 -13.49
CA GLU A 1106 22.83 -3.27 -13.14
C GLU A 1106 22.49 -4.76 -13.24
N ARG A 1107 21.24 -5.14 -12.94
CA ARG A 1107 20.80 -6.54 -12.89
C ARG A 1107 20.38 -7.09 -14.24
N GLN A 1108 19.86 -6.26 -15.12
CA GLN A 1108 19.34 -6.69 -16.42
C GLN A 1108 19.45 -5.60 -17.48
N ARG A 1109 19.37 -6.00 -18.74
CA ARG A 1109 19.45 -5.08 -19.88
C ARG A 1109 18.06 -4.61 -20.27
N PHE A 1110 17.96 -3.31 -20.53
CA PHE A 1110 16.78 -2.67 -21.10
C PHE A 1110 17.11 -2.15 -22.50
N ASP A 1111 16.08 -2.09 -23.34
CA ASP A 1111 16.19 -1.57 -24.70
C ASP A 1111 15.92 -0.06 -24.72
N ALA A 1112 15.09 0.47 -23.81
CA ALA A 1112 14.86 1.91 -23.64
C ALA A 1112 14.49 2.25 -22.18
N ILE A 1113 14.68 3.51 -21.80
CA ILE A 1113 14.29 4.05 -20.50
C ILE A 1113 13.36 5.25 -20.72
N LEU A 1114 12.17 5.19 -20.12
CA LEU A 1114 11.28 6.35 -19.96
C LEU A 1114 11.56 6.99 -18.60
N MET A 1115 11.93 8.26 -18.58
CA MET A 1115 12.52 8.92 -17.42
C MET A 1115 11.73 10.14 -17.01
N ASP A 1116 11.07 10.14 -15.86
CA ASP A 1116 10.54 11.39 -15.30
C ASP A 1116 11.69 12.36 -14.97
N LEU A 1117 11.56 13.62 -15.38
CA LEU A 1117 12.51 14.66 -15.04
C LEU A 1117 12.44 15.05 -13.57
N HIS A 1118 11.26 15.00 -12.96
CA HIS A 1118 11.03 15.53 -11.62
C HIS A 1118 10.71 14.42 -10.64
N MET A 1119 11.73 13.89 -9.99
CA MET A 1119 11.60 12.85 -8.97
C MET A 1119 12.23 13.31 -7.64
N PRO A 1120 11.65 12.96 -6.47
CA PRO A 1120 12.23 13.28 -5.17
C PRO A 1120 13.60 12.62 -4.95
N GLY A 1121 14.54 13.38 -4.40
CA GLY A 1121 15.88 12.90 -4.07
C GLY A 1121 16.85 12.97 -5.26
N MET A 1122 16.76 12.02 -6.20
CA MET A 1122 17.59 11.97 -7.41
C MET A 1122 16.72 12.28 -8.63
N ASP A 1123 16.94 13.44 -9.24
CA ASP A 1123 16.16 13.86 -10.41
C ASP A 1123 16.59 13.13 -11.70
N GLY A 1124 15.76 13.22 -12.75
CA GLY A 1124 15.97 12.48 -13.99
C GLY A 1124 17.25 12.87 -14.75
N LEU A 1125 17.72 14.11 -14.61
CA LEU A 1125 18.97 14.60 -15.24
C LEU A 1125 20.20 14.06 -14.50
N GLU A 1126 20.18 14.10 -13.16
CA GLU A 1126 21.25 13.53 -12.32
C GLU A 1126 21.36 12.02 -12.54
N LEU A 1127 20.23 11.32 -12.61
CA LEU A 1127 20.19 9.89 -12.89
C LEU A 1127 20.73 9.57 -14.28
N THR A 1128 20.34 10.35 -15.30
CA THR A 1128 20.86 10.18 -16.67
C THR A 1128 22.37 10.36 -16.72
N ALA A 1129 22.92 11.38 -16.05
CA ALA A 1129 24.36 11.59 -15.97
C ALA A 1129 25.08 10.37 -15.34
N ARG A 1130 24.50 9.77 -14.30
CA ARG A 1130 25.04 8.56 -13.67
C ARG A 1130 24.94 7.33 -14.58
N ILE A 1131 23.84 7.15 -15.30
CA ILE A 1131 23.66 6.06 -16.27
C ILE A 1131 24.70 6.19 -17.40
N ARG A 1132 24.92 7.40 -17.93
CA ARG A 1132 25.91 7.66 -18.98
C ARG A 1132 27.36 7.53 -18.51
N ALA A 1133 27.64 7.77 -17.22
CA ALA A 1133 28.97 7.56 -16.61
C ALA A 1133 29.28 6.09 -16.29
N GLY A 1134 28.27 5.22 -16.25
CA GLY A 1134 28.39 3.80 -15.90
C GLY A 1134 28.91 2.90 -17.03
N LYS A 1135 29.42 1.71 -16.68
CA LYS A 1135 30.02 0.75 -17.65
C LYS A 1135 29.02 -0.09 -18.43
N HIS A 1136 27.74 -0.16 -18.02
CA HIS A 1136 26.85 -1.23 -18.45
C HIS A 1136 26.00 -0.91 -19.69
N SER A 1137 25.84 0.35 -20.12
CA SER A 1137 25.06 0.67 -21.33
C SER A 1137 25.29 2.08 -21.91
N PRO A 1138 26.44 2.36 -22.54
CA PRO A 1138 26.73 3.67 -23.16
C PRO A 1138 25.91 3.99 -24.44
N GLY A 1139 24.68 3.51 -24.56
CA GLY A 1139 23.84 3.73 -25.74
C GLY A 1139 22.39 3.28 -25.63
N ILE A 1140 21.86 3.05 -24.42
CA ILE A 1140 20.41 2.83 -24.25
C ILE A 1140 19.69 4.17 -24.45
N PRO A 1141 18.67 4.26 -25.33
CA PRO A 1141 17.81 5.41 -25.44
C PRO A 1141 17.13 5.79 -24.12
N ILE A 1142 17.29 7.05 -23.69
CA ILE A 1142 16.63 7.64 -22.53
C ILE A 1142 15.69 8.74 -23.03
N ILE A 1143 14.38 8.54 -22.86
CA ILE A 1143 13.33 9.47 -23.27
C ILE A 1143 12.78 10.14 -22.02
N ALA A 1144 12.91 11.47 -21.93
CA ALA A 1144 12.39 12.25 -20.82
C ALA A 1144 10.86 12.32 -20.84
N LEU A 1145 10.22 12.25 -19.68
CA LEU A 1145 8.81 12.54 -19.46
C LEU A 1145 8.72 13.82 -18.62
N THR A 1146 8.02 14.85 -19.09
CA THR A 1146 7.95 16.15 -18.39
C THR A 1146 6.53 16.71 -18.33
N ALA A 1147 6.16 17.32 -17.20
CA ALA A 1147 4.87 18.03 -17.04
C ALA A 1147 4.91 19.50 -17.49
N GLN A 1148 6.08 20.06 -17.84
CA GLN A 1148 6.26 21.47 -18.19
C GLN A 1148 6.86 21.66 -19.59
N ALA A 1149 6.14 22.37 -20.44
CA ALA A 1149 6.63 22.87 -21.74
C ALA A 1149 7.32 24.24 -21.58
N LEU A 1150 8.38 24.32 -20.76
CA LEU A 1150 9.20 25.53 -20.61
C LEU A 1150 10.34 25.54 -21.63
N ALA A 1151 10.60 26.70 -22.23
CA ALA A 1151 11.66 26.89 -23.22
C ALA A 1151 13.04 26.56 -22.63
N GLY A 1152 13.86 25.80 -23.38
CA GLY A 1152 15.22 25.39 -22.98
C GLY A 1152 15.30 24.07 -22.22
N LEU A 1153 14.18 23.50 -21.75
CA LEU A 1153 14.18 22.21 -21.05
C LEU A 1153 14.58 21.06 -21.98
N ARG A 1154 14.13 21.09 -23.25
CA ARG A 1154 14.57 20.15 -24.29
C ARG A 1154 16.08 20.18 -24.47
N ASP A 1155 16.66 21.38 -24.60
CA ASP A 1155 18.10 21.55 -24.79
C ASP A 1155 18.88 21.08 -23.56
N GLN A 1156 18.33 21.26 -22.35
CA GLN A 1156 18.91 20.75 -21.11
C GLN A 1156 18.85 19.21 -21.01
N CYS A 1157 17.74 18.58 -21.42
CA CYS A 1157 17.60 17.11 -21.44
C CYS A 1157 18.59 16.48 -22.43
N LEU A 1158 18.68 17.03 -23.64
CA LEU A 1158 19.61 16.56 -24.66
C LEU A 1158 21.07 16.81 -24.25
N ALA A 1159 21.39 17.99 -23.70
CA ALA A 1159 22.73 18.27 -23.18
C ALA A 1159 23.09 17.39 -21.96
N GLY A 1160 22.10 16.96 -21.18
CA GLY A 1160 22.23 16.03 -20.06
C GLY A 1160 22.43 14.57 -20.45
N GLY A 1161 22.38 14.24 -21.75
CA GLY A 1161 22.64 12.90 -22.27
C GLY A 1161 21.39 12.04 -22.52
N MET A 1162 20.19 12.65 -22.49
CA MET A 1162 18.95 12.01 -22.95
C MET A 1162 18.82 12.10 -24.47
N ASP A 1163 18.04 11.21 -25.07
CA ASP A 1163 17.91 11.05 -26.52
C ASP A 1163 16.63 11.66 -27.08
N ASP A 1164 15.59 11.82 -26.24
CA ASP A 1164 14.33 12.49 -26.62
C ASP A 1164 13.53 12.94 -25.40
N PHE A 1165 12.36 13.55 -25.64
CA PHE A 1165 11.42 13.95 -24.58
C PHE A 1165 9.95 13.88 -25.01
N LEU A 1166 9.04 13.68 -24.05
CA LEU A 1166 7.59 13.64 -24.21
C LEU A 1166 6.90 14.44 -23.09
N ASN A 1167 5.91 15.24 -23.47
CA ASN A 1167 5.15 16.06 -22.53
C ASN A 1167 3.97 15.25 -21.94
N LYS A 1168 3.78 15.33 -20.62
CA LYS A 1168 2.62 14.82 -19.88
C LYS A 1168 1.47 15.85 -19.96
N PRO A 1169 0.23 15.44 -20.25
CA PRO A 1169 -0.20 14.10 -20.66
C PRO A 1169 0.23 13.81 -22.10
N PHE A 1170 0.85 12.64 -22.34
CA PHE A 1170 1.28 12.21 -23.68
C PHE A 1170 0.23 11.31 -24.34
N ASP A 1171 0.10 11.44 -25.66
CA ASP A 1171 -0.73 10.53 -26.46
C ASP A 1171 -0.05 9.14 -26.52
N PRO A 1172 -0.78 8.04 -26.25
CA PRO A 1172 -0.27 6.68 -26.43
C PRO A 1172 0.43 6.40 -27.77
N ARG A 1173 -0.08 6.97 -28.87
CA ARG A 1173 0.54 6.82 -30.20
C ARG A 1173 1.90 7.50 -30.25
N GLN A 1174 2.01 8.71 -29.70
CA GLN A 1174 3.24 9.48 -29.65
C GLN A 1174 4.33 8.78 -28.82
N LEU A 1175 3.93 8.13 -27.72
CA LEU A 1175 4.83 7.32 -26.90
C LEU A 1175 5.39 6.12 -27.69
N ILE A 1176 4.53 5.37 -28.37
CA ILE A 1176 4.90 4.18 -29.16
C ILE A 1176 5.83 4.57 -30.33
N GLU A 1177 5.50 5.62 -31.07
CA GLU A 1177 6.32 6.10 -32.19
C GLU A 1177 7.71 6.57 -31.75
N THR A 1178 7.79 7.18 -30.57
CA THR A 1178 9.07 7.66 -30.02
C THR A 1178 9.95 6.50 -29.61
N LEU A 1179 9.40 5.48 -28.94
CA LEU A 1179 10.12 4.25 -28.63
C LEU A 1179 10.58 3.52 -29.89
N ALA A 1180 9.69 3.36 -30.87
CA ALA A 1180 9.98 2.71 -32.16
C ALA A 1180 11.19 3.33 -32.88
N ARG A 1181 11.23 4.67 -32.93
CA ARG A 1181 12.27 5.44 -33.60
C ARG A 1181 13.66 5.23 -32.99
N HIS A 1182 13.73 5.19 -31.66
CA HIS A 1182 15.01 5.04 -30.95
C HIS A 1182 15.50 3.59 -30.86
N LEU A 1183 14.64 2.63 -31.16
CA LEU A 1183 14.95 1.20 -31.13
C LEU A 1183 15.31 0.62 -32.51
N ASP A 1184 15.40 1.45 -33.56
CA ASP A 1184 15.75 1.06 -34.94
C ASP A 1184 14.88 -0.10 -35.50
N ARG A 1185 13.62 -0.20 -35.04
CA ARG A 1185 12.70 -1.24 -35.48
C ARG A 1185 12.11 -0.88 -36.85
N ALA A 1186 12.34 -1.75 -37.83
CA ALA A 1186 11.86 -1.57 -39.19
C ALA A 1186 10.32 -1.51 -39.20
N MET A 1187 9.80 -0.51 -39.90
CA MET A 1187 8.37 -0.36 -40.17
C MET A 1187 7.95 -1.55 -41.06
N VAL A 1188 7.07 -2.40 -40.57
CA VAL A 1188 6.53 -3.53 -41.35
C VAL A 1188 5.20 -3.10 -41.96
N GLU A 1189 5.01 -3.34 -43.26
CA GLU A 1189 3.69 -3.19 -43.89
C GLU A 1189 2.69 -4.12 -43.19
N ALA A 1190 1.63 -3.54 -42.63
CA ALA A 1190 0.54 -4.33 -42.06
C ALA A 1190 -0.08 -5.21 -43.15
N PRO A 1191 -0.33 -6.52 -42.90
CA PRO A 1191 -1.31 -7.25 -43.67
C PRO A 1191 -2.64 -6.52 -43.53
N ALA A 1192 -3.29 -6.21 -44.65
CA ALA A 1192 -4.61 -5.58 -44.65
C ALA A 1192 -5.57 -6.37 -43.76
N GLY A 1193 -5.99 -5.76 -42.66
CA GLY A 1193 -6.97 -6.31 -41.73
C GLY A 1193 -6.44 -6.42 -40.31
N ILE A 1194 -6.80 -5.44 -39.48
CA ILE A 1194 -7.58 -5.57 -38.24
C ILE A 1194 -7.48 -4.20 -37.56
N ASP A 1195 -8.43 -3.32 -37.87
CA ASP A 1195 -8.73 -2.19 -37.01
C ASP A 1195 -9.54 -2.67 -35.80
N SER A 1196 -9.12 -2.20 -34.63
CA SER A 1196 -9.85 -2.25 -33.36
C SER A 1196 -11.22 -1.59 -33.51
N GLU A 1197 -12.28 -2.34 -33.21
CA GLU A 1197 -13.65 -1.82 -33.21
C GLU A 1197 -13.89 -0.80 -32.09
N GLY A 1198 -14.53 0.30 -32.49
CA GLY A 1198 -15.24 1.25 -31.65
C GLY A 1198 -16.42 1.89 -32.38
N GLY A 1199 -17.07 1.15 -33.28
CA GLY A 1199 -18.45 1.39 -33.75
C GLY A 1199 -18.66 2.32 -34.95
N SER A 1200 -18.81 1.73 -36.13
CA SER A 1200 -19.89 2.11 -37.06
C SER A 1200 -20.17 0.93 -37.99
N GLU A 1201 -21.37 0.37 -37.91
CA GLU A 1201 -21.95 -0.37 -39.03
C GLU A 1201 -22.07 0.61 -40.21
N ALA A 1202 -21.19 0.43 -41.19
CA ALA A 1202 -21.43 0.78 -42.58
C ALA A 1202 -20.89 -0.38 -43.41
N ASP A 1203 -21.82 -1.21 -43.89
CA ASP A 1203 -21.72 -2.22 -44.95
C ASP A 1203 -20.35 -2.35 -45.64
N GLU A 1204 -19.50 -3.23 -45.13
CA GLU A 1204 -18.74 -4.13 -45.98
C GLU A 1204 -19.15 -5.55 -45.62
N ALA A 1205 -19.52 -6.33 -46.63
CA ALA A 1205 -20.05 -7.68 -46.49
C ALA A 1205 -19.05 -8.57 -45.72
N ILE A 1206 -19.26 -8.71 -44.40
CA ILE A 1206 -18.53 -9.71 -43.61
C ILE A 1206 -19.02 -11.06 -44.10
N ASP A 1207 -18.16 -11.80 -44.78
CA ASP A 1207 -18.47 -13.15 -45.19
C ASP A 1207 -18.96 -14.00 -43.99
N LEU A 1208 -20.04 -14.77 -44.21
CA LEU A 1208 -20.74 -15.48 -43.15
C LEU A 1208 -19.80 -16.44 -42.41
N GLU A 1209 -18.86 -17.10 -43.11
CA GLU A 1209 -17.87 -17.98 -42.49
C GLU A 1209 -16.94 -17.22 -41.53
N SER A 1210 -16.51 -16.01 -41.88
CA SER A 1210 -15.66 -15.19 -41.00
C SER A 1210 -16.42 -14.76 -39.73
N LEU A 1211 -17.71 -14.46 -39.87
CA LEU A 1211 -18.57 -14.09 -38.76
C LEU A 1211 -18.84 -15.29 -37.82
N ILE A 1212 -19.05 -16.48 -38.39
CA ILE A 1212 -19.16 -17.75 -37.67
C ILE A 1212 -17.87 -18.03 -36.87
N GLU A 1213 -16.69 -17.91 -37.51
CA GLU A 1213 -15.41 -18.23 -36.88
C GLU A 1213 -15.06 -17.27 -35.74
N ARG A 1214 -15.40 -15.99 -35.90
CA ARG A 1214 -15.24 -15.00 -34.82
C ARG A 1214 -16.18 -15.33 -33.67
N LEU A 1215 -17.46 -15.58 -33.95
CA LEU A 1215 -18.41 -15.94 -32.90
C LEU A 1215 -17.99 -17.22 -32.17
N ARG A 1216 -17.53 -18.27 -32.88
CA ARG A 1216 -17.02 -19.50 -32.26
C ARG A 1216 -15.92 -19.21 -31.25
N ARG A 1217 -14.89 -18.46 -31.65
CA ARG A 1217 -13.79 -18.10 -30.73
C ARG A 1217 -14.28 -17.34 -29.51
N HIS A 1218 -15.16 -16.35 -29.69
CA HIS A 1218 -15.70 -15.61 -28.55
C HIS A 1218 -16.55 -16.50 -27.61
N LEU A 1219 -17.24 -17.50 -28.14
CA LEU A 1219 -18.00 -18.47 -27.33
C LEU A 1219 -17.10 -19.48 -26.62
N GLU A 1220 -16.01 -19.94 -27.24
CA GLU A 1220 -15.04 -20.87 -26.62
C GLU A 1220 -14.27 -20.22 -25.44
N PHE A 1221 -13.98 -18.92 -25.52
CA PHE A 1221 -13.25 -18.18 -24.49
C PHE A 1221 -14.15 -17.40 -23.51
N GLY A 1222 -15.48 -17.53 -23.62
CA GLY A 1222 -16.44 -16.88 -22.72
C GLY A 1222 -16.39 -15.35 -22.75
N GLU A 1223 -16.09 -14.76 -23.91
CA GLU A 1223 -15.86 -13.33 -24.03
C GLU A 1223 -17.18 -12.51 -24.12
N PRO A 1224 -17.23 -11.29 -23.56
CA PRO A 1224 -18.46 -10.47 -23.49
C PRO A 1224 -19.06 -10.06 -24.85
N ASP A 1225 -18.28 -10.10 -25.93
CA ASP A 1225 -18.68 -9.63 -27.26
C ASP A 1225 -19.39 -10.70 -28.12
N SER A 1226 -19.54 -11.93 -27.60
CA SER A 1226 -20.28 -13.03 -28.25
C SER A 1226 -21.72 -12.67 -28.61
N GLU A 1227 -22.41 -11.87 -27.78
CA GLU A 1227 -23.80 -11.44 -28.00
C GLU A 1227 -23.92 -10.49 -29.20
N ALA A 1228 -22.92 -9.63 -29.43
CA ALA A 1228 -22.91 -8.68 -30.54
C ALA A 1228 -22.63 -9.38 -31.88
N LEU A 1229 -21.68 -10.31 -31.89
CA LEU A 1229 -21.38 -11.16 -33.04
C LEU A 1229 -22.55 -12.08 -33.39
N TRP A 1230 -23.23 -12.65 -32.38
CA TRP A 1230 -24.43 -13.47 -32.58
C TRP A 1230 -25.56 -12.68 -33.24
N ARG A 1231 -25.86 -11.47 -32.74
CA ARG A 1231 -26.91 -10.63 -33.31
C ARG A 1231 -26.61 -10.17 -34.74
N ARG A 1232 -25.34 -10.06 -35.12
CA ARG A 1232 -24.90 -9.81 -36.51
C ARG A 1232 -25.09 -11.06 -37.38
N LEU A 1233 -24.73 -12.24 -36.88
CA LEU A 1233 -24.86 -13.51 -37.61
C LEU A 1233 -26.31 -13.84 -37.93
N ARG A 1234 -27.18 -13.69 -36.92
CA ARG A 1234 -28.63 -13.87 -37.07
C ARG A 1234 -29.25 -12.95 -38.12
N ARG A 1235 -28.67 -11.78 -38.35
CA ARG A 1235 -29.16 -10.76 -39.31
C ARG A 1235 -28.43 -10.81 -40.65
N HIS A 1236 -27.49 -11.73 -40.84
CA HIS A 1236 -26.70 -11.80 -42.05
C HIS A 1236 -27.54 -12.37 -43.22
N PRO A 1237 -27.56 -11.73 -44.41
CA PRO A 1237 -28.45 -12.11 -45.51
C PRO A 1237 -28.19 -13.52 -46.09
N ASN A 1238 -27.00 -14.08 -45.86
CA ASN A 1238 -26.63 -15.44 -46.29
C ASN A 1238 -26.85 -16.51 -45.19
N CYS A 1239 -27.36 -16.16 -44.00
CA CYS A 1239 -27.65 -17.13 -42.95
C CYS A 1239 -29.01 -17.80 -43.23
N ASP A 1240 -28.98 -19.05 -43.68
CA ASP A 1240 -30.16 -19.85 -44.07
C ASP A 1240 -30.65 -20.82 -42.98
N TRP A 1241 -30.11 -20.72 -41.77
CA TRP A 1241 -30.46 -21.60 -40.65
C TRP A 1241 -31.89 -21.41 -40.18
N ALA A 1242 -32.52 -22.49 -39.72
CA ALA A 1242 -33.90 -22.44 -39.24
C ALA A 1242 -34.01 -21.55 -37.99
N GLN A 1243 -35.11 -20.80 -37.89
CA GLN A 1243 -35.36 -19.87 -36.79
C GLN A 1243 -35.28 -20.55 -35.41
N SER A 1244 -35.72 -21.82 -35.31
CA SER A 1244 -35.64 -22.60 -34.06
C SER A 1244 -34.21 -22.86 -33.60
N ASP A 1245 -33.26 -22.96 -34.54
CA ASP A 1245 -31.84 -23.19 -34.24
C ASP A 1245 -31.14 -21.90 -33.84
N LEU A 1246 -31.53 -20.79 -34.47
CA LEU A 1246 -31.10 -19.46 -34.06
C LEU A 1246 -31.56 -19.16 -32.62
N ASP A 1247 -32.84 -19.37 -32.34
CA ASP A 1247 -33.37 -19.10 -31.00
C ASP A 1247 -32.79 -20.03 -29.92
N ASP A 1248 -32.32 -21.24 -30.28
CA ASP A 1248 -31.61 -22.13 -29.34
C ASP A 1248 -30.22 -21.62 -28.99
N ILE A 1249 -29.43 -21.19 -29.99
CA ILE A 1249 -28.11 -20.60 -29.75
C ILE A 1249 -28.25 -19.30 -28.94
N GLU A 1250 -29.23 -18.45 -29.26
CA GLU A 1250 -29.49 -17.21 -28.52
C GLU A 1250 -29.77 -17.48 -27.04
N ARG A 1251 -30.67 -18.41 -26.73
CA ARG A 1251 -30.99 -18.77 -25.33
C ARG A 1251 -29.78 -19.31 -24.56
N ARG A 1252 -28.89 -20.05 -25.23
CA ARG A 1252 -27.66 -20.56 -24.61
C ARG A 1252 -26.66 -19.44 -24.34
N ILE A 1253 -26.50 -18.50 -25.27
CA ILE A 1253 -25.69 -17.30 -25.07
C ILE A 1253 -26.26 -16.43 -23.93
N GLU A 1254 -27.58 -16.22 -23.88
CA GLU A 1254 -28.25 -15.45 -22.82
C GLU A 1254 -28.14 -16.11 -21.44
N ARG A 1255 -28.02 -17.44 -21.38
CA ARG A 1255 -27.81 -18.21 -20.15
C ARG A 1255 -26.34 -18.41 -19.79
N PHE A 1256 -25.42 -17.77 -20.51
CA PHE A 1256 -23.96 -17.92 -20.35
C PHE A 1256 -23.46 -19.37 -20.58
N GLU A 1257 -24.23 -20.20 -21.30
CA GLU A 1257 -23.87 -21.56 -21.70
C GLU A 1257 -23.01 -21.55 -22.99
N PHE A 1258 -21.91 -20.79 -22.97
CA PHE A 1258 -21.14 -20.46 -24.18
C PHE A 1258 -20.54 -21.68 -24.89
N GLN A 1259 -20.09 -22.69 -24.14
CA GLN A 1259 -19.61 -23.95 -24.70
C GLN A 1259 -20.70 -24.69 -25.49
N ALA A 1260 -21.91 -24.77 -24.92
CA ALA A 1260 -23.05 -25.43 -25.57
C ALA A 1260 -23.58 -24.61 -26.77
N ALA A 1261 -23.47 -23.28 -26.71
CA ALA A 1261 -23.74 -22.42 -27.85
C ALA A 1261 -22.72 -22.63 -28.98
N ALA A 1262 -21.43 -22.78 -28.67
CA ALA A 1262 -20.38 -23.09 -29.64
C ALA A 1262 -20.58 -24.47 -30.30
N GLU A 1263 -20.88 -25.51 -29.52
CA GLU A 1263 -21.19 -26.85 -30.04
C GLU A 1263 -22.41 -26.84 -30.99
N ARG A 1264 -23.45 -26.08 -30.63
CA ARG A 1264 -24.64 -25.93 -31.49
C ARG A 1264 -24.33 -25.15 -32.76
N LEU A 1265 -23.52 -24.10 -32.67
CA LEU A 1265 -23.01 -23.34 -33.81
C LEU A 1265 -22.19 -24.22 -34.76
N ASP A 1266 -21.35 -25.11 -34.23
CA ASP A 1266 -20.56 -26.05 -35.04
C ASP A 1266 -21.39 -27.13 -35.72
N ALA A 1267 -22.44 -27.62 -35.05
CA ALA A 1267 -23.37 -28.58 -35.64
C ALA A 1267 -24.12 -28.01 -36.86
N LEU A 1268 -24.43 -26.70 -36.86
CA LEU A 1268 -25.14 -26.03 -37.97
C LEU A 1268 -24.20 -25.68 -39.13
N THR A 1269 -22.96 -25.30 -38.82
CA THR A 1269 -21.96 -24.92 -39.83
C THR A 1269 -21.39 -26.16 -40.56
N GLY A 1270 -21.35 -27.31 -39.87
CA GLY A 1270 -20.92 -28.59 -40.45
C GLY A 1270 -21.87 -29.22 -41.47
N GLN A 1271 -23.15 -28.82 -41.52
CA GLN A 1271 -24.13 -29.38 -42.46
C GLN A 1271 -24.02 -28.82 -43.89
N GLY A 1272 -23.30 -27.70 -44.10
CA GLY A 1272 -23.12 -27.04 -45.41
C GLY A 1272 -22.03 -27.63 -46.33
N LYS A 1273 -21.32 -28.69 -45.92
CA LYS A 1273 -20.25 -29.35 -46.72
C LYS A 1273 -20.67 -30.68 -47.37
N ALA A 1274 -21.96 -31.01 -47.35
CA ALA A 1274 -22.54 -32.15 -48.07
C ALA A 1274 -23.77 -31.71 -48.89
N GLY A 1275 -23.52 -30.96 -49.97
CA GLY A 1275 -24.51 -30.55 -50.96
C GLY A 1275 -23.86 -30.28 -52.30
#